data_AF-A0A927N992-F1
#
_entry.id   AF-A0A927N992-F1
#
_cell.length_a   1.000
_cell.length_b   1.000
_cell.length_c   1.000
_cell.angle_alpha   90.00
_cell.angle_beta   90.00
_cell.angle_gamma   90.00
#
_symmetry.space_group_name_H-M   'P 1'
#
loop_
_entity.id
_entity.type
_entity.pdbx_description
1 polymer ?
#
loop_
_entity_poly.entity_id
_entity_poly.type
_entity_poly.pdbx_seq_one_letter_code
_entity_poly.pdbx_strand_id
1 'polypeptide(L)'
;MSRNEKNNKTSLTKSIIDSPKRLLTASAILSLMANVITLVVLIVSGYAFDQYIIPLILLVVDALFLLAVLTSNFRFRYSMLLPILYIIFTIIGALIMWIINGVNTLTVRFTLPAMCIWLVLHGVSCVAVIVSALRAGKFGANGKRFKILALVCVVALVGAVGMFGYSTITSGLYGQGVPGERRTIEYTFDELKDYYRVTGVMQGRGDTVVVPAQFNGKPVCEVDCSVFADKSIKNVYFDNATIKLNNSIKLITDKTEGRKIYVDKNDCDAFREQFFQHALIYKDKDYMRIADSTLPTNLDKNEVYVTFSYDWEDFIAVNGATLDTWFAKKGTVLTNASLSGAKYATKFDVENSDNLYWSYDNLDKRIYNGVYLDNAKINGKSVNESKANVKVKFDELYEIIIVNDNDNLYETSNDFKYKTYEGQKRNRIVTKAMADDFIGSIDKRSGFSLEWKYGDNKKTFSSLSTVISDGLEICPHWTLNRPVIQQIATTAINGTSIYGDSVFFTSSATSPDYSINLRYEWKKSGVVVATSNDWSNSCVKPSDTGSYVLTVTAYSNTLTSLTSSVSGAVSLTVNKRSLDFDWILPQNATYSAQDKPIYCDYKKADVINNDAITFSLDRNFVKDVGDYTFNLTLTGECNELYEIPSEDKTASFTVVPYNITAIWRNTLFTYNTQNQAPSASAIGLGADGELDLTIEGAKKNAGVDYIAMVSTSNTNYNIINPTQKFTIQPYEVEAKWGSATFTYNASNQHPTASATGLGSDMVAVKVDGAKRDVGNYTATAISENDNYVIKNNTYGFEIFPFDIAVEWGNSTLTYNANNQHPTASAKGVGSDGQLDLTVSGAKKDVGSDYIARVITSNNNYTITNPMQSFTIMPYSIAVKWSNTSLVYNANNQSPTASATGLGADGQLDLTISGTRKDAGDYTAIVTTSNANYTIINPEQGCVIKPYGLTVEWGNTLFSYDKAFHKPTATATALSSDVINISVSGEKIDAGNYTAVASVDNSNYSINNATTSFSIEKLALTLEWNDSSFKYDGSEHPVSVKGIMGELSGDESEILSGLKYSAKSVKNVGSTNIVVTLSNEGVSKNYYIKAGATCVCTVSPALLSLNWSACANEYQYSGAVKTVQADVSGIMGADTNIVKFEYFDNNGACSNNQAINAGEYTVRAKIIGNNYVFTQGTVTEFSFKISPISITTQADKTEFIYNGNAQTPVVTASDDNAELVLSYYKKGESQKLSGAPKDIGEYTVVVSVKGNNYSILQGFDSIDFEIVESVKE
;
A
#
# COMPACT_ATOMS: atom_id res chain seq x y z
N MET A 1 65.30 -59.71 28.91
CA MET A 1 64.07 -59.77 29.72
C MET A 1 62.94 -59.20 28.85
N SER A 2 61.83 -59.91 28.61
CA SER A 2 60.59 -59.91 29.42
C SER A 2 59.90 -58.54 29.43
N ARG A 3 58.61 -58.36 29.05
CA ARG A 3 57.56 -59.35 28.68
C ARG A 3 56.49 -58.72 27.76
N ASN A 4 55.56 -59.55 27.28
CA ASN A 4 54.42 -59.19 26.42
C ASN A 4 53.63 -57.93 26.83
N GLU A 5 53.18 -57.17 25.84
CA GLU A 5 51.81 -56.64 25.81
C GLU A 5 51.10 -57.06 24.51
N LYS A 6 49.80 -57.31 24.58
CA LYS A 6 48.96 -57.73 23.44
C LYS A 6 48.02 -56.59 23.06
N ASN A 7 48.18 -56.02 21.86
CA ASN A 7 47.25 -55.01 21.34
C ASN A 7 45.81 -55.55 21.29
N ASN A 8 44.97 -55.00 22.18
CA ASN A 8 43.71 -55.61 22.58
C ASN A 8 42.54 -55.13 21.69
N LYS A 9 42.44 -55.65 20.46
CA LYS A 9 41.26 -55.41 19.61
C LYS A 9 40.01 -56.03 20.25
N THR A 10 39.03 -55.18 20.53
CA THR A 10 37.76 -55.46 21.21
C THR A 10 37.10 -56.78 20.80
N SER A 11 36.73 -57.58 21.80
CA SER A 11 36.18 -58.94 21.63
C SER A 11 34.90 -58.98 20.77
N LEU A 12 34.03 -57.97 20.90
CA LEU A 12 32.82 -57.80 20.09
C LEU A 12 33.15 -57.85 18.59
N THR A 13 34.02 -56.96 18.13
CA THR A 13 34.37 -56.77 16.71
C THR A 13 34.91 -58.06 16.10
N LYS A 14 35.75 -58.79 16.84
CA LYS A 14 36.29 -60.09 16.43
C LYS A 14 35.17 -61.13 16.30
N SER A 15 34.30 -61.24 17.30
CA SER A 15 33.18 -62.19 17.30
C SER A 15 32.11 -61.90 16.22
N ILE A 16 31.98 -60.64 15.78
CA ILE A 16 31.08 -60.24 14.69
C ILE A 16 31.69 -60.65 13.34
N ILE A 17 32.96 -60.31 13.11
CA ILE A 17 33.68 -60.60 11.85
C ILE A 17 33.88 -62.11 11.63
N ASP A 18 34.02 -62.90 12.69
CA ASP A 18 34.23 -64.35 12.60
C ASP A 18 32.95 -65.13 12.26
N SER A 19 31.77 -64.69 12.73
CA SER A 19 30.49 -65.40 12.48
C SER A 19 29.96 -65.19 11.05
N PRO A 20 29.73 -66.26 10.25
CA PRO A 20 29.18 -66.13 8.90
C PRO A 20 27.78 -65.51 8.86
N LYS A 21 26.92 -65.80 9.84
CA LYS A 21 25.52 -65.32 9.89
C LYS A 21 25.43 -63.84 10.25
N ARG A 22 26.31 -63.33 11.14
CA ARG A 22 26.23 -61.94 11.64
C ARG A 22 26.44 -60.88 10.55
N LEU A 23 27.28 -61.15 9.55
CA LEU A 23 27.47 -60.21 8.43
C LEU A 23 26.28 -60.19 7.46
N LEU A 24 25.60 -61.32 7.27
CA LEU A 24 24.32 -61.34 6.54
C LEU A 24 23.21 -60.59 7.29
N THR A 25 23.16 -60.74 8.62
CA THR A 25 22.27 -59.94 9.48
C THR A 25 22.59 -58.45 9.38
N ALA A 26 23.88 -58.07 9.34
CA ALA A 26 24.29 -56.68 9.14
C ALA A 26 23.87 -56.14 7.77
N SER A 27 24.04 -56.90 6.67
CA SER A 27 23.54 -56.48 5.35
C SER A 27 22.03 -56.22 5.37
N ALA A 28 21.24 -57.15 5.91
CA ALA A 28 19.79 -57.03 5.96
C ALA A 28 19.30 -55.86 6.85
N ILE A 29 20.00 -55.57 7.95
CA ILE A 29 19.72 -54.38 8.77
C ILE A 29 20.06 -53.08 8.02
N LEU A 30 21.18 -53.04 7.29
CA LEU A 30 21.61 -51.83 6.57
C LEU A 30 20.69 -51.51 5.39
N SER A 31 20.22 -52.51 4.64
CA SER A 31 19.23 -52.32 3.57
C SER A 31 17.88 -51.83 4.15
N LEU A 32 17.39 -52.48 5.22
CA LEU A 32 16.21 -52.03 5.96
C LEU A 32 16.32 -50.57 6.41
N MET A 33 17.46 -50.17 6.97
CA MET A 33 17.71 -48.80 7.40
C MET A 33 17.62 -47.79 6.25
N ALA A 34 18.02 -48.15 5.03
CA ALA A 34 17.93 -47.25 3.89
C ALA A 34 16.47 -47.01 3.45
N ASN A 35 15.62 -48.04 3.53
CA ASN A 35 14.18 -47.88 3.29
C ASN A 35 13.47 -47.17 4.45
N VAL A 36 13.93 -47.32 5.70
CA VAL A 36 13.48 -46.47 6.84
C VAL A 36 13.84 -45.00 6.59
N ILE A 37 15.09 -44.69 6.21
CA ILE A 37 15.53 -43.32 5.88
C ILE A 37 14.66 -42.73 4.75
N THR A 38 14.44 -43.51 3.68
CA THR A 38 13.55 -43.11 2.57
C THR A 38 12.15 -42.73 3.07
N LEU A 39 11.52 -43.58 3.89
CA LEU A 39 10.19 -43.33 4.43
C LEU A 39 10.15 -42.14 5.40
N VAL A 40 11.18 -41.95 6.24
CA VAL A 40 11.30 -40.77 7.12
C VAL A 40 11.42 -39.49 6.29
N VAL A 41 12.24 -39.47 5.24
CA VAL A 41 12.37 -38.32 4.33
C VAL A 41 11.04 -38.02 3.62
N LEU A 42 10.28 -39.04 3.21
CA LEU A 42 8.94 -38.86 2.63
C LEU A 42 7.94 -38.28 3.65
N ILE A 43 7.91 -38.78 4.89
CA ILE A 43 7.06 -38.26 5.98
C ILE A 43 7.40 -36.81 6.32
N VAL A 44 8.69 -36.48 6.46
CA VAL A 44 9.16 -35.10 6.76
C VAL A 44 8.77 -34.14 5.64
N SER A 45 8.88 -34.59 4.39
CA SER A 45 8.47 -33.85 3.19
C SER A 45 6.96 -33.86 2.93
N GLY A 46 6.16 -34.60 3.72
CA GLY A 46 4.69 -34.57 3.66
C GLY A 46 4.05 -35.04 2.35
N TYR A 47 4.72 -35.89 1.55
CA TYR A 47 4.16 -36.37 0.27
C TYR A 47 2.86 -37.17 0.45
N ALA A 48 2.13 -37.36 -0.66
CA ALA A 48 0.94 -38.20 -0.74
C ALA A 48 1.25 -39.71 -0.73
N PHE A 49 0.26 -40.53 -0.34
CA PHE A 49 0.44 -41.95 0.02
C PHE A 49 1.02 -42.82 -1.11
N ASP A 50 0.74 -42.47 -2.37
CA ASP A 50 1.25 -43.13 -3.57
C ASP A 50 2.78 -43.18 -3.62
N GLN A 51 3.46 -42.13 -3.17
CA GLN A 51 4.93 -42.05 -3.15
C GLN A 51 5.58 -42.97 -2.11
N TYR A 52 4.83 -43.48 -1.14
CA TYR A 52 5.34 -44.42 -0.12
C TYR A 52 5.19 -45.89 -0.57
N ILE A 53 4.38 -46.20 -1.58
CA ILE A 53 4.02 -47.58 -1.93
C ILE A 53 5.26 -48.44 -2.19
N ILE A 54 6.19 -47.98 -3.04
CA ILE A 54 7.37 -48.77 -3.39
C ILE A 54 8.42 -48.81 -2.26
N PRO A 55 8.78 -47.70 -1.58
CA PRO A 55 9.64 -47.77 -0.39
C PRO A 55 9.07 -48.61 0.76
N LEU A 56 7.74 -48.65 0.93
CA LEU A 56 7.09 -49.51 1.93
C LEU A 56 7.14 -51.00 1.53
N ILE A 57 6.94 -51.32 0.25
CA ILE A 57 7.14 -52.69 -0.27
C ILE A 57 8.60 -53.12 -0.08
N LEU A 58 9.57 -52.25 -0.38
CA LEU A 58 10.99 -52.52 -0.18
C LEU A 58 11.33 -52.71 1.32
N LEU A 59 10.80 -51.87 2.22
CA LEU A 59 10.93 -52.05 3.67
C LEU A 59 10.37 -53.41 4.13
N VAL A 60 9.21 -53.84 3.60
CA VAL A 60 8.62 -55.13 3.94
C VAL A 60 9.47 -56.29 3.40
N VAL A 61 10.04 -56.16 2.20
CA VAL A 61 10.98 -57.14 1.62
C VAL A 61 12.26 -57.27 2.47
N ASP A 62 12.83 -56.14 2.90
CA ASP A 62 13.95 -56.09 3.85
C ASP A 62 13.60 -56.74 5.20
N ALA A 63 12.45 -56.40 5.77
CA ALA A 63 12.03 -56.89 7.09
C ALA A 63 11.73 -58.39 7.09
N LEU A 64 11.05 -58.89 6.06
CA LEU A 64 10.81 -60.32 5.87
C LEU A 64 12.12 -61.08 5.62
N PHE A 65 13.06 -60.50 4.86
CA PHE A 65 14.37 -61.10 4.66
C PHE A 65 15.20 -61.12 5.95
N LEU A 66 15.21 -60.03 6.73
CA LEU A 66 15.86 -59.97 8.04
C LEU A 66 15.26 -61.01 9.00
N LEU A 67 13.94 -61.15 9.05
CA LEU A 67 13.26 -62.17 9.86
C LEU A 67 13.65 -63.59 9.42
N ALA A 68 13.72 -63.85 8.11
CA ALA A 68 14.17 -65.13 7.57
C ALA A 68 15.67 -65.42 7.85
N VAL A 69 16.53 -64.39 7.84
CA VAL A 69 17.94 -64.49 8.26
C VAL A 69 18.05 -64.81 9.75
N LEU A 70 17.26 -64.14 10.61
CA LEU A 70 17.27 -64.35 12.06
C LEU A 70 16.76 -65.74 12.44
N THR A 71 15.61 -66.17 11.91
CA THR A 71 14.96 -67.44 12.25
C THR A 71 15.64 -68.67 11.65
N SER A 72 16.21 -68.59 10.44
CA SER A 72 16.78 -69.77 9.78
C SER A 72 18.24 -70.03 10.17
N ASN A 73 18.66 -71.29 10.03
CA ASN A 73 20.06 -71.72 10.23
C ASN A 73 20.94 -71.59 8.97
N PHE A 74 20.41 -70.97 7.90
CA PHE A 74 21.11 -70.63 6.64
C PHE A 74 21.99 -71.76 6.03
N ARG A 75 21.54 -73.02 6.09
CA ARG A 75 22.28 -74.17 5.50
C ARG A 75 21.99 -74.32 4.00
N PHE A 76 23.05 -74.51 3.20
CA PHE A 76 23.06 -74.25 1.75
C PHE A 76 21.83 -74.75 0.95
N ARG A 77 21.47 -76.04 1.06
CA ARG A 77 20.49 -76.72 0.18
C ARG A 77 19.07 -76.13 0.15
N TYR A 78 18.67 -75.34 1.15
CA TYR A 78 17.33 -74.71 1.19
C TYR A 78 17.37 -73.19 1.41
N SER A 79 18.55 -72.60 1.58
CA SER A 79 18.67 -71.21 2.06
C SER A 79 18.96 -70.18 0.97
N MET A 80 19.31 -70.59 -0.26
CA MET A 80 19.64 -69.67 -1.36
C MET A 80 18.42 -69.08 -2.06
N LEU A 81 17.24 -69.70 -1.96
CA LEU A 81 16.00 -69.19 -2.56
C LEU A 81 15.58 -67.83 -1.96
N LEU A 82 15.75 -67.66 -0.66
CA LEU A 82 15.35 -66.44 0.06
C LEU A 82 16.17 -65.20 -0.37
N PRO A 83 17.52 -65.24 -0.45
CA PRO A 83 18.32 -64.18 -1.07
C PRO A 83 17.96 -63.90 -2.53
N ILE A 84 17.66 -64.95 -3.33
CA ILE A 84 17.31 -64.77 -4.75
C ILE A 84 15.99 -64.01 -4.88
N LEU A 85 14.95 -64.41 -4.13
CA LEU A 85 13.67 -63.70 -4.10
C LEU A 85 13.82 -62.27 -3.58
N TYR A 86 14.59 -62.06 -2.50
CA TYR A 86 14.91 -60.74 -1.98
C TYR A 86 15.55 -59.83 -3.05
N ILE A 87 16.55 -60.33 -3.79
CA ILE A 87 17.23 -59.58 -4.86
C ILE A 87 16.26 -59.24 -6.00
N ILE A 88 15.41 -60.18 -6.40
CA ILE A 88 14.40 -59.97 -7.45
C ILE A 88 13.44 -58.84 -7.05
N PHE A 89 12.83 -58.91 -5.86
CA PHE A 89 11.90 -57.87 -5.41
C PHE A 89 12.59 -56.52 -5.17
N THR A 90 13.83 -56.53 -4.65
CA THR A 90 14.61 -55.31 -4.40
C THR A 90 14.97 -54.60 -5.71
N ILE A 91 15.42 -55.34 -6.72
CA ILE A 91 15.71 -54.79 -8.05
C ILE A 91 14.41 -54.30 -8.73
N ILE A 92 13.32 -55.06 -8.67
CA ILE A 92 12.04 -54.66 -9.26
C ILE A 92 11.53 -53.35 -8.62
N GLY A 93 11.52 -53.24 -7.29
CA GLY A 93 11.12 -52.00 -6.61
C GLY A 93 12.03 -50.82 -6.95
N ALA A 94 13.35 -51.02 -6.97
CA ALA A 94 14.29 -49.97 -7.34
C ALA A 94 14.09 -49.47 -8.79
N LEU A 95 13.81 -50.39 -9.73
CA LEU A 95 13.52 -50.06 -11.13
C LEU A 95 12.14 -49.41 -11.32
N ILE A 96 11.12 -49.79 -10.56
CA ILE A 96 9.79 -49.14 -10.62
C ILE A 96 9.89 -47.68 -10.17
N MET A 97 10.61 -47.40 -9.06
CA MET A 97 10.87 -46.03 -8.61
C MET A 97 11.61 -45.19 -9.66
N TRP A 98 12.57 -45.80 -10.37
CA TRP A 98 13.29 -45.19 -11.48
C TRP A 98 12.36 -44.87 -12.66
N ILE A 99 11.55 -45.82 -13.12
CA ILE A 99 10.63 -45.62 -14.26
C ILE A 99 9.59 -44.53 -13.97
N ILE A 100 8.98 -44.53 -12.78
CA ILE A 100 7.91 -43.58 -12.41
C ILE A 100 8.42 -42.14 -12.26
N ASN A 101 9.70 -41.93 -11.92
CA ASN A 101 10.20 -40.60 -11.52
C ASN A 101 11.46 -40.12 -12.29
N GLY A 102 12.09 -40.95 -13.14
CA GLY A 102 13.42 -40.71 -13.71
C GLY A 102 13.65 -41.23 -15.14
N VAL A 103 12.58 -41.55 -15.87
CA VAL A 103 12.58 -41.89 -17.31
C VAL A 103 11.42 -41.12 -17.97
N ASN A 104 11.43 -40.97 -19.30
CA ASN A 104 10.44 -40.22 -20.10
C ASN A 104 9.02 -40.85 -20.07
N THR A 105 8.39 -40.84 -18.89
CA THR A 105 6.94 -40.66 -18.78
C THR A 105 6.61 -39.18 -19.04
N LEU A 106 5.34 -38.77 -18.89
CA LEU A 106 4.94 -37.35 -19.00
C LEU A 106 5.64 -36.45 -17.96
N THR A 107 6.19 -37.02 -16.89
CA THR A 107 6.80 -36.28 -15.77
C THR A 107 8.10 -36.91 -15.28
N VAL A 108 9.12 -36.08 -15.07
CA VAL A 108 10.42 -36.40 -14.46
C VAL A 108 10.57 -35.60 -13.17
N ARG A 109 11.09 -36.25 -12.12
CA ARG A 109 11.25 -35.69 -10.77
C ARG A 109 12.65 -35.91 -10.20
N PHE A 110 13.26 -37.08 -10.45
CA PHE A 110 14.62 -37.36 -10.02
C PHE A 110 15.65 -36.50 -10.77
N THR A 111 16.60 -35.93 -10.02
CA THR A 111 17.89 -35.58 -10.60
C THR A 111 18.71 -36.84 -10.89
N LEU A 112 19.49 -36.82 -11.96
CA LEU A 112 20.34 -37.93 -12.40
C LEU A 112 21.31 -38.41 -11.28
N PRO A 113 21.92 -37.54 -10.45
CA PRO A 113 22.69 -37.98 -9.29
C PRO A 113 21.85 -38.74 -8.25
N ALA A 114 20.66 -38.25 -7.90
CA ALA A 114 19.79 -38.91 -6.91
C ALA A 114 19.28 -40.27 -7.42
N MET A 115 18.93 -40.35 -8.71
CA MET A 115 18.57 -41.59 -9.41
C MET A 115 19.71 -42.62 -9.37
N CYS A 116 20.93 -42.21 -9.68
CA CYS A 116 22.12 -43.06 -9.61
C CYS A 116 22.41 -43.52 -8.17
N ILE A 117 22.30 -42.63 -7.18
CA ILE A 117 22.50 -42.96 -5.77
C ILE A 117 21.45 -43.97 -5.27
N TRP A 118 20.18 -43.80 -5.66
CA TRP A 118 19.10 -44.76 -5.39
C TRP A 118 19.37 -46.15 -5.99
N LEU A 119 19.77 -46.23 -7.26
CA LEU A 119 20.06 -47.50 -7.93
C LEU A 119 21.35 -48.17 -7.39
N VAL A 120 22.39 -47.39 -7.10
CA VAL A 120 23.65 -47.89 -6.51
C VAL A 120 23.42 -48.44 -5.11
N LEU A 121 22.64 -47.76 -4.25
CA LEU A 121 22.26 -48.25 -2.93
C LEU A 121 21.64 -49.66 -2.99
N HIS A 122 20.63 -49.84 -3.85
CA HIS A 122 19.91 -51.10 -3.97
C HIS A 122 20.75 -52.19 -4.66
N GLY A 123 21.58 -51.83 -5.64
CA GLY A 123 22.57 -52.74 -6.23
C GLY A 123 23.61 -53.23 -5.22
N VAL A 124 24.20 -52.32 -4.44
CA VAL A 124 25.16 -52.65 -3.38
C VAL A 124 24.50 -53.46 -2.26
N SER A 125 23.23 -53.18 -1.93
CA SER A 125 22.42 -54.00 -1.01
C SER A 125 22.30 -55.45 -1.50
N CYS A 126 21.88 -55.65 -2.75
CA CYS A 126 21.79 -56.98 -3.36
C CYS A 126 23.14 -57.73 -3.38
N VAL A 127 24.24 -57.03 -3.70
CA VAL A 127 25.60 -57.60 -3.69
C VAL A 127 26.05 -57.97 -2.26
N ALA A 128 25.85 -57.08 -1.28
CA ALA A 128 26.22 -57.33 0.12
C ALA A 128 25.38 -58.43 0.77
N VAL A 129 24.11 -58.58 0.36
CA VAL A 129 23.25 -59.70 0.76
C VAL A 129 23.70 -61.01 0.10
N ILE A 130 23.88 -61.08 -1.23
CA ILE A 130 24.20 -62.37 -1.89
C ILE A 130 25.59 -62.91 -1.47
N VAL A 131 26.60 -62.04 -1.37
CA VAL A 131 27.95 -62.44 -0.96
C VAL A 131 27.95 -62.91 0.51
N SER A 132 27.21 -62.23 1.38
CA SER A 132 27.07 -62.65 2.79
C SER A 132 26.21 -63.91 2.93
N ALA A 133 25.21 -64.12 2.07
CA ALA A 133 24.37 -65.32 2.05
C ALA A 133 25.14 -66.56 1.57
N LEU A 134 25.93 -66.45 0.50
CA LEU A 134 26.84 -67.51 0.05
C LEU A 134 27.84 -67.90 1.16
N ARG A 135 28.39 -66.90 1.87
CA ARG A 135 29.25 -67.14 3.03
C ARG A 135 28.53 -67.79 4.20
N ALA A 136 27.32 -67.34 4.55
CA ALA A 136 26.50 -67.94 5.61
C ALA A 136 26.15 -69.40 5.29
N GLY A 137 25.82 -69.67 4.03
CA GLY A 137 25.60 -70.99 3.43
C GLY A 137 26.80 -71.93 3.43
N LYS A 138 28.00 -71.45 3.79
CA LYS A 138 29.29 -72.17 3.69
C LYS A 138 29.68 -72.59 2.27
N PHE A 139 29.28 -71.82 1.25
CA PHE A 139 29.75 -72.04 -0.11
C PHE A 139 31.27 -71.81 -0.20
N GLY A 140 32.00 -72.70 -0.87
CA GLY A 140 33.47 -72.64 -0.95
C GLY A 140 34.17 -72.84 0.41
N ALA A 141 34.26 -74.08 0.89
CA ALA A 141 34.90 -74.41 2.16
C ALA A 141 36.34 -73.85 2.24
N ASN A 142 36.70 -73.31 3.41
CA ASN A 142 38.03 -72.76 3.77
C ASN A 142 38.48 -71.44 3.08
N GLY A 143 37.58 -70.72 2.39
CA GLY A 143 37.91 -69.44 1.77
C GLY A 143 38.10 -68.25 2.74
N LYS A 144 39.31 -68.00 3.25
CA LYS A 144 39.68 -66.70 3.88
C LYS A 144 39.33 -65.50 2.98
N ARG A 145 39.44 -65.68 1.65
CA ARG A 145 39.09 -64.68 0.62
C ARG A 145 37.60 -64.31 0.64
N PHE A 146 36.68 -65.28 0.72
CA PHE A 146 35.23 -65.01 0.83
C PHE A 146 34.86 -64.28 2.14
N LYS A 147 35.58 -64.55 3.24
CA LYS A 147 35.41 -63.79 4.50
C LYS A 147 35.74 -62.31 4.31
N ILE A 148 36.83 -61.99 3.60
CA ILE A 148 37.25 -60.62 3.30
C ILE A 148 36.26 -59.97 2.33
N LEU A 149 35.88 -60.65 1.24
CA LEU A 149 34.95 -60.12 0.24
C LEU A 149 33.59 -59.73 0.87
N ALA A 150 32.99 -60.61 1.68
CA ALA A 150 31.74 -60.30 2.38
C ALA A 150 31.87 -59.09 3.33
N LEU A 151 33.02 -58.93 4.00
CA LEU A 151 33.27 -57.77 4.86
C LEU A 151 33.42 -56.48 4.04
N VAL A 152 34.10 -56.53 2.89
CA VAL A 152 34.22 -55.40 1.96
C VAL A 152 32.85 -54.99 1.42
N CYS A 153 32.00 -55.93 1.01
CA CYS A 153 30.64 -55.62 0.54
C CYS A 153 29.77 -55.01 1.65
N VAL A 154 29.88 -55.47 2.91
CA VAL A 154 29.17 -54.85 4.05
C VAL A 154 29.69 -53.44 4.33
N VAL A 155 31.00 -53.19 4.28
CA VAL A 155 31.57 -51.85 4.45
C VAL A 155 31.17 -50.91 3.30
N ALA A 156 31.14 -51.41 2.06
CA ALA A 156 30.63 -50.68 0.91
C ALA A 156 29.14 -50.33 1.07
N LEU A 157 28.33 -51.24 1.64
CA LEU A 157 26.93 -50.95 1.96
C LEU A 157 26.79 -49.90 3.07
N VAL A 158 27.60 -49.94 4.14
CA VAL A 158 27.62 -48.84 5.14
C VAL A 158 27.93 -47.50 4.48
N GLY A 159 28.91 -47.45 3.56
CA GLY A 159 29.22 -46.27 2.77
C GLY A 159 28.07 -45.80 1.87
N ALA A 160 27.40 -46.73 1.18
CA ALA A 160 26.27 -46.43 0.31
C ALA A 160 25.04 -45.93 1.10
N VAL A 161 24.73 -46.54 2.24
CA VAL A 161 23.64 -46.09 3.13
C VAL A 161 23.95 -44.72 3.74
N GLY A 162 25.20 -44.48 4.15
CA GLY A 162 25.64 -43.17 4.65
C GLY A 162 25.58 -42.08 3.58
N MET A 163 26.04 -42.37 2.36
CA MET A 163 25.97 -41.46 1.22
C MET A 163 24.52 -41.16 0.82
N PHE A 164 23.67 -42.18 0.75
CA PHE A 164 22.24 -42.03 0.47
C PHE A 164 21.53 -41.22 1.56
N GLY A 165 21.81 -41.49 2.83
CA GLY A 165 21.27 -40.73 3.96
C GLY A 165 21.68 -39.26 3.89
N TYR A 166 22.96 -38.98 3.62
CA TYR A 166 23.44 -37.62 3.42
C TYR A 166 22.72 -36.92 2.25
N SER A 167 22.71 -37.53 1.05
CA SER A 167 22.07 -36.90 -0.12
C SER A 167 20.57 -36.71 0.05
N THR A 168 19.87 -37.63 0.71
CA THR A 168 18.42 -37.50 0.96
C THR A 168 18.08 -36.51 2.08
N ILE A 169 19.03 -36.16 2.95
CA ILE A 169 18.91 -35.07 3.93
C ILE A 169 19.25 -33.71 3.30
N THR A 170 20.34 -33.59 2.53
CA THR A 170 20.75 -32.30 1.94
C THR A 170 19.92 -31.91 0.71
N SER A 171 19.52 -32.91 -0.07
CA SER A 171 18.95 -32.74 -1.41
C SER A 171 17.60 -33.45 -1.58
N GLY A 172 17.08 -34.10 -0.54
CA GLY A 172 15.80 -34.80 -0.60
C GLY A 172 15.86 -36.08 -1.44
N LEU A 173 14.79 -36.89 -1.41
CA LEU A 173 14.74 -38.15 -2.14
C LEU A 173 14.98 -37.96 -3.65
N TYR A 174 14.36 -36.95 -4.25
CA TYR A 174 14.44 -36.66 -5.68
C TYR A 174 15.65 -35.80 -6.07
N GLY A 175 16.44 -35.30 -5.11
CA GLY A 175 17.64 -34.50 -5.38
C GLY A 175 17.41 -33.00 -5.64
N GLN A 176 16.26 -32.43 -5.25
CA GLN A 176 15.87 -31.03 -5.49
C GLN A 176 15.98 -30.09 -4.26
N GLY A 177 16.41 -30.59 -3.09
CA GLY A 177 16.72 -29.76 -1.90
C GLY A 177 16.19 -30.32 -0.58
N VAL A 178 16.33 -29.53 0.49
CA VAL A 178 16.09 -29.97 1.88
C VAL A 178 14.64 -30.44 2.11
N PRO A 179 14.43 -31.67 2.64
CA PRO A 179 13.11 -32.23 2.96
C PRO A 179 12.23 -31.32 3.83
N GLY A 180 11.01 -31.04 3.36
CA GLY A 180 10.01 -30.27 4.11
C GLY A 180 10.23 -28.74 4.14
N GLU A 181 11.37 -28.25 3.65
CA GLU A 181 11.59 -26.82 3.37
C GLU A 181 11.22 -26.49 1.93
N ARG A 182 11.78 -27.24 0.97
CA ARG A 182 11.55 -27.08 -0.47
C ARG A 182 10.56 -28.11 -1.01
N ARG A 183 9.76 -27.69 -1.99
CA ARG A 183 8.84 -28.57 -2.74
C ARG A 183 9.51 -29.11 -4.00
N THR A 184 9.36 -30.41 -4.23
CA THR A 184 9.87 -31.06 -5.45
C THR A 184 9.05 -30.61 -6.66
N ILE A 185 9.76 -30.21 -7.71
CA ILE A 185 9.21 -29.70 -8.96
C ILE A 185 9.06 -30.85 -9.96
N GLU A 186 8.00 -30.78 -10.76
CA GLU A 186 7.71 -31.72 -11.84
C GLU A 186 8.15 -31.13 -13.18
N TYR A 187 8.92 -31.90 -13.94
CA TYR A 187 9.48 -31.48 -15.23
C TYR A 187 9.00 -32.37 -16.37
N THR A 188 8.96 -31.83 -17.58
CA THR A 188 8.81 -32.59 -18.83
C THR A 188 9.93 -32.17 -19.76
N PHE A 189 10.61 -33.13 -20.40
CA PHE A 189 11.70 -32.86 -21.34
C PHE A 189 11.14 -32.63 -22.75
N ASP A 190 11.57 -31.55 -23.42
CA ASP A 190 11.23 -31.27 -24.81
C ASP A 190 12.38 -31.76 -25.72
N GLU A 191 12.25 -32.98 -26.23
CA GLU A 191 13.26 -33.64 -27.06
C GLU A 191 13.59 -32.88 -28.37
N LEU A 192 12.69 -32.01 -28.85
CA LEU A 192 12.89 -31.23 -30.07
C LEU A 192 13.65 -29.92 -29.82
N LYS A 193 13.61 -29.40 -28.58
CA LYS A 193 14.23 -28.12 -28.20
C LYS A 193 15.36 -28.27 -27.17
N ASP A 194 15.63 -29.48 -26.72
CA ASP A 194 16.74 -29.87 -25.83
C ASP A 194 16.74 -29.17 -24.45
N TYR A 195 15.55 -28.90 -23.89
CA TYR A 195 15.38 -28.28 -22.57
C TYR A 195 14.30 -28.96 -21.72
N TYR A 196 14.31 -28.68 -20.42
CA TYR A 196 13.21 -29.04 -19.52
C TYR A 196 12.21 -27.88 -19.35
N ARG A 197 10.93 -28.23 -19.42
CA ARG A 197 9.80 -27.39 -19.00
C ARG A 197 9.41 -27.83 -17.58
N VAL A 198 9.23 -26.88 -16.66
CA VAL A 198 8.52 -27.16 -15.41
C VAL A 198 7.03 -27.26 -15.70
N THR A 199 6.40 -28.37 -15.31
CA THR A 199 4.98 -28.67 -15.59
C THR A 199 4.09 -28.75 -14.35
N GLY A 200 4.67 -28.77 -13.15
CA GLY A 200 3.91 -28.76 -11.89
C GLY A 200 4.79 -28.74 -10.63
N VAL A 201 4.15 -28.86 -9.47
CA VAL A 201 4.79 -28.97 -8.15
C VAL A 201 4.16 -30.14 -7.41
N MET A 202 4.99 -30.99 -6.78
CA MET A 202 4.48 -32.12 -6.00
C MET A 202 3.77 -31.67 -4.72
N GLN A 203 2.66 -32.35 -4.40
CA GLN A 203 2.00 -32.22 -3.10
C GLN A 203 2.97 -32.62 -1.96
N GLY A 204 3.11 -31.76 -0.95
CA GLY A 204 4.08 -31.96 0.12
C GLY A 204 4.01 -30.92 1.23
N ARG A 205 5.07 -30.85 2.04
CA ARG A 205 5.37 -29.83 3.06
C ARG A 205 6.48 -28.92 2.55
N GLY A 206 6.48 -27.67 3.02
CA GLY A 206 7.34 -26.60 2.54
C GLY A 206 6.55 -25.69 1.59
N ASP A 207 6.79 -24.38 1.66
CA ASP A 207 6.07 -23.36 0.87
C ASP A 207 6.99 -22.69 -0.16
N THR A 208 8.16 -23.28 -0.42
CA THR A 208 9.20 -22.70 -1.25
C THR A 208 9.57 -23.62 -2.43
N VAL A 209 9.59 -23.04 -3.63
CA VAL A 209 9.96 -23.66 -4.91
C VAL A 209 11.24 -22.99 -5.39
N VAL A 210 12.17 -23.77 -5.97
CA VAL A 210 13.42 -23.24 -6.57
C VAL A 210 13.59 -23.87 -7.96
N VAL A 211 13.34 -23.09 -9.00
CA VAL A 211 13.49 -23.48 -10.40
C VAL A 211 14.96 -23.24 -10.81
N PRO A 212 15.75 -24.31 -10.99
CA PRO A 212 17.17 -24.17 -11.27
C PRO A 212 17.41 -23.77 -12.72
N ALA A 213 18.59 -23.19 -13.01
CA ALA A 213 18.98 -22.86 -14.38
C ALA A 213 19.07 -24.07 -15.31
N GLN A 214 19.42 -25.22 -14.74
CA GLN A 214 19.53 -26.50 -15.44
C GLN A 214 18.95 -27.62 -14.61
N PHE A 215 18.30 -28.57 -15.28
CA PHE A 215 17.89 -29.85 -14.71
C PHE A 215 18.55 -30.97 -15.51
N ASN A 216 19.20 -31.93 -14.84
CA ASN A 216 19.92 -33.05 -15.48
C ASN A 216 20.90 -32.66 -16.60
N GLY A 217 21.55 -31.50 -16.48
CA GLY A 217 22.54 -31.01 -17.45
C GLY A 217 21.96 -30.39 -18.72
N LYS A 218 20.64 -30.14 -18.76
CA LYS A 218 19.93 -29.40 -19.81
C LYS A 218 19.29 -28.15 -19.21
N PRO A 219 19.17 -27.04 -19.96
CA PRO A 219 18.59 -25.81 -19.43
C PRO A 219 17.11 -25.99 -19.04
N VAL A 220 16.64 -25.18 -18.10
CA VAL A 220 15.22 -24.99 -17.83
C VAL A 220 14.79 -23.68 -18.49
N CYS A 221 13.85 -23.75 -19.43
CA CYS A 221 13.49 -22.62 -20.31
C CYS A 221 12.00 -22.24 -20.28
N GLU A 222 11.14 -23.05 -19.65
CA GLU A 222 9.70 -22.80 -19.57
C GLU A 222 9.13 -23.20 -18.21
N VAL A 223 8.15 -22.44 -17.71
CA VAL A 223 7.41 -22.74 -16.48
C VAL A 223 5.89 -22.71 -16.74
N ASP A 224 5.21 -23.82 -16.46
CA ASP A 224 3.74 -23.88 -16.45
C ASP A 224 3.20 -23.02 -15.29
N CYS A 225 2.30 -22.10 -15.60
CA CYS A 225 1.83 -21.12 -14.62
C CYS A 225 1.04 -21.72 -13.45
N SER A 226 0.70 -23.02 -13.49
CA SER A 226 0.19 -23.74 -12.32
C SER A 226 1.16 -23.78 -11.13
N VAL A 227 2.46 -23.62 -11.35
CA VAL A 227 3.46 -23.44 -10.26
C VAL A 227 3.12 -22.24 -9.38
N PHE A 228 2.63 -21.15 -9.99
CA PHE A 228 2.17 -19.99 -9.25
C PHE A 228 0.76 -20.22 -8.69
N ALA A 229 -0.12 -20.93 -9.39
CA ALA A 229 -1.50 -21.14 -8.94
C ALA A 229 -1.63 -21.96 -7.63
N ASP A 230 -0.66 -22.83 -7.28
CA ASP A 230 -0.69 -23.60 -6.03
C ASP A 230 -0.66 -22.69 -4.79
N LYS A 231 -1.80 -22.59 -4.10
CA LYS A 231 -2.02 -21.85 -2.85
C LYS A 231 -1.05 -22.22 -1.71
N SER A 232 -0.44 -23.41 -1.74
CA SER A 232 0.49 -23.86 -0.71
C SER A 232 1.92 -23.36 -0.92
N ILE A 233 2.20 -22.70 -2.06
CA ILE A 233 3.49 -22.09 -2.38
C ILE A 233 3.42 -20.58 -2.09
N LYS A 234 4.42 -20.09 -1.34
CA LYS A 234 4.61 -18.65 -1.04
C LYS A 234 5.83 -18.09 -1.75
N ASN A 235 6.93 -18.82 -1.82
CA ASN A 235 8.18 -18.34 -2.42
C ASN A 235 8.52 -19.16 -3.67
N VAL A 236 8.80 -18.50 -4.79
CA VAL A 236 9.33 -19.13 -6.02
C VAL A 236 10.63 -18.44 -6.39
N TYR A 237 11.74 -19.16 -6.37
CA TYR A 237 13.05 -18.68 -6.80
C TYR A 237 13.36 -19.17 -8.21
N PHE A 238 13.96 -18.31 -9.04
CA PHE A 238 14.45 -18.64 -10.37
C PHE A 238 15.96 -18.38 -10.44
N ASP A 239 16.74 -19.45 -10.68
CA ASP A 239 18.19 -19.35 -10.83
C ASP A 239 18.62 -18.98 -12.27
N ASN A 240 17.68 -18.64 -13.16
CA ASN A 240 17.93 -18.32 -14.57
C ASN A 240 16.98 -17.25 -15.13
N ALA A 241 17.58 -16.24 -15.73
CA ALA A 241 17.02 -15.21 -16.60
C ALA A 241 15.86 -15.64 -17.50
N THR A 242 16.11 -16.61 -18.38
CA THR A 242 15.42 -16.64 -19.70
C THR A 242 14.22 -17.60 -19.73
N ILE A 243 13.51 -17.71 -18.61
CA ILE A 243 12.39 -18.65 -18.46
C ILE A 243 11.09 -18.02 -18.99
N LYS A 244 10.44 -18.75 -19.91
CA LYS A 244 9.18 -18.35 -20.54
C LYS A 244 7.96 -18.87 -19.79
N LEU A 245 6.91 -18.08 -19.73
CA LEU A 245 5.61 -18.50 -19.19
C LEU A 245 4.90 -19.45 -20.17
N ASN A 246 4.39 -20.57 -19.65
CA ASN A 246 3.55 -21.53 -20.36
C ASN A 246 2.20 -21.70 -19.65
N ASN A 247 1.13 -22.02 -20.38
CA ASN A 247 -0.19 -22.34 -19.80
C ASN A 247 -0.79 -21.24 -18.90
N SER A 248 -0.58 -19.98 -19.29
CA SER A 248 -0.91 -18.77 -18.54
C SER A 248 -2.37 -18.67 -18.11
N ILE A 249 -3.31 -19.21 -18.91
CA ILE A 249 -4.75 -19.22 -18.64
C ILE A 249 -5.14 -19.87 -17.30
N LYS A 250 -4.27 -20.69 -16.68
CA LYS A 250 -4.50 -21.27 -15.35
C LYS A 250 -4.43 -20.26 -14.19
N LEU A 251 -3.95 -19.04 -14.40
CA LEU A 251 -3.73 -18.06 -13.32
C LEU A 251 -5.00 -17.40 -12.79
N ILE A 252 -6.13 -17.56 -13.49
CA ILE A 252 -7.33 -16.71 -13.44
C ILE A 252 -8.27 -17.03 -12.25
N THR A 253 -7.99 -18.06 -11.44
CA THR A 253 -8.97 -18.59 -10.46
C THR A 253 -8.67 -18.32 -8.98
N ASP A 254 -7.45 -17.97 -8.60
CA ASP A 254 -7.04 -17.97 -7.18
C ASP A 254 -6.20 -16.77 -6.75
N LYS A 255 -6.71 -16.04 -5.75
CA LYS A 255 -6.10 -14.83 -5.19
C LYS A 255 -4.64 -15.07 -4.78
N THR A 256 -3.75 -14.36 -5.47
CA THR A 256 -2.29 -14.52 -5.42
C THR A 256 -1.60 -13.84 -4.21
N GLU A 257 -2.38 -13.39 -3.23
CA GLU A 257 -1.92 -12.56 -2.11
C GLU A 257 -0.87 -13.28 -1.25
N GLY A 258 0.24 -12.59 -0.97
CA GLY A 258 1.32 -13.08 -0.11
C GLY A 258 2.36 -13.97 -0.82
N ARG A 259 2.21 -14.28 -2.11
CA ARG A 259 3.28 -14.90 -2.90
C ARG A 259 4.41 -13.90 -3.20
N LYS A 260 5.62 -14.43 -3.33
CA LYS A 260 6.85 -13.73 -3.70
C LYS A 260 7.59 -14.54 -4.74
N ILE A 261 7.89 -13.92 -5.86
CA ILE A 261 8.69 -14.49 -6.94
C ILE A 261 10.05 -13.77 -6.91
N TYR A 262 11.12 -14.54 -6.95
CA TYR A 262 12.49 -14.08 -6.76
C TYR A 262 13.28 -14.37 -8.04
N VAL A 263 13.73 -13.31 -8.70
CA VAL A 263 14.42 -13.33 -10.00
C VAL A 263 15.66 -12.44 -9.90
N ASP A 264 16.72 -12.77 -10.62
CA ASP A 264 17.92 -11.93 -10.68
C ASP A 264 17.59 -10.48 -11.09
N LYS A 265 18.30 -9.50 -10.51
CA LYS A 265 18.07 -8.08 -10.78
C LYS A 265 18.17 -7.70 -12.25
N ASN A 266 18.99 -8.41 -13.04
CA ASN A 266 19.16 -8.13 -14.48
C ASN A 266 17.95 -8.56 -15.32
N ASP A 267 17.14 -9.50 -14.82
CA ASP A 267 16.06 -10.16 -15.56
C ASP A 267 14.67 -9.90 -14.98
N CYS A 268 14.59 -9.29 -13.79
CA CYS A 268 13.36 -8.99 -13.07
C CYS A 268 12.31 -8.30 -13.96
N ASP A 269 12.67 -7.26 -14.71
CA ASP A 269 11.73 -6.53 -15.55
C ASP A 269 11.35 -7.30 -16.83
N ALA A 270 12.29 -8.00 -17.45
CA ALA A 270 12.00 -8.89 -18.58
C ALA A 270 11.06 -10.05 -18.19
N PHE A 271 11.11 -10.50 -16.93
CA PHE A 271 10.19 -11.48 -16.37
C PHE A 271 8.82 -10.87 -16.02
N ARG A 272 8.78 -9.68 -15.42
CA ARG A 272 7.54 -8.91 -15.14
C ARG A 272 6.78 -8.57 -16.43
N GLU A 273 7.49 -8.18 -17.48
CA GLU A 273 6.93 -7.81 -18.78
C GLU A 273 6.15 -8.95 -19.44
N GLN A 274 6.57 -10.20 -19.26
CA GLN A 274 5.78 -11.36 -19.73
C GLN A 274 4.37 -11.37 -19.11
N PHE A 275 4.22 -11.00 -17.85
CA PHE A 275 2.90 -10.92 -17.20
C PHE A 275 2.13 -9.66 -17.60
N PHE A 276 2.79 -8.52 -17.80
CA PHE A 276 2.13 -7.30 -18.29
C PHE A 276 1.57 -7.49 -19.72
N GLN A 277 2.32 -8.13 -20.62
CA GLN A 277 1.81 -8.50 -21.94
C GLN A 277 0.64 -9.49 -21.87
N HIS A 278 0.66 -10.45 -20.93
CA HIS A 278 -0.50 -11.31 -20.68
C HIS A 278 -1.72 -10.52 -20.17
N ALA A 279 -1.53 -9.54 -19.29
CA ALA A 279 -2.61 -8.66 -18.83
C ALA A 279 -3.24 -7.87 -19.99
N LEU A 280 -2.42 -7.33 -20.91
CA LEU A 280 -2.90 -6.66 -22.12
C LEU A 280 -3.66 -7.58 -23.08
N ILE A 281 -3.19 -8.81 -23.28
CA ILE A 281 -3.77 -9.78 -24.23
C ILE A 281 -5.09 -10.35 -23.70
N TYR A 282 -5.11 -10.82 -22.45
CA TYR A 282 -6.26 -11.52 -21.86
C TYR A 282 -7.25 -10.60 -21.14
N LYS A 283 -6.95 -9.30 -21.04
CA LYS A 283 -7.75 -8.27 -20.34
C LYS A 283 -8.06 -8.62 -18.88
N ASP A 284 -7.05 -9.16 -18.19
CA ASP A 284 -7.15 -9.60 -16.80
C ASP A 284 -6.00 -9.01 -15.94
N LYS A 285 -6.38 -8.43 -14.81
CA LYS A 285 -5.48 -7.80 -13.82
C LYS A 285 -4.76 -8.80 -12.92
N ASP A 286 -5.19 -10.07 -12.86
CA ASP A 286 -4.55 -11.06 -11.99
C ASP A 286 -3.14 -11.45 -12.48
N TYR A 287 -2.83 -11.26 -13.77
CA TYR A 287 -1.46 -11.31 -14.27
C TYR A 287 -0.59 -10.17 -13.70
N MET A 288 -1.10 -8.92 -13.63
CA MET A 288 -0.36 -7.79 -13.04
C MET A 288 0.00 -8.03 -11.58
N ARG A 289 -0.91 -8.62 -10.80
CA ARG A 289 -0.65 -8.99 -9.39
C ARG A 289 0.52 -9.95 -9.24
N ILE A 290 0.81 -10.76 -10.26
CA ILE A 290 1.95 -11.68 -10.28
C ILE A 290 3.24 -10.97 -10.72
N ALA A 291 3.16 -10.04 -11.68
CA ALA A 291 4.26 -9.10 -11.94
C ALA A 291 4.65 -8.35 -10.65
N ASP A 292 3.69 -7.75 -9.96
CA ASP A 292 3.88 -7.01 -8.70
C ASP A 292 4.43 -7.87 -7.56
N SER A 293 4.23 -9.19 -7.61
CA SER A 293 4.82 -10.16 -6.68
C SER A 293 6.27 -10.53 -7.00
N THR A 294 6.84 -10.05 -8.11
CA THR A 294 8.22 -10.31 -8.55
C THR A 294 9.20 -9.30 -7.92
N LEU A 295 10.26 -9.84 -7.32
CA LEU A 295 11.24 -9.16 -6.48
C LEU A 295 12.68 -9.47 -6.95
N PRO A 296 13.54 -8.47 -7.15
CA PRO A 296 14.96 -8.68 -7.45
C PRO A 296 15.74 -9.43 -6.36
N THR A 297 16.60 -10.35 -6.78
CA THR A 297 17.69 -10.96 -6.00
C THR A 297 19.07 -10.50 -6.51
N ASN A 298 20.14 -11.02 -5.91
CA ASN A 298 21.53 -10.77 -6.31
C ASN A 298 21.91 -9.28 -6.34
N LEU A 299 21.38 -8.54 -5.36
CA LEU A 299 21.69 -7.13 -5.14
C LEU A 299 23.13 -6.94 -4.64
N ASP A 300 23.74 -5.83 -5.06
CA ASP A 300 25.05 -5.41 -4.59
C ASP A 300 25.02 -4.94 -3.12
N LYS A 301 26.19 -4.91 -2.48
CA LYS A 301 26.31 -4.46 -1.09
C LYS A 301 25.90 -2.99 -0.97
N ASN A 302 24.86 -2.73 -0.16
CA ASN A 302 24.17 -1.45 -0.01
C ASN A 302 23.38 -0.96 -1.25
N GLU A 303 23.04 -1.84 -2.19
CA GLU A 303 22.02 -1.58 -3.20
C GLU A 303 20.61 -1.78 -2.64
N VAL A 304 19.63 -1.09 -3.23
CA VAL A 304 18.19 -1.18 -2.99
C VAL A 304 17.44 -1.04 -4.31
N TYR A 305 16.23 -1.61 -4.38
CA TYR A 305 15.35 -1.50 -5.54
C TYR A 305 14.02 -0.78 -5.22
N VAL A 306 13.37 -0.25 -6.25
CA VAL A 306 11.95 0.08 -6.24
C VAL A 306 11.25 -0.60 -7.42
N THR A 307 10.33 -1.53 -7.14
CA THR A 307 9.46 -2.12 -8.19
C THR A 307 8.12 -1.39 -8.26
N PHE A 308 7.65 -1.14 -9.48
CA PHE A 308 6.49 -0.29 -9.75
C PHE A 308 5.23 -1.07 -10.11
N SER A 309 4.09 -0.67 -9.55
CA SER A 309 2.77 -1.26 -9.79
C SER A 309 1.76 -0.21 -10.26
N TYR A 310 0.67 -0.69 -10.85
CA TYR A 310 -0.35 0.14 -11.49
C TYR A 310 -1.73 -0.28 -10.98
N ASP A 311 -2.71 0.61 -11.03
CA ASP A 311 -4.12 0.20 -11.04
C ASP A 311 -4.56 -0.11 -12.48
N TRP A 312 -5.65 -0.87 -12.64
CA TRP A 312 -6.01 -1.48 -13.94
C TRP A 312 -6.22 -0.45 -15.05
N GLU A 313 -6.90 0.66 -14.72
CA GLU A 313 -7.22 1.71 -15.68
C GLU A 313 -5.99 2.49 -16.11
N ASP A 314 -5.10 2.85 -15.16
CA ASP A 314 -3.81 3.49 -15.44
C ASP A 314 -2.91 2.61 -16.33
N PHE A 315 -2.87 1.29 -16.07
CA PHE A 315 -2.11 0.34 -16.87
C PHE A 315 -2.61 0.26 -18.32
N ILE A 316 -3.93 0.29 -18.53
CA ILE A 316 -4.54 0.31 -19.86
C ILE A 316 -4.35 1.68 -20.54
N ALA A 317 -4.44 2.79 -19.80
CA ALA A 317 -4.23 4.15 -20.30
C ALA A 317 -2.82 4.36 -20.88
N VAL A 318 -1.80 3.76 -20.27
CA VAL A 318 -0.41 3.76 -20.79
C VAL A 318 -0.13 2.65 -21.81
N ASN A 319 -1.16 1.93 -22.27
CA ASN A 319 -1.06 0.74 -23.14
C ASN A 319 -0.02 -0.28 -22.66
N GLY A 320 0.06 -0.46 -21.34
CA GLY A 320 0.99 -1.36 -20.65
C GLY A 320 2.47 -0.95 -20.67
N ALA A 321 2.83 0.27 -21.09
CA ALA A 321 4.19 0.78 -20.95
C ALA A 321 4.54 1.00 -19.47
N THR A 322 5.22 0.03 -18.82
CA THR A 322 5.59 0.13 -17.42
C THR A 322 6.96 0.79 -17.20
N LEU A 323 7.19 1.29 -15.98
CA LEU A 323 8.50 1.73 -15.51
C LEU A 323 9.37 0.52 -15.18
N ASP A 324 10.64 0.56 -15.58
CA ASP A 324 11.65 -0.42 -15.16
C ASP A 324 11.86 -0.38 -13.64
N THR A 325 12.31 -1.48 -13.05
CA THR A 325 12.70 -1.52 -11.63
C THR A 325 13.89 -0.59 -11.40
N TRP A 326 13.72 0.39 -10.52
CA TRP A 326 14.78 1.35 -10.20
C TRP A 326 15.77 0.73 -9.21
N PHE A 327 17.06 0.70 -9.55
CA PHE A 327 18.15 0.23 -8.68
C PHE A 327 19.10 1.36 -8.31
N ALA A 328 19.45 1.47 -7.03
CA ALA A 328 20.40 2.49 -6.55
C ALA A 328 21.08 2.11 -5.22
N LYS A 329 22.08 2.89 -4.79
CA LYS A 329 22.64 2.76 -3.44
C LYS A 329 21.68 3.30 -2.37
N LYS A 330 21.68 2.70 -1.18
CA LYS A 330 20.94 3.22 -0.01
C LYS A 330 21.20 4.70 0.22
N GLY A 331 20.12 5.45 0.43
CA GLY A 331 20.13 6.92 0.59
C GLY A 331 19.94 7.70 -0.71
N THR A 332 20.03 7.07 -1.88
CA THR A 332 19.82 7.76 -3.17
C THR A 332 18.38 8.28 -3.28
N VAL A 333 18.23 9.50 -3.80
CA VAL A 333 16.92 10.14 -4.00
C VAL A 333 16.27 9.61 -5.28
N LEU A 334 15.02 9.13 -5.17
CA LEU A 334 14.22 8.72 -6.33
C LEU A 334 13.65 9.95 -7.04
N THR A 335 13.91 10.11 -8.34
CA THR A 335 13.50 11.28 -9.13
C THR A 335 12.89 10.84 -10.46
N ASN A 336 12.05 11.67 -11.09
CA ASN A 336 11.51 11.34 -12.41
C ASN A 336 12.60 11.18 -13.49
N ALA A 337 13.70 11.91 -13.38
CA ALA A 337 14.86 11.80 -14.27
C ALA A 337 15.69 10.51 -14.05
N SER A 338 15.45 9.76 -12.97
CA SER A 338 16.06 8.46 -12.72
C SER A 338 15.13 7.26 -13.01
N LEU A 339 13.93 7.51 -13.53
CA LEU A 339 13.00 6.46 -13.98
C LEU A 339 13.17 6.18 -15.48
N SER A 340 13.13 4.90 -15.85
CA SER A 340 13.18 4.43 -17.23
C SER A 340 11.94 3.57 -17.58
N GLY A 341 12.00 2.76 -18.65
CA GLY A 341 10.86 2.00 -19.17
C GLY A 341 9.87 2.85 -19.98
N ALA A 342 9.24 3.85 -19.35
CA ALA A 342 8.11 4.56 -19.95
C ALA A 342 8.29 6.07 -20.15
N LYS A 343 7.96 6.56 -21.35
CA LYS A 343 8.16 7.96 -21.77
C LYS A 343 7.38 8.97 -20.92
N TYR A 344 6.20 8.61 -20.40
CA TYR A 344 5.41 9.51 -19.55
C TYR A 344 6.10 9.90 -18.25
N ALA A 345 7.15 9.19 -17.82
CA ALA A 345 7.97 9.57 -16.67
C ALA A 345 8.54 11.00 -16.80
N THR A 346 8.75 11.46 -18.03
CA THR A 346 9.22 12.81 -18.39
C THR A 346 8.09 13.85 -18.51
N LYS A 347 6.83 13.42 -18.45
CA LYS A 347 5.61 14.20 -18.75
C LYS A 347 4.73 14.30 -17.49
N PHE A 348 5.29 14.93 -16.47
CA PHE A 348 4.73 15.01 -15.11
C PHE A 348 4.46 16.44 -14.61
N ASP A 349 5.08 17.43 -15.24
CA ASP A 349 4.88 18.84 -14.89
C ASP A 349 3.58 19.32 -15.52
N VAL A 350 2.62 19.64 -14.66
CA VAL A 350 1.25 20.05 -15.00
C VAL A 350 1.13 21.54 -15.32
N GLU A 351 2.11 22.37 -14.97
CA GLU A 351 2.14 23.79 -15.35
C GLU A 351 2.61 23.95 -16.82
N ASN A 352 3.37 22.97 -17.31
CA ASN A 352 3.83 22.90 -18.69
C ASN A 352 2.73 22.41 -19.65
N SER A 353 2.23 23.32 -20.50
CA SER A 353 1.19 23.02 -21.49
C SER A 353 1.54 21.86 -22.42
N ASP A 354 2.81 21.71 -22.80
CA ASP A 354 3.25 20.72 -23.78
C ASP A 354 3.35 19.32 -23.16
N ASN A 355 3.26 19.23 -21.84
CA ASN A 355 3.02 17.97 -21.14
C ASN A 355 1.53 17.66 -21.07
N LEU A 356 0.67 18.65 -20.78
CA LEU A 356 -0.78 18.48 -20.74
C LEU A 356 -1.34 18.00 -22.09
N TYR A 357 -1.02 18.70 -23.19
CA TYR A 357 -1.49 18.35 -24.53
C TYR A 357 -0.95 16.98 -24.99
N TRP A 358 0.36 16.75 -24.84
CA TRP A 358 0.94 15.45 -25.20
C TRP A 358 0.31 14.29 -24.41
N SER A 359 0.11 14.47 -23.11
CA SER A 359 -0.42 13.40 -22.24
C SER A 359 -1.90 13.13 -22.52
N TYR A 360 -2.69 14.17 -22.79
CA TYR A 360 -4.10 14.02 -23.18
C TYR A 360 -4.25 13.18 -24.46
N ASP A 361 -3.42 13.44 -25.47
CA ASP A 361 -3.45 12.74 -26.76
C ASP A 361 -2.83 11.32 -26.72
N ASN A 362 -1.93 11.03 -25.77
CA ASN A 362 -1.13 9.79 -25.77
C ASN A 362 -1.41 8.82 -24.59
N LEU A 363 -2.05 9.25 -23.50
CA LEU A 363 -2.21 8.48 -22.26
C LEU A 363 -3.68 8.36 -21.80
N ASP A 364 -4.63 8.27 -22.74
CA ASP A 364 -6.08 8.22 -22.46
C ASP A 364 -6.52 9.31 -21.45
N LYS A 365 -6.25 10.57 -21.78
CA LYS A 365 -6.65 11.74 -20.97
C LYS A 365 -6.16 11.73 -19.52
N ARG A 366 -4.94 11.23 -19.27
CA ARG A 366 -4.28 11.24 -17.96
C ARG A 366 -2.89 11.85 -18.03
N ILE A 367 -2.38 12.43 -16.93
CA ILE A 367 -0.98 12.89 -16.78
C ILE A 367 -0.31 12.22 -15.58
N TYR A 368 0.98 11.92 -15.68
CA TYR A 368 1.71 11.16 -14.68
C TYR A 368 2.01 12.00 -13.42
N ASN A 369 1.44 11.61 -12.27
CA ASN A 369 1.53 12.31 -10.98
C ASN A 369 2.60 11.68 -10.03
N GLY A 370 3.55 10.91 -10.55
CA GLY A 370 4.60 10.30 -9.73
C GLY A 370 4.25 8.93 -9.15
N VAL A 371 5.12 8.46 -8.25
CA VAL A 371 5.04 7.14 -7.61
C VAL A 371 4.86 7.26 -6.09
N TYR A 372 4.04 6.37 -5.54
CA TYR A 372 3.47 6.44 -4.20
C TYR A 372 3.62 5.11 -3.46
N LEU A 373 4.02 5.16 -2.19
CA LEU A 373 3.99 4.03 -1.27
C LEU A 373 3.07 4.42 -0.10
N ASP A 374 2.12 3.56 0.26
CA ASP A 374 1.14 3.79 1.34
C ASP A 374 0.43 5.16 1.23
N ASN A 375 0.08 5.54 -0.01
CA ASN A 375 -0.45 6.85 -0.41
C ASN A 375 0.46 8.08 -0.17
N ALA A 376 1.69 7.91 0.33
CA ALA A 376 2.70 8.96 0.35
C ALA A 376 3.50 8.99 -0.96
N LYS A 377 3.56 10.15 -1.64
CA LYS A 377 4.43 10.36 -2.82
C LYS A 377 5.90 10.18 -2.40
N ILE A 378 6.67 9.37 -3.13
CA ILE A 378 8.09 9.08 -2.79
C ILE A 378 9.11 9.65 -3.79
N ASN A 379 8.68 10.22 -4.91
CA ASN A 379 9.56 11.10 -5.69
C ASN A 379 10.12 12.23 -4.80
N GLY A 380 11.39 12.57 -4.99
CA GLY A 380 12.11 13.55 -4.19
C GLY A 380 12.59 13.05 -2.83
N LYS A 381 12.41 11.76 -2.48
CA LYS A 381 12.83 11.19 -1.20
C LYS A 381 13.95 10.14 -1.35
N SER A 382 14.80 10.05 -0.33
CA SER A 382 15.88 9.07 -0.21
C SER A 382 15.37 7.66 0.07
N VAL A 383 15.78 6.67 -0.72
CA VAL A 383 15.41 5.26 -0.55
C VAL A 383 16.49 4.53 0.25
N ASN A 384 16.19 4.16 1.50
CA ASN A 384 17.14 3.50 2.41
C ASN A 384 16.99 1.95 2.47
N GLU A 385 15.89 1.43 1.94
CA GLU A 385 15.52 0.02 1.92
C GLU A 385 14.74 -0.26 0.63
N SER A 386 14.85 -1.46 0.07
CA SER A 386 14.09 -1.82 -1.13
C SER A 386 12.58 -1.76 -0.87
N LYS A 387 11.81 -1.21 -1.82
CA LYS A 387 10.35 -1.10 -1.76
C LYS A 387 9.73 -1.81 -2.95
N ALA A 388 8.80 -2.72 -2.72
CA ALA A 388 8.09 -3.43 -3.77
C ALA A 388 6.68 -2.85 -3.93
N ASN A 389 6.08 -3.02 -5.12
CA ASN A 389 4.68 -2.70 -5.37
C ASN A 389 4.36 -1.20 -5.08
N VAL A 390 5.26 -0.30 -5.49
CA VAL A 390 5.08 1.15 -5.38
C VAL A 390 4.16 1.62 -6.50
N LYS A 391 3.01 2.19 -6.14
CA LYS A 391 1.96 2.59 -7.08
C LYS A 391 2.38 3.81 -7.90
N VAL A 392 2.50 3.62 -9.21
CA VAL A 392 2.50 4.71 -10.19
C VAL A 392 1.07 5.26 -10.25
N LYS A 393 0.90 6.58 -10.17
CA LYS A 393 -0.41 7.23 -10.23
C LYS A 393 -0.45 8.31 -11.29
N PHE A 394 -1.65 8.54 -11.81
CA PHE A 394 -1.94 9.56 -12.80
C PHE A 394 -3.12 10.43 -12.33
N ASP A 395 -3.16 11.68 -12.80
CA ASP A 395 -4.31 12.58 -12.62
C ASP A 395 -5.09 12.66 -13.95
N GLU A 396 -6.42 12.71 -13.86
CA GLU A 396 -7.28 12.93 -15.03
C GLU A 396 -7.11 14.35 -15.58
N LEU A 397 -7.12 14.44 -16.92
CA LEU A 397 -7.11 15.65 -17.72
C LEU A 397 -8.48 15.84 -18.36
N TYR A 398 -8.97 17.07 -18.37
CA TYR A 398 -10.25 17.41 -19.01
C TYR A 398 -10.04 18.56 -20.00
N GLU A 399 -10.61 18.42 -21.20
CA GLU A 399 -10.70 19.51 -22.17
C GLU A 399 -11.85 20.47 -21.80
N ILE A 400 -11.54 21.76 -21.71
CA ILE A 400 -12.46 22.84 -21.29
C ILE A 400 -12.59 23.84 -22.42
N ILE A 401 -13.83 24.00 -22.89
CA ILE A 401 -14.21 24.87 -24.01
C ILE A 401 -14.76 26.16 -23.41
N ILE A 402 -14.07 27.29 -23.63
CA ILE A 402 -14.51 28.59 -23.13
C ILE A 402 -15.21 29.33 -24.27
N VAL A 403 -16.54 29.37 -24.20
CA VAL A 403 -17.36 30.10 -25.17
C VAL A 403 -17.46 31.58 -24.79
N ASN A 404 -18.12 32.38 -25.63
CA ASN A 404 -18.24 33.83 -25.44
C ASN A 404 -19.02 34.19 -24.18
N ASP A 405 -18.67 35.32 -23.57
CA ASP A 405 -19.35 35.83 -22.38
C ASP A 405 -20.67 36.56 -22.73
N ASN A 406 -21.28 37.24 -21.74
CA ASN A 406 -22.62 37.82 -21.86
C ASN A 406 -22.64 39.31 -22.24
N ASP A 407 -21.48 39.92 -22.55
CA ASP A 407 -21.39 41.34 -22.84
C ASP A 407 -21.08 41.61 -24.33
N ASN A 408 -22.05 42.12 -25.09
CA ASN A 408 -21.87 42.38 -26.53
C ASN A 408 -20.81 43.46 -26.87
N LEU A 409 -20.21 44.14 -25.89
CA LEU A 409 -19.15 45.16 -26.09
C LEU A 409 -17.80 44.78 -25.44
N TYR A 410 -17.68 43.61 -24.81
CA TYR A 410 -16.44 43.10 -24.23
C TYR A 410 -16.33 41.61 -24.54
N GLU A 411 -15.16 41.11 -24.90
CA GLU A 411 -15.00 39.67 -25.15
C GLU A 411 -13.74 39.14 -24.47
N THR A 412 -13.89 37.98 -23.84
CA THR A 412 -12.81 37.30 -23.11
C THR A 412 -11.71 36.83 -24.07
N SER A 413 -10.46 37.18 -23.75
CA SER A 413 -9.30 37.05 -24.64
C SER A 413 -9.11 35.64 -25.23
N ASN A 414 -8.75 35.59 -26.51
CA ASN A 414 -8.35 34.34 -27.18
C ASN A 414 -7.18 33.63 -26.49
N ASP A 415 -6.27 34.39 -25.87
CA ASP A 415 -5.12 33.83 -25.15
C ASP A 415 -5.50 33.31 -23.75
N PHE A 416 -6.71 33.63 -23.27
CA PHE A 416 -7.35 32.95 -22.14
C PHE A 416 -8.11 31.70 -22.63
N LYS A 417 -8.92 31.82 -23.69
CA LYS A 417 -9.74 30.72 -24.24
C LYS A 417 -8.94 29.55 -24.80
N TYR A 418 -7.76 29.80 -25.38
CA TYR A 418 -6.98 28.81 -26.13
C TYR A 418 -5.50 28.78 -25.72
N LYS A 419 -4.79 27.75 -26.16
CA LYS A 419 -3.32 27.70 -26.19
C LYS A 419 -2.87 27.20 -27.57
N THR A 420 -1.70 27.65 -28.02
CA THR A 420 -1.06 27.09 -29.24
C THR A 420 -0.23 25.87 -28.86
N TYR A 421 -0.50 24.73 -29.50
CA TYR A 421 0.29 23.50 -29.39
C TYR A 421 0.49 22.91 -30.80
N GLU A 422 1.71 22.50 -31.14
CA GLU A 422 2.12 22.03 -32.49
C GLU A 422 1.64 22.96 -33.64
N GLY A 423 1.60 24.27 -33.39
CA GLY A 423 1.17 25.29 -34.34
C GLY A 423 -0.35 25.46 -34.49
N GLN A 424 -1.17 24.63 -33.83
CA GLN A 424 -2.64 24.72 -33.84
C GLN A 424 -3.15 25.38 -32.55
N LYS A 425 -4.26 26.14 -32.65
CA LYS A 425 -5.00 26.59 -31.45
C LYS A 425 -5.84 25.42 -30.93
N ARG A 426 -5.67 25.07 -29.65
CA ARG A 426 -6.49 24.09 -28.93
C ARG A 426 -7.21 24.73 -27.76
N ASN A 427 -8.32 24.11 -27.36
CA ASN A 427 -9.02 24.38 -26.11
C ASN A 427 -8.10 24.17 -24.91
N ARG A 428 -8.53 24.61 -23.72
CA ARG A 428 -7.75 24.42 -22.50
C ARG A 428 -7.82 22.98 -22.02
N ILE A 429 -6.72 22.50 -21.48
CA ILE A 429 -6.64 21.22 -20.77
C ILE A 429 -6.19 21.54 -19.35
N VAL A 430 -6.87 20.99 -18.35
CA VAL A 430 -6.54 21.17 -16.93
C VAL A 430 -6.72 19.84 -16.18
N THR A 431 -5.99 19.68 -15.08
CA THR A 431 -6.32 18.67 -14.07
C THR A 431 -7.43 19.18 -13.15
N LYS A 432 -8.10 18.27 -12.42
CA LYS A 432 -9.11 18.64 -11.42
C LYS A 432 -8.58 19.60 -10.35
N ALA A 433 -7.31 19.48 -9.99
CA ALA A 433 -6.66 20.30 -8.97
C ALA A 433 -6.40 21.74 -9.45
N MET A 434 -6.07 21.94 -10.73
CA MET A 434 -5.78 23.26 -11.30
C MET A 434 -7.03 24.00 -11.81
N ALA A 435 -8.18 23.32 -11.89
CA ALA A 435 -9.39 23.82 -12.53
C ALA A 435 -9.89 25.16 -11.93
N ASP A 436 -9.78 25.32 -10.61
CA ASP A 436 -10.28 26.51 -9.90
C ASP A 436 -9.30 27.69 -9.97
N ASP A 437 -7.99 27.44 -9.87
CA ASP A 437 -6.95 28.45 -10.08
C ASP A 437 -6.96 28.95 -11.54
N PHE A 438 -7.22 28.05 -12.50
CA PHE A 438 -7.34 28.40 -13.91
C PHE A 438 -8.47 29.41 -14.15
N ILE A 439 -9.70 29.14 -13.70
CA ILE A 439 -10.81 30.11 -13.84
C ILE A 439 -10.61 31.37 -12.98
N GLY A 440 -9.82 31.28 -11.90
CA GLY A 440 -9.43 32.41 -11.06
C GLY A 440 -8.42 33.36 -11.72
N SER A 441 -7.69 32.89 -12.74
CA SER A 441 -6.66 33.64 -13.47
C SER A 441 -7.18 34.56 -14.59
N ILE A 442 -8.49 34.62 -14.81
CA ILE A 442 -9.12 35.53 -15.77
C ILE A 442 -8.98 37.00 -15.36
N ASP A 443 -8.75 37.89 -16.35
CA ASP A 443 -8.64 39.33 -16.14
C ASP A 443 -9.91 39.92 -15.50
N LYS A 444 -9.75 40.60 -14.35
CA LYS A 444 -10.87 41.13 -13.57
C LYS A 444 -11.23 42.56 -14.00
N ARG A 445 -12.48 42.76 -14.42
CA ARG A 445 -13.02 44.07 -14.85
C ARG A 445 -13.40 44.95 -13.65
N SER A 446 -12.82 46.16 -13.56
CA SER A 446 -13.20 47.15 -12.53
C SER A 446 -14.68 47.53 -12.65
N GLY A 447 -15.40 47.57 -11.53
CA GLY A 447 -16.84 47.85 -11.52
C GLY A 447 -17.77 46.68 -11.89
N PHE A 448 -17.25 45.46 -12.09
CA PHE A 448 -18.05 44.26 -12.38
C PHE A 448 -17.86 43.16 -11.32
N SER A 449 -18.81 42.24 -11.26
CA SER A 449 -18.69 40.93 -10.63
C SER A 449 -18.69 39.85 -11.71
N LEU A 450 -18.06 38.70 -11.42
CA LEU A 450 -18.03 37.54 -12.31
C LEU A 450 -18.67 36.34 -11.62
N GLU A 451 -19.62 35.69 -12.30
CA GLU A 451 -20.00 34.31 -12.03
C GLU A 451 -19.64 33.45 -13.26
N TRP A 452 -19.45 32.13 -13.09
CA TRP A 452 -19.19 31.22 -14.20
C TRP A 452 -20.41 30.33 -14.44
N LYS A 453 -20.72 30.05 -15.73
CA LYS A 453 -21.88 29.25 -16.14
C LYS A 453 -21.51 28.12 -17.09
N TYR A 454 -22.14 26.95 -16.94
CA TYR A 454 -21.84 25.74 -17.73
C TYR A 454 -23.07 25.09 -18.39
N GLY A 455 -22.82 24.47 -19.55
CA GLY A 455 -23.79 23.71 -20.35
C GLY A 455 -24.98 24.52 -20.92
N ASP A 456 -25.84 23.86 -21.71
CA ASP A 456 -26.96 24.47 -22.45
C ASP A 456 -27.88 25.34 -21.59
N ASN A 457 -28.11 24.92 -20.36
CA ASN A 457 -28.99 25.59 -19.39
C ASN A 457 -28.30 26.73 -18.63
N LYS A 458 -27.03 27.03 -18.94
CA LYS A 458 -26.19 28.09 -18.33
C LYS A 458 -26.26 28.12 -16.80
N LYS A 459 -26.08 26.95 -16.18
CA LYS A 459 -26.13 26.80 -14.70
C LYS A 459 -24.92 27.50 -14.08
N THR A 460 -25.12 28.31 -13.04
CA THR A 460 -24.00 28.92 -12.31
C THR A 460 -23.23 27.88 -11.49
N PHE A 461 -21.91 28.02 -11.41
CA PHE A 461 -21.04 27.25 -10.53
C PHE A 461 -20.01 28.15 -9.82
N SER A 462 -19.58 27.76 -8.63
CA SER A 462 -18.60 28.49 -7.80
C SER A 462 -17.19 27.89 -7.80
N SER A 463 -17.04 26.69 -8.35
CA SER A 463 -15.78 25.95 -8.48
C SER A 463 -15.90 25.03 -9.69
N LEU A 464 -15.01 25.19 -10.68
CA LEU A 464 -14.93 24.32 -11.85
C LEU A 464 -14.64 22.88 -11.40
N SER A 465 -13.76 22.68 -10.41
CA SER A 465 -13.40 21.33 -9.96
C SER A 465 -14.58 20.49 -9.44
N THR A 466 -15.70 21.12 -9.06
CA THR A 466 -16.94 20.42 -8.68
C THR A 466 -17.85 20.01 -9.84
N VAL A 467 -17.75 20.68 -11.00
CA VAL A 467 -18.62 20.45 -12.18
C VAL A 467 -17.86 19.96 -13.42
N ILE A 468 -16.53 19.89 -13.33
CA ILE A 468 -15.64 19.56 -14.45
C ILE A 468 -15.95 18.19 -15.05
N SER A 469 -16.07 18.17 -16.38
CA SER A 469 -16.09 16.99 -17.21
C SER A 469 -15.25 17.26 -18.45
N ASP A 470 -14.90 16.20 -19.17
CA ASP A 470 -14.21 16.35 -20.44
C ASP A 470 -15.14 16.94 -21.52
N GLY A 471 -14.60 17.81 -22.38
CA GLY A 471 -15.35 18.57 -23.39
C GLY A 471 -16.31 19.61 -22.81
N LEU A 472 -16.13 20.06 -21.56
CA LEU A 472 -17.09 20.92 -20.88
C LEU A 472 -17.09 22.36 -21.44
N GLU A 473 -18.25 22.80 -21.95
CA GLU A 473 -18.50 24.20 -22.27
C GLU A 473 -18.79 25.03 -21.01
N ILE A 474 -17.96 26.06 -20.80
CA ILE A 474 -18.15 27.10 -19.79
C ILE A 474 -18.13 28.49 -20.43
N CYS A 475 -18.86 29.45 -19.83
CA CYS A 475 -18.80 30.86 -20.18
C CYS A 475 -18.57 31.73 -18.93
N PRO A 476 -17.74 32.79 -19.03
CA PRO A 476 -17.77 33.87 -18.07
C PRO A 476 -19.15 34.56 -18.12
N HIS A 477 -19.63 35.05 -16.99
CA HIS A 477 -20.87 35.80 -16.93
C HIS A 477 -20.68 37.03 -16.03
N TRP A 478 -20.44 38.16 -16.67
CA TRP A 478 -20.23 39.45 -16.03
C TRP A 478 -21.56 40.05 -15.57
N THR A 479 -21.54 40.65 -14.39
CA THR A 479 -22.61 41.53 -13.90
C THR A 479 -21.99 42.88 -13.62
N LEU A 480 -22.48 43.95 -14.26
CA LEU A 480 -22.11 45.32 -13.88
C LEU A 480 -22.56 45.53 -12.42
N ASN A 481 -21.64 45.90 -11.53
CA ASN A 481 -21.98 46.10 -10.12
C ASN A 481 -23.04 47.21 -9.99
N ARG A 482 -23.85 47.15 -8.94
CA ARG A 482 -24.88 48.18 -8.72
C ARG A 482 -24.23 49.53 -8.37
N PRO A 483 -24.76 50.66 -8.88
CA PRO A 483 -24.40 51.95 -8.32
C PRO A 483 -24.82 52.03 -6.86
N VAL A 484 -24.15 52.88 -6.08
CA VAL A 484 -24.40 53.01 -4.64
C VAL A 484 -25.03 54.37 -4.38
N ILE A 485 -26.30 54.38 -3.94
CA ILE A 485 -26.90 55.59 -3.37
C ILE A 485 -26.17 55.88 -2.07
N GLN A 486 -25.49 57.02 -2.01
CA GLN A 486 -24.75 57.48 -0.83
C GLN A 486 -25.66 58.19 0.16
N GLN A 487 -26.62 58.96 -0.36
CA GLN A 487 -27.61 59.66 0.44
C GLN A 487 -28.96 59.70 -0.28
N ILE A 488 -30.02 59.49 0.49
CA ILE A 488 -31.40 59.82 0.16
C ILE A 488 -31.98 60.52 1.38
N ALA A 489 -32.54 61.72 1.21
CA ALA A 489 -32.88 62.59 2.33
C ALA A 489 -34.19 63.34 2.12
N THR A 490 -34.79 63.79 3.21
CA THR A 490 -35.99 64.64 3.22
C THR A 490 -35.87 65.75 4.26
N THR A 491 -36.60 66.85 4.07
CA THR A 491 -36.78 67.89 5.10
C THR A 491 -37.86 67.54 6.13
N ALA A 492 -38.67 66.50 5.90
CA ALA A 492 -39.60 65.98 6.91
C ALA A 492 -38.80 65.37 8.07
N ILE A 493 -39.00 65.88 9.29
CA ILE A 493 -38.19 65.49 10.45
C ILE A 493 -38.44 64.01 10.75
N ASN A 494 -37.39 63.19 10.69
CA ASN A 494 -37.45 61.72 10.76
C ASN A 494 -38.37 61.04 9.72
N GLY A 495 -38.62 61.69 8.57
CA GLY A 495 -39.59 61.22 7.57
C GLY A 495 -41.05 61.49 7.95
N THR A 496 -41.29 62.16 9.07
CA THR A 496 -42.62 62.59 9.53
C THR A 496 -42.84 64.08 9.31
N SER A 497 -44.06 64.42 8.94
CA SER A 497 -44.62 65.78 9.01
C SER A 497 -46.03 65.71 9.61
N ILE A 498 -46.60 66.84 9.98
CA ILE A 498 -47.99 66.96 10.41
C ILE A 498 -48.82 67.52 9.24
N TYR A 499 -50.11 67.20 9.21
CA TYR A 499 -51.06 67.82 8.29
C TYR A 499 -50.92 69.37 8.28
N GLY A 500 -50.50 69.90 7.11
CA GLY A 500 -50.27 71.33 6.86
C GLY A 500 -48.85 71.73 6.44
N ASP A 501 -47.84 70.85 6.56
CA ASP A 501 -46.42 71.19 6.37
C ASP A 501 -45.94 71.21 4.89
N SER A 502 -44.68 71.65 4.66
CA SER A 502 -43.97 71.58 3.36
C SER A 502 -42.76 70.63 3.41
N VAL A 503 -42.49 69.88 2.34
CA VAL A 503 -41.46 68.81 2.29
C VAL A 503 -40.67 68.81 0.97
N PHE A 504 -39.35 68.61 1.07
CA PHE A 504 -38.42 68.41 -0.06
C PHE A 504 -37.72 67.04 0.05
N PHE A 505 -37.22 66.51 -1.07
CA PHE A 505 -36.32 65.34 -1.17
C PHE A 505 -35.06 65.66 -1.96
N THR A 506 -33.93 65.06 -1.57
CA THR A 506 -32.63 65.17 -2.26
C THR A 506 -31.87 63.84 -2.24
N SER A 507 -30.92 63.66 -3.16
CA SER A 507 -30.13 62.42 -3.26
C SER A 507 -28.77 62.57 -3.94
N SER A 508 -27.87 61.62 -3.66
CA SER A 508 -26.56 61.45 -4.29
C SER A 508 -26.20 59.97 -4.45
N ALA A 509 -25.47 59.62 -5.51
CA ALA A 509 -25.00 58.26 -5.77
C ALA A 509 -23.62 58.23 -6.44
N THR A 510 -22.85 57.20 -6.13
CA THR A 510 -21.56 56.88 -6.77
C THR A 510 -21.70 55.75 -7.80
N SER A 511 -20.95 55.89 -8.88
CA SER A 511 -20.90 54.91 -9.97
C SER A 511 -20.05 53.68 -9.58
N PRO A 512 -20.29 52.49 -10.18
CA PRO A 512 -19.52 51.27 -9.89
C PRO A 512 -18.03 51.37 -10.24
N ASP A 513 -17.71 52.21 -11.22
CA ASP A 513 -16.37 52.58 -11.66
C ASP A 513 -16.43 54.01 -12.24
N TYR A 514 -15.32 54.75 -12.25
CA TYR A 514 -15.27 56.13 -12.72
C TYR A 514 -15.63 56.30 -14.21
N SER A 515 -15.55 55.22 -14.99
CA SER A 515 -15.85 55.19 -16.43
C SER A 515 -17.32 54.86 -16.77
N ILE A 516 -18.15 54.63 -15.75
CA ILE A 516 -19.58 54.26 -15.89
C ILE A 516 -20.47 55.47 -15.54
N ASN A 517 -21.54 55.69 -16.28
CA ASN A 517 -22.45 56.84 -16.14
C ASN A 517 -23.69 56.51 -15.30
N LEU A 518 -24.33 57.52 -14.70
CA LEU A 518 -25.54 57.38 -13.87
C LEU A 518 -26.74 58.16 -14.45
N ARG A 519 -27.95 57.64 -14.21
CA ARG A 519 -29.24 58.35 -14.40
C ARG A 519 -30.18 58.12 -13.22
N TYR A 520 -31.07 59.07 -12.94
CA TYR A 520 -31.94 59.13 -11.76
C TYR A 520 -33.44 59.16 -12.14
N GLU A 521 -34.30 58.56 -11.32
CA GLU A 521 -35.76 58.53 -11.52
C GLU A 521 -36.50 58.36 -10.18
N TRP A 522 -37.30 59.35 -9.77
CA TRP A 522 -38.14 59.30 -8.58
C TRP A 522 -39.57 58.83 -8.91
N LYS A 523 -40.13 57.91 -8.13
CA LYS A 523 -41.48 57.37 -8.30
C LYS A 523 -42.31 57.37 -7.00
N LYS A 524 -43.60 57.69 -7.08
CA LYS A 524 -44.61 57.44 -6.03
C LYS A 524 -45.67 56.49 -6.59
N SER A 525 -45.95 55.38 -5.89
CA SER A 525 -46.94 54.37 -6.32
C SER A 525 -46.76 53.90 -7.79
N GLY A 526 -45.51 53.80 -8.26
CA GLY A 526 -45.14 53.43 -9.63
C GLY A 526 -45.08 54.58 -10.65
N VAL A 527 -45.73 55.73 -10.38
CA VAL A 527 -45.75 56.90 -11.27
C VAL A 527 -44.51 57.76 -11.05
N VAL A 528 -43.85 58.19 -12.14
CA VAL A 528 -42.68 59.08 -12.09
C VAL A 528 -43.09 60.47 -11.61
N VAL A 529 -42.36 61.01 -10.64
CA VAL A 529 -42.57 62.36 -10.07
C VAL A 529 -41.38 63.31 -10.31
N ALA A 530 -40.19 62.79 -10.60
CA ALA A 530 -39.02 63.55 -11.08
C ALA A 530 -38.01 62.63 -11.79
N THR A 531 -37.12 63.21 -12.61
CA THR A 531 -35.98 62.53 -13.27
C THR A 531 -34.64 63.21 -12.99
N SER A 532 -34.63 64.22 -12.12
CA SER A 532 -33.45 64.76 -11.45
C SER A 532 -33.17 64.00 -10.15
N ASN A 533 -32.19 64.45 -9.36
CA ASN A 533 -31.85 63.87 -8.06
C ASN A 533 -32.63 64.50 -6.87
N ASP A 534 -33.67 65.30 -7.12
CA ASP A 534 -34.44 66.11 -6.16
C ASP A 534 -35.95 66.24 -6.48
N TRP A 535 -36.78 66.61 -5.49
CA TRP A 535 -38.25 66.78 -5.61
C TRP A 535 -38.87 67.59 -4.43
N SER A 536 -40.12 68.09 -4.51
CA SER A 536 -40.83 68.74 -3.37
C SER A 536 -42.38 68.81 -3.45
N ASN A 537 -43.04 69.08 -2.31
CA ASN A 537 -44.47 69.39 -2.14
C ASN A 537 -44.66 70.44 -1.01
N SER A 538 -45.63 71.35 -1.12
CA SER A 538 -45.77 72.54 -0.25
C SER A 538 -46.86 72.50 0.82
N CYS A 539 -47.86 71.62 0.74
CA CYS A 539 -48.89 71.48 1.78
C CYS A 539 -49.36 70.03 1.86
N VAL A 540 -48.73 69.26 2.75
CA VAL A 540 -48.88 67.80 2.82
C VAL A 540 -50.10 67.38 3.62
N LYS A 541 -50.82 66.36 3.12
CA LYS A 541 -52.01 65.75 3.76
C LYS A 541 -51.73 64.31 4.20
N PRO A 542 -52.54 63.69 5.07
CA PRO A 542 -52.43 62.26 5.38
C PRO A 542 -52.40 61.35 4.13
N SER A 543 -53.11 61.73 3.06
CA SER A 543 -53.08 61.07 1.75
C SER A 543 -51.76 61.21 0.96
N ASP A 544 -50.87 62.13 1.35
CA ASP A 544 -49.53 62.23 0.78
C ASP A 544 -48.54 61.23 1.40
N THR A 545 -48.91 60.57 2.49
CA THR A 545 -48.16 59.47 3.09
C THR A 545 -47.81 58.40 2.04
N GLY A 546 -46.57 57.94 2.03
CA GLY A 546 -46.13 56.85 1.17
C GLY A 546 -44.62 56.78 0.96
N SER A 547 -44.19 55.66 0.37
CA SER A 547 -42.81 55.43 -0.06
C SER A 547 -42.56 56.10 -1.42
N TYR A 548 -41.62 57.04 -1.45
CA TYR A 548 -41.06 57.63 -2.67
C TYR A 548 -39.75 56.92 -3.01
N VAL A 549 -39.74 56.24 -4.15
CA VAL A 549 -38.63 55.38 -4.58
C VAL A 549 -37.80 56.10 -5.62
N LEU A 550 -36.57 56.44 -5.27
CA LEU A 550 -35.53 56.80 -6.23
C LEU A 550 -34.97 55.52 -6.85
N THR A 551 -34.82 55.48 -8.17
CA THR A 551 -34.06 54.46 -8.89
C THR A 551 -32.88 55.11 -9.59
N VAL A 552 -31.68 54.57 -9.38
CA VAL A 552 -30.45 54.99 -10.05
C VAL A 552 -29.96 53.85 -10.95
N THR A 553 -29.78 54.12 -12.25
CA THR A 553 -29.21 53.14 -13.19
C THR A 553 -27.77 53.52 -13.55
N ALA A 554 -26.86 52.55 -13.51
CA ALA A 554 -25.53 52.64 -14.06
C ALA A 554 -25.48 52.06 -15.48
N TYR A 555 -24.77 52.74 -16.39
CA TYR A 555 -24.67 52.33 -17.80
C TYR A 555 -23.39 52.87 -18.48
N SER A 556 -23.01 52.23 -19.59
CA SER A 556 -22.04 52.77 -20.54
C SER A 556 -22.57 52.57 -21.96
N ASN A 557 -22.09 53.37 -22.91
CA ASN A 557 -22.40 53.21 -24.34
C ASN A 557 -21.22 52.59 -25.11
N THR A 558 -20.09 52.32 -24.45
CA THR A 558 -18.81 51.95 -25.10
C THR A 558 -18.02 50.87 -24.38
N LEU A 559 -18.21 50.67 -23.06
CA LEU A 559 -17.40 49.74 -22.25
C LEU A 559 -18.14 48.46 -21.82
N THR A 560 -19.46 48.47 -21.93
CA THR A 560 -20.33 47.32 -21.64
C THR A 560 -21.72 47.56 -22.22
N SER A 561 -22.35 46.48 -22.68
CA SER A 561 -23.77 46.41 -23.03
C SER A 561 -24.68 46.16 -21.81
N LEU A 562 -24.09 45.84 -20.65
CA LEU A 562 -24.80 45.56 -19.41
C LEU A 562 -25.22 46.88 -18.73
N THR A 563 -26.36 46.83 -18.05
CA THR A 563 -26.80 47.91 -17.15
C THR A 563 -27.18 47.33 -15.80
N SER A 564 -27.02 48.13 -14.75
CA SER A 564 -27.38 47.74 -13.38
C SER A 564 -28.19 48.87 -12.74
N SER A 565 -29.12 48.53 -11.85
CA SER A 565 -29.91 49.54 -11.13
C SER A 565 -30.06 49.20 -9.66
N VAL A 566 -30.04 50.24 -8.85
CA VAL A 566 -30.38 50.22 -7.43
C VAL A 566 -31.59 51.13 -7.21
N SER A 567 -32.40 50.82 -6.20
CA SER A 567 -33.48 51.70 -5.77
C SER A 567 -33.39 51.95 -4.27
N GLY A 568 -33.56 53.20 -3.87
CA GLY A 568 -33.64 53.64 -2.47
C GLY A 568 -34.99 54.29 -2.22
N ALA A 569 -35.59 54.03 -1.06
CA ALA A 569 -36.87 54.61 -0.68
C ALA A 569 -36.67 55.65 0.43
N VAL A 570 -37.33 56.80 0.29
CA VAL A 570 -37.62 57.70 1.41
C VAL A 570 -39.12 57.62 1.67
N SER A 571 -39.51 57.36 2.91
CA SER A 571 -40.92 57.38 3.30
C SER A 571 -41.27 58.75 3.84
N LEU A 572 -42.38 59.30 3.37
CA LEU A 572 -43.05 60.42 4.03
C LEU A 572 -44.26 59.87 4.75
N THR A 573 -44.39 60.18 6.04
CA THR A 573 -45.61 59.94 6.83
C THR A 573 -46.17 61.27 7.27
N VAL A 574 -47.43 61.53 6.95
CA VAL A 574 -48.11 62.78 7.32
C VAL A 574 -49.12 62.47 8.41
N ASN A 575 -48.75 62.78 9.64
CA ASN A 575 -49.55 62.53 10.82
C ASN A 575 -50.75 63.46 10.91
N LYS A 576 -51.75 63.01 11.66
CA LYS A 576 -52.90 63.80 12.09
C LYS A 576 -52.48 64.82 13.16
N ARG A 577 -53.39 65.72 13.54
CA ARG A 577 -53.17 66.74 14.58
C ARG A 577 -53.89 66.34 15.89
N SER A 578 -53.28 66.65 17.04
CA SER A 578 -53.79 66.25 18.37
C SER A 578 -55.14 66.90 18.74
N LEU A 579 -55.89 66.27 19.66
CA LEU A 579 -57.15 66.77 20.22
C LEU A 579 -57.55 66.05 21.53
N ASP A 580 -57.52 66.75 22.67
CA ASP A 580 -57.45 66.13 24.03
C ASP A 580 -58.80 66.03 24.82
N PHE A 581 -58.86 65.17 25.87
CA PHE A 581 -60.06 64.78 26.66
C PHE A 581 -59.79 64.48 28.20
N ASP A 582 -60.81 64.23 29.05
CA ASP A 582 -60.74 64.04 30.55
C ASP A 582 -61.64 62.90 31.14
N TRP A 583 -61.33 62.24 32.30
CA TRP A 583 -61.97 60.98 32.85
C TRP A 583 -62.24 60.86 34.39
N ILE A 584 -63.04 59.85 34.88
CA ILE A 584 -63.40 59.57 36.32
C ILE A 584 -63.53 58.05 36.69
N LEU A 585 -63.08 57.58 37.90
CA LEU A 585 -62.94 56.13 38.31
C LEU A 585 -63.41 55.68 39.76
N PRO A 586 -63.52 54.35 40.08
CA PRO A 586 -63.90 53.74 41.38
C PRO A 586 -62.70 53.24 42.26
N GLN A 587 -62.95 52.48 43.37
CA GLN A 587 -62.00 52.41 44.51
C GLN A 587 -61.70 51.06 45.26
N ASN A 588 -62.36 49.91 45.07
CA ASN A 588 -62.11 48.69 45.91
C ASN A 588 -61.89 47.34 45.15
N ALA A 589 -60.92 46.50 45.60
CA ALA A 589 -60.11 45.61 44.76
C ALA A 589 -59.73 44.21 45.33
N THR A 590 -60.53 43.55 46.18
CA THR A 590 -60.28 42.15 46.64
C THR A 590 -61.51 41.26 46.46
N TYR A 591 -61.33 39.96 46.18
CA TYR A 591 -62.46 39.10 45.80
C TYR A 591 -63.50 38.96 46.92
N SER A 592 -64.72 39.35 46.59
CA SER A 592 -65.85 39.52 47.53
C SER A 592 -67.24 39.54 46.84
N ALA A 593 -67.27 39.26 45.53
CA ALA A 593 -68.48 39.07 44.70
C ALA A 593 -69.44 40.29 44.47
N GLN A 594 -68.98 41.54 44.32
CA GLN A 594 -69.81 42.77 44.12
C GLN A 594 -69.24 43.81 43.08
N ASP A 595 -70.04 44.80 42.62
CA ASP A 595 -69.91 45.53 41.30
C ASP A 595 -69.54 47.09 41.36
N LYS A 596 -69.06 47.77 40.26
CA LYS A 596 -68.34 49.12 40.27
C LYS A 596 -68.27 49.98 38.90
N PRO A 597 -68.52 51.34 38.76
CA PRO A 597 -68.70 52.12 37.44
C PRO A 597 -68.00 53.55 37.13
N ILE A 598 -68.06 54.15 35.86
CA ILE A 598 -67.12 55.20 35.20
C ILE A 598 -67.66 56.24 34.08
N TYR A 599 -66.98 57.41 33.69
CA TYR A 599 -67.35 58.51 32.67
C TYR A 599 -66.21 59.47 32.01
N CYS A 600 -66.43 60.34 30.94
CA CYS A 600 -65.45 61.33 30.23
C CYS A 600 -65.98 62.59 29.35
N ASP A 601 -65.14 63.59 28.86
CA ASP A 601 -65.41 64.75 27.86
C ASP A 601 -64.15 65.48 27.17
N TYR A 602 -64.25 66.54 26.29
CA TYR A 602 -63.19 67.07 25.31
C TYR A 602 -62.74 68.59 25.27
N LYS A 603 -61.57 68.92 24.64
CA LYS A 603 -60.94 70.28 24.46
C LYS A 603 -61.12 70.95 23.07
N LYS A 604 -60.82 72.27 22.95
CA LYS A 604 -61.18 73.13 21.79
C LYS A 604 -60.05 73.93 21.08
N ALA A 605 -58.82 73.93 21.56
CA ALA A 605 -57.79 74.87 21.06
C ALA A 605 -57.08 74.39 19.78
N ASP A 606 -57.22 73.10 19.46
CA ASP A 606 -56.25 72.34 18.66
C ASP A 606 -56.68 72.20 17.18
N VAL A 607 -57.88 72.71 16.86
CA VAL A 607 -58.51 72.68 15.54
C VAL A 607 -57.90 73.75 14.63
N ILE A 608 -57.42 73.32 13.46
CA ILE A 608 -57.02 74.21 12.36
C ILE A 608 -58.08 74.21 11.26
N ASN A 609 -57.91 75.07 10.24
CA ASN A 609 -58.70 75.12 9.00
C ASN A 609 -60.23 75.28 9.13
N ASN A 610 -60.75 75.44 10.35
CA ASN A 610 -62.18 75.41 10.75
C ASN A 610 -62.86 74.04 10.60
N ASP A 611 -62.14 72.95 10.90
CA ASP A 611 -62.67 71.58 10.87
C ASP A 611 -63.68 71.27 12.03
N ALA A 612 -64.40 70.14 11.98
CA ALA A 612 -65.49 69.78 12.91
C ALA A 612 -65.30 68.41 13.62
N ILE A 613 -65.85 68.24 14.83
CA ILE A 613 -65.44 67.21 15.83
C ILE A 613 -66.62 66.33 16.34
N THR A 614 -66.44 65.00 16.51
CA THR A 614 -67.44 64.04 17.10
C THR A 614 -66.79 62.78 17.76
N PHE A 615 -67.41 62.12 18.78
CA PHE A 615 -66.83 60.98 19.55
C PHE A 615 -67.82 60.02 20.31
N SER A 616 -67.34 58.90 20.89
CA SER A 616 -68.13 57.88 21.68
C SER A 616 -67.33 56.96 22.67
N LEU A 617 -68.02 56.16 23.53
CA LEU A 617 -67.49 55.29 24.62
C LEU A 617 -67.94 53.79 24.57
N ASP A 618 -67.25 52.86 25.26
CA ASP A 618 -67.48 51.38 25.17
C ASP A 618 -68.27 50.67 26.31
N ARG A 619 -68.00 50.90 27.61
CA ARG A 619 -68.61 50.15 28.74
C ARG A 619 -68.65 50.94 30.05
N ASN A 620 -69.29 50.41 31.11
CA ASN A 620 -69.41 51.16 32.39
C ASN A 620 -69.47 50.39 33.74
N PHE A 621 -69.24 49.07 33.89
CA PHE A 621 -69.03 48.43 35.22
C PHE A 621 -68.31 47.05 35.25
N VAL A 622 -67.86 46.57 36.44
CA VAL A 622 -67.00 45.35 36.64
C VAL A 622 -67.25 44.56 37.97
N LYS A 623 -66.80 43.29 38.14
CA LYS A 623 -67.09 42.43 39.32
C LYS A 623 -65.94 41.54 39.90
N ASP A 624 -65.59 40.43 39.22
CA ASP A 624 -64.82 39.26 39.73
C ASP A 624 -63.27 39.43 39.71
N VAL A 625 -62.51 38.37 40.07
CA VAL A 625 -61.03 38.30 39.96
C VAL A 625 -60.59 38.56 38.50
N GLY A 626 -59.80 39.61 38.29
CA GLY A 626 -59.30 40.00 36.97
C GLY A 626 -59.02 41.51 36.86
N ASP A 627 -58.60 41.91 35.65
CA ASP A 627 -58.26 43.27 35.26
C ASP A 627 -59.20 43.78 34.16
N TYR A 628 -59.49 45.09 34.15
CA TYR A 628 -60.52 45.69 33.28
C TYR A 628 -60.08 47.07 32.73
N THR A 629 -60.53 47.41 31.52
CA THR A 629 -60.21 48.67 30.81
C THR A 629 -61.42 49.22 30.03
N PHE A 630 -61.44 50.54 29.82
CA PHE A 630 -62.51 51.36 29.21
C PHE A 630 -61.93 52.23 28.08
N ASN A 631 -62.71 52.58 27.04
CA ASN A 631 -62.21 53.13 25.77
C ASN A 631 -63.04 54.28 25.17
N LEU A 632 -62.37 55.26 24.54
CA LEU A 632 -62.93 56.45 23.84
C LEU A 632 -62.48 56.50 22.35
N THR A 633 -63.36 56.96 21.44
CA THR A 633 -63.09 57.02 19.98
C THR A 633 -63.67 58.26 19.26
N LEU A 634 -62.96 58.83 18.28
CA LEU A 634 -63.49 59.86 17.34
C LEU A 634 -64.31 59.25 16.20
N THR A 635 -65.18 60.05 15.58
CA THR A 635 -66.01 59.67 14.42
C THR A 635 -66.01 60.73 13.30
N GLY A 636 -66.45 60.33 12.09
CA GLY A 636 -66.55 61.21 10.91
C GLY A 636 -65.21 61.63 10.30
N GLU A 637 -65.22 62.62 9.39
CA GLU A 637 -64.01 63.15 8.73
C GLU A 637 -62.97 63.70 9.73
N CYS A 638 -63.41 64.10 10.93
CA CYS A 638 -62.54 64.42 12.07
C CYS A 638 -61.47 63.36 12.31
N ASN A 639 -61.87 62.08 12.26
CA ASN A 639 -60.98 60.93 12.46
C ASN A 639 -59.99 60.71 11.31
N GLU A 640 -60.08 61.41 10.18
CA GLU A 640 -59.08 61.35 9.10
C GLU A 640 -57.98 62.40 9.24
N LEU A 641 -58.26 63.54 9.89
CA LEU A 641 -57.33 64.68 10.03
C LEU A 641 -56.81 64.89 11.46
N TYR A 642 -57.52 64.42 12.49
CA TYR A 642 -57.20 64.59 13.91
C TYR A 642 -57.11 63.25 14.66
N GLU A 643 -56.41 63.26 15.80
CA GLU A 643 -56.28 62.10 16.70
C GLU A 643 -56.28 62.51 18.18
N ILE A 644 -56.90 61.68 19.02
CA ILE A 644 -56.86 61.86 20.48
C ILE A 644 -55.49 61.40 21.02
N PRO A 645 -54.87 62.09 21.98
CA PRO A 645 -53.77 61.57 22.79
C PRO A 645 -54.02 60.15 23.33
N SER A 646 -52.95 59.40 23.59
CA SER A 646 -53.07 58.05 24.20
C SER A 646 -53.50 58.10 25.66
N GLU A 647 -53.10 59.13 26.40
CA GLU A 647 -53.47 59.35 27.79
C GLU A 647 -54.98 59.52 27.99
N ASP A 648 -55.66 60.17 27.05
CA ASP A 648 -57.11 60.43 27.17
C ASP A 648 -57.98 59.34 26.52
N LYS A 649 -57.40 58.31 25.90
CA LYS A 649 -58.15 57.25 25.21
C LYS A 649 -58.74 56.18 26.13
N THR A 650 -58.19 55.95 27.33
CA THR A 650 -58.52 54.76 28.15
C THR A 650 -58.31 54.92 29.67
N ALA A 651 -58.97 54.07 30.48
CA ALA A 651 -58.75 53.95 31.95
C ALA A 651 -58.98 52.49 32.46
N SER A 652 -58.55 52.09 33.69
CA SER A 652 -58.49 50.66 34.14
C SER A 652 -58.71 50.34 35.66
N PHE A 653 -58.94 49.05 36.05
CA PHE A 653 -59.27 48.54 37.43
C PHE A 653 -59.07 46.99 37.69
N THR A 654 -58.90 46.46 38.95
CA THR A 654 -58.35 45.08 39.30
C THR A 654 -58.92 44.31 40.58
N VAL A 655 -58.80 42.93 40.74
CA VAL A 655 -59.25 42.02 41.89
C VAL A 655 -58.47 40.61 42.07
N VAL A 656 -58.36 39.90 43.27
CA VAL A 656 -57.42 38.71 43.63
C VAL A 656 -57.83 37.53 44.68
N PRO A 657 -57.11 36.31 44.87
CA PRO A 657 -57.51 34.96 45.52
C PRO A 657 -56.75 34.25 46.79
N TYR A 658 -56.83 32.88 47.11
CA TYR A 658 -56.54 32.14 48.45
C TYR A 658 -55.89 30.64 48.58
N ASN A 659 -55.79 29.90 49.77
CA ASN A 659 -54.99 28.60 50.11
C ASN A 659 -55.46 27.60 51.32
N ILE A 660 -54.95 26.29 51.51
CA ILE A 660 -55.31 25.13 52.53
C ILE A 660 -54.25 23.91 52.84
N THR A 661 -54.50 22.74 53.59
CA THR A 661 -53.48 21.62 54.07
C THR A 661 -53.95 20.15 54.63
N ALA A 662 -53.12 19.05 54.85
CA ALA A 662 -53.44 17.54 55.13
C ALA A 662 -52.68 16.57 56.20
N ILE A 663 -53.11 15.26 56.51
CA ILE A 663 -52.75 14.26 57.66
C ILE A 663 -52.90 12.64 57.45
N TRP A 664 -52.28 11.67 58.21
CA TRP A 664 -52.20 10.11 58.06
C TRP A 664 -52.38 9.09 59.29
N ARG A 665 -52.59 7.73 59.10
CA ARG A 665 -52.67 6.58 60.14
C ARG A 665 -52.44 5.05 59.73
N ASN A 666 -52.15 4.15 60.72
CA ASN A 666 -52.20 2.63 60.84
C ASN A 666 -51.00 1.67 60.50
N THR A 667 -50.81 0.53 61.23
CA THR A 667 -49.47 -0.09 61.45
C THR A 667 -49.13 -1.63 61.62
N LEU A 668 -49.85 -2.61 62.23
CA LEU A 668 -49.16 -3.87 62.73
C LEU A 668 -49.96 -5.20 62.79
N PHE A 669 -49.32 -6.38 62.52
CA PHE A 669 -49.98 -7.70 62.31
C PHE A 669 -49.19 -8.98 62.74
N THR A 670 -49.68 -10.20 62.41
CA THR A 670 -49.12 -11.55 62.73
C THR A 670 -49.55 -12.59 61.66
N TYR A 671 -48.83 -13.71 61.46
CA TYR A 671 -49.07 -14.62 60.32
C TYR A 671 -50.43 -15.31 60.37
N ASN A 672 -51.30 -14.95 59.42
CA ASN A 672 -52.68 -15.45 59.32
C ASN A 672 -53.19 -15.63 57.87
N THR A 673 -52.27 -15.62 56.89
CA THR A 673 -52.50 -15.87 55.46
C THR A 673 -53.11 -14.77 54.55
N GLN A 674 -53.18 -13.48 54.93
CA GLN A 674 -53.79 -12.39 54.09
C GLN A 674 -52.93 -11.09 53.92
N ASN A 675 -53.37 -10.09 53.13
CA ASN A 675 -52.66 -8.82 52.78
C ASN A 675 -53.15 -7.56 53.56
N GLN A 676 -52.31 -6.54 53.86
CA GLN A 676 -52.61 -5.36 54.75
C GLN A 676 -51.99 -3.96 54.34
N ALA A 677 -52.53 -2.78 54.79
CA ALA A 677 -52.13 -1.36 54.44
C ALA A 677 -52.72 -0.14 55.29
N PRO A 678 -52.32 1.17 55.11
CA PRO A 678 -52.71 2.43 55.88
C PRO A 678 -53.61 3.55 55.18
N SER A 679 -53.87 4.78 55.78
CA SER A 679 -54.88 5.85 55.30
C SER A 679 -54.70 7.38 55.73
N ALA A 680 -55.47 8.40 55.19
CA ALA A 680 -55.25 9.91 55.29
C ALA A 680 -56.48 10.94 55.12
N SER A 681 -56.33 12.29 55.33
CA SER A 681 -57.38 13.41 55.19
C SER A 681 -56.88 14.92 55.20
N ALA A 682 -57.72 16.00 55.01
CA ALA A 682 -57.35 17.46 54.93
C ALA A 682 -58.33 18.56 55.49
N ILE A 683 -57.95 19.87 55.53
CA ILE A 683 -58.70 21.04 56.11
C ILE A 683 -58.48 22.44 55.45
N GLY A 684 -59.47 23.37 55.52
CA GLY A 684 -59.22 24.85 55.54
C GLY A 684 -60.09 25.88 54.74
N LEU A 685 -61.29 25.56 54.23
CA LEU A 685 -61.99 26.33 53.16
C LEU A 685 -62.80 27.59 53.59
N GLY A 686 -63.19 28.40 52.59
CA GLY A 686 -64.04 29.61 52.72
C GLY A 686 -65.55 29.36 52.68
N ALA A 687 -66.33 30.38 52.30
CA ALA A 687 -67.80 30.40 52.40
C ALA A 687 -68.55 29.56 51.33
N ASP A 688 -67.83 28.76 50.55
CA ASP A 688 -68.27 28.03 49.36
C ASP A 688 -68.18 26.48 49.49
N GLY A 689 -67.19 25.92 50.21
CA GLY A 689 -67.25 24.57 50.81
C GLY A 689 -66.76 23.32 50.02
N GLU A 690 -66.19 22.35 50.78
CA GLU A 690 -65.70 20.97 50.46
C GLU A 690 -64.68 20.70 49.30
N LEU A 691 -63.92 19.57 49.40
CA LEU A 691 -62.80 19.17 48.50
C LEU A 691 -62.28 17.70 48.71
N ASP A 692 -61.85 16.99 47.64
CA ASP A 692 -61.53 15.53 47.60
C ASP A 692 -60.01 15.09 47.54
N LEU A 693 -59.69 13.80 47.84
CA LEU A 693 -58.32 13.17 47.98
C LEU A 693 -58.23 11.61 47.70
N THR A 694 -57.02 11.01 47.47
CA THR A 694 -56.78 9.57 47.04
C THR A 694 -55.47 8.87 47.59
N ILE A 695 -55.32 7.50 47.70
CA ILE A 695 -54.23 6.73 48.44
C ILE A 695 -53.83 5.30 47.87
N GLU A 696 -52.59 4.74 48.11
CA GLU A 696 -52.09 3.39 47.64
C GLU A 696 -51.09 2.55 48.57
N GLY A 697 -51.08 1.17 48.56
CA GLY A 697 -49.92 0.23 48.86
C GLY A 697 -49.98 -0.93 49.96
N ALA A 698 -49.76 -2.25 49.66
CA ALA A 698 -49.99 -3.43 50.60
C ALA A 698 -49.06 -4.73 50.53
N LYS A 699 -49.03 -5.65 51.57
CA LYS A 699 -48.24 -6.96 51.68
C LYS A 699 -48.80 -8.08 52.65
N LYS A 700 -48.26 -9.35 52.65
CA LYS A 700 -48.80 -10.59 53.33
C LYS A 700 -47.92 -11.53 54.24
N ASN A 701 -46.66 -11.89 53.92
CA ASN A 701 -45.92 -12.95 54.68
C ASN A 701 -45.18 -12.42 55.94
N ALA A 702 -44.74 -13.32 56.84
CA ALA A 702 -43.93 -12.96 58.01
C ALA A 702 -42.66 -12.17 57.62
N GLY A 703 -42.47 -10.97 58.18
CA GLY A 703 -41.46 -9.99 57.73
C GLY A 703 -41.71 -8.56 58.25
N VAL A 704 -40.91 -7.58 57.78
CA VAL A 704 -40.87 -6.19 58.26
C VAL A 704 -40.78 -5.11 57.13
N ASP A 705 -41.34 -3.91 57.38
CA ASP A 705 -41.11 -2.57 56.73
C ASP A 705 -41.65 -2.22 55.28
N TYR A 706 -42.77 -1.44 55.14
CA TYR A 706 -43.42 -0.97 53.85
C TYR A 706 -43.93 0.53 53.82
N ILE A 707 -44.63 1.07 52.76
CA ILE A 707 -44.87 2.56 52.50
C ILE A 707 -46.22 2.95 51.74
N ALA A 708 -46.72 4.23 51.76
CA ALA A 708 -47.93 4.82 51.06
C ALA A 708 -47.94 6.41 50.82
N MET A 709 -48.85 7.04 49.98
CA MET A 709 -48.91 8.52 49.57
C MET A 709 -50.31 9.16 49.09
N VAL A 710 -50.49 10.49 48.78
CA VAL A 710 -51.79 11.28 48.51
C VAL A 710 -51.73 12.63 47.65
N SER A 711 -52.86 13.20 47.09
CA SER A 711 -52.99 14.52 46.32
C SER A 711 -54.44 15.19 46.13
N THR A 712 -54.61 16.42 45.50
CA THR A 712 -55.90 17.16 45.13
C THR A 712 -55.82 18.10 43.86
N SER A 713 -56.83 18.94 43.54
CA SER A 713 -57.03 19.59 42.21
C SER A 713 -57.65 21.04 42.04
N ASN A 714 -57.66 21.98 43.01
CA ASN A 714 -58.41 23.28 42.92
C ASN A 714 -57.65 24.50 42.26
N THR A 715 -58.34 25.65 41.97
CA THR A 715 -57.72 26.93 41.49
C THR A 715 -58.02 28.22 42.29
N ASN A 716 -59.05 28.29 43.14
CA ASN A 716 -59.23 29.41 44.08
C ASN A 716 -58.49 29.17 45.42
N TYR A 717 -57.92 27.96 45.59
CA TYR A 717 -57.31 27.37 46.80
C TYR A 717 -56.09 26.45 46.47
N ASN A 718 -55.33 25.92 47.46
CA ASN A 718 -53.98 25.28 47.29
C ASN A 718 -53.52 24.35 48.50
N ILE A 719 -52.72 23.26 48.39
CA ILE A 719 -52.52 22.17 49.44
C ILE A 719 -51.06 21.76 49.86
N ILE A 720 -50.85 21.06 51.02
CA ILE A 720 -49.55 20.60 51.63
C ILE A 720 -49.59 19.22 52.44
N ASN A 721 -48.55 18.30 52.36
CA ASN A 721 -48.08 17.10 53.21
C ASN A 721 -48.58 15.57 53.08
N PRO A 722 -47.78 14.44 53.36
CA PRO A 722 -47.94 13.11 52.63
C PRO A 722 -47.75 11.54 53.03
N THR A 723 -47.21 10.87 54.12
CA THR A 723 -46.90 9.32 54.13
C THR A 723 -46.98 8.37 55.44
N GLN A 724 -46.84 6.99 55.39
CA GLN A 724 -46.93 5.92 56.51
C GLN A 724 -46.29 4.43 56.30
N LYS A 725 -46.22 3.44 57.28
CA LYS A 725 -45.50 2.06 57.38
C LYS A 725 -46.19 0.79 58.13
N PHE A 726 -45.71 -0.53 58.04
CA PHE A 726 -46.19 -1.82 58.81
C PHE A 726 -45.34 -3.23 58.86
N THR A 727 -45.71 -4.33 59.66
CA THR A 727 -44.92 -5.64 60.07
C THR A 727 -45.69 -7.00 60.61
N ILE A 728 -45.11 -8.29 60.74
CA ILE A 728 -45.74 -9.72 60.99
C ILE A 728 -44.92 -10.94 61.79
N GLN A 729 -45.49 -12.07 62.43
CA GLN A 729 -44.86 -13.22 63.34
C GLN A 729 -45.49 -14.76 63.52
N PRO A 730 -44.94 -15.85 64.26
CA PRO A 730 -45.20 -17.41 64.28
C PRO A 730 -45.49 -18.39 65.60
N TYR A 731 -45.21 -19.79 65.70
CA TYR A 731 -45.81 -20.94 66.63
C TYR A 731 -45.01 -22.26 67.26
N GLU A 732 -45.60 -23.38 67.90
CA GLU A 732 -44.97 -24.57 68.76
C GLU A 732 -45.77 -25.99 69.10
N VAL A 733 -45.22 -27.23 69.56
CA VAL A 733 -45.89 -28.59 70.07
C VAL A 733 -45.08 -29.75 70.95
N GLU A 734 -45.47 -31.10 71.12
CA GLU A 734 -44.93 -32.21 72.11
C GLU A 734 -45.13 -33.84 71.89
N ALA A 735 -44.49 -34.85 72.64
CA ALA A 735 -44.42 -36.40 72.47
C ALA A 735 -44.35 -37.49 73.69
N LYS A 736 -44.10 -38.87 73.50
CA LYS A 736 -44.23 -40.09 74.47
C LYS A 736 -43.45 -41.48 74.16
N TRP A 737 -43.22 -42.50 75.09
CA TRP A 737 -42.18 -43.66 75.05
C TRP A 737 -42.38 -45.23 75.48
N GLY A 738 -41.32 -46.10 75.77
CA GLY A 738 -41.10 -47.62 75.50
C GLY A 738 -40.60 -48.81 76.52
N SER A 739 -39.63 -49.77 76.19
CA SER A 739 -39.35 -51.22 76.73
C SER A 739 -37.89 -51.95 76.60
N ALA A 740 -37.61 -53.31 76.81
CA ALA A 740 -36.38 -53.83 77.59
C ALA A 740 -35.24 -55.01 77.42
N THR A 741 -35.17 -56.28 76.83
CA THR A 741 -34.01 -57.30 77.19
C THR A 741 -33.56 -58.56 76.28
N PHE A 742 -32.24 -59.01 76.14
CA PHE A 742 -31.71 -60.08 75.15
C PHE A 742 -30.31 -60.87 75.35
N THR A 743 -29.78 -61.57 74.29
CA THR A 743 -28.47 -62.33 74.12
C THR A 743 -27.89 -62.22 72.67
N TYR A 744 -26.57 -62.35 72.44
CA TYR A 744 -25.89 -62.17 71.12
C TYR A 744 -26.22 -63.28 70.11
N ASN A 745 -26.65 -62.85 68.93
CA ASN A 745 -27.03 -63.71 67.80
C ASN A 745 -26.95 -62.94 66.46
N ALA A 746 -25.94 -62.07 66.32
CA ALA A 746 -25.73 -61.19 65.15
C ALA A 746 -26.85 -60.16 64.85
N SER A 747 -27.82 -59.92 65.74
CA SER A 747 -29.02 -59.11 65.45
C SER A 747 -29.25 -57.93 66.41
N ASN A 748 -29.72 -56.78 65.89
CA ASN A 748 -30.09 -55.58 66.67
C ASN A 748 -31.43 -55.75 67.39
N GLN A 749 -31.55 -55.21 68.61
CA GLN A 749 -32.70 -55.38 69.51
C GLN A 749 -33.01 -54.04 70.25
N HIS A 750 -34.30 -53.63 70.43
CA HIS A 750 -34.70 -52.32 71.05
C HIS A 750 -36.25 -52.11 71.30
N PRO A 751 -36.69 -51.00 71.95
CA PRO A 751 -38.11 -50.57 72.12
C PRO A 751 -38.67 -49.43 71.21
N THR A 752 -39.93 -48.95 71.41
CA THR A 752 -40.73 -48.07 70.49
C THR A 752 -41.52 -46.86 71.13
N ALA A 753 -42.07 -45.87 70.36
CA ALA A 753 -42.59 -44.54 70.82
C ALA A 753 -43.53 -43.74 69.83
N SER A 754 -44.16 -42.59 70.22
CA SER A 754 -45.06 -41.70 69.37
C SER A 754 -45.42 -40.28 69.93
N ALA A 755 -46.25 -39.42 69.25
CA ALA A 755 -46.58 -38.01 69.64
C ALA A 755 -47.99 -37.46 69.23
N THR A 756 -48.38 -36.23 69.65
CA THR A 756 -49.75 -35.64 69.49
C THR A 756 -49.83 -34.08 69.49
N GLY A 757 -50.76 -33.46 68.72
CA GLY A 757 -51.22 -32.07 69.03
C GLY A 757 -51.74 -31.11 67.92
N LEU A 758 -51.89 -31.51 66.65
CA LEU A 758 -51.66 -30.61 65.50
C LEU A 758 -52.86 -30.07 64.68
N GLY A 759 -54.09 -30.18 65.17
CA GLY A 759 -55.26 -29.63 64.44
C GLY A 759 -55.51 -30.35 63.09
N SER A 760 -55.44 -29.62 61.98
CA SER A 760 -55.60 -30.17 60.61
C SER A 760 -54.27 -30.38 59.87
N ASP A 761 -53.14 -30.33 60.56
CA ASP A 761 -51.79 -30.51 60.04
C ASP A 761 -51.16 -31.82 60.58
N MET A 762 -50.10 -32.34 59.97
CA MET A 762 -49.52 -33.65 60.31
C MET A 762 -47.98 -33.65 60.45
N VAL A 763 -47.50 -34.37 61.47
CA VAL A 763 -46.06 -34.52 61.80
C VAL A 763 -45.79 -35.97 62.25
N ALA A 764 -44.63 -36.51 61.90
CA ALA A 764 -44.22 -37.89 62.21
C ALA A 764 -43.19 -37.98 63.36
N VAL A 765 -42.97 -39.20 63.88
CA VAL A 765 -42.06 -39.48 65.01
C VAL A 765 -41.26 -40.75 64.74
N LYS A 766 -39.98 -40.74 65.10
CA LYS A 766 -39.02 -41.85 64.95
C LYS A 766 -38.44 -42.26 66.30
N VAL A 767 -37.98 -43.52 66.39
CA VAL A 767 -37.22 -44.06 67.53
C VAL A 767 -35.80 -44.43 67.12
N ASP A 768 -34.85 -44.17 68.02
CA ASP A 768 -33.45 -44.57 67.96
C ASP A 768 -33.03 -45.31 69.25
N GLY A 769 -31.95 -46.09 69.23
CA GLY A 769 -31.35 -46.71 70.42
C GLY A 769 -30.85 -48.15 70.28
N ALA A 770 -31.07 -48.81 69.14
CA ALA A 770 -30.84 -50.26 68.99
C ALA A 770 -29.37 -50.69 69.10
N LYS A 771 -29.15 -51.88 69.67
CA LYS A 771 -27.83 -52.49 69.90
C LYS A 771 -27.91 -54.01 69.71
N ARG A 772 -26.73 -54.62 69.55
CA ARG A 772 -26.51 -55.95 68.97
C ARG A 772 -25.44 -56.75 69.71
N ASP A 773 -24.41 -56.06 70.16
CA ASP A 773 -23.22 -56.59 70.84
C ASP A 773 -23.43 -56.69 72.35
N VAL A 774 -22.49 -57.33 73.04
CA VAL A 774 -22.57 -57.63 74.48
C VAL A 774 -22.45 -56.35 75.33
N GLY A 775 -23.48 -56.02 76.12
CA GLY A 775 -23.52 -54.79 76.94
C GLY A 775 -24.91 -54.36 77.43
N ASN A 776 -25.02 -53.12 77.94
CA ASN A 776 -26.21 -52.47 78.55
C ASN A 776 -26.47 -51.06 77.95
N TYR A 777 -27.73 -50.68 77.67
CA TYR A 777 -28.07 -49.72 76.59
C TYR A 777 -29.34 -48.83 76.78
N THR A 778 -29.59 -47.83 75.91
CA THR A 778 -30.65 -46.76 76.03
C THR A 778 -31.10 -46.16 74.65
N ALA A 779 -32.25 -45.47 74.57
CA ALA A 779 -33.05 -45.16 73.34
C ALA A 779 -33.86 -43.80 73.38
N THR A 780 -34.16 -43.13 72.24
CA THR A 780 -34.64 -41.68 72.11
C THR A 780 -35.55 -41.33 70.86
N ALA A 781 -36.33 -40.21 70.81
CA ALA A 781 -37.26 -39.80 69.69
C ALA A 781 -37.37 -38.27 69.32
N ILE A 782 -37.76 -37.89 68.06
CA ILE A 782 -37.60 -36.53 67.41
C ILE A 782 -38.58 -36.18 66.21
N SER A 783 -38.51 -34.94 65.64
CA SER A 783 -39.34 -34.34 64.53
C SER A 783 -38.66 -33.14 63.74
N GLU A 784 -39.26 -32.61 62.64
CA GLU A 784 -38.60 -31.88 61.51
C GLU A 784 -39.37 -30.72 60.74
N ASN A 785 -40.04 -29.70 61.35
CA ASN A 785 -40.69 -28.59 60.58
C ASN A 785 -40.59 -27.19 61.24
N ASP A 786 -40.02 -26.20 60.53
CA ASP A 786 -39.73 -24.82 60.99
C ASP A 786 -40.92 -24.00 61.55
N ASN A 787 -42.17 -24.43 61.35
CA ASN A 787 -43.34 -23.76 61.91
C ASN A 787 -43.78 -24.35 63.28
N TYR A 788 -43.13 -25.41 63.78
CA TYR A 788 -43.53 -26.21 64.97
C TYR A 788 -42.32 -26.84 65.74
N VAL A 789 -42.51 -27.40 66.95
CA VAL A 789 -41.44 -27.96 67.85
C VAL A 789 -41.95 -29.17 68.68
N ILE A 790 -41.12 -30.05 69.29
CA ILE A 790 -41.53 -31.24 70.13
C ILE A 790 -40.72 -31.40 71.45
N LYS A 791 -41.27 -32.12 72.46
CA LYS A 791 -40.72 -32.41 73.83
C LYS A 791 -40.93 -33.90 74.30
N ASN A 792 -40.16 -34.38 75.30
CA ASN A 792 -40.23 -35.65 76.11
C ASN A 792 -40.03 -37.06 75.45
N ASN A 793 -38.94 -37.84 75.77
CA ASN A 793 -38.49 -38.96 74.88
C ASN A 793 -37.41 -40.10 75.26
N THR A 794 -37.51 -41.08 76.23
CA THR A 794 -36.45 -42.20 76.40
C THR A 794 -36.83 -43.63 76.98
N TYR A 795 -35.96 -44.69 76.83
CA TYR A 795 -35.92 -46.04 77.56
C TYR A 795 -34.61 -46.92 77.31
N GLY A 796 -34.39 -48.17 77.84
CA GLY A 796 -33.13 -49.02 77.67
C GLY A 796 -33.13 -50.59 77.88
N PHE A 797 -31.99 -51.34 77.63
CA PHE A 797 -31.88 -52.86 77.50
C PHE A 797 -30.44 -53.56 77.53
N GLU A 798 -30.26 -54.93 77.40
CA GLU A 798 -29.00 -55.77 77.64
C GLU A 798 -28.73 -57.07 76.73
N ILE A 799 -27.46 -57.62 76.55
CA ILE A 799 -26.96 -58.72 75.59
C ILE A 799 -25.63 -59.56 75.98
N PHE A 800 -25.31 -60.83 75.47
CA PHE A 800 -24.17 -61.81 75.84
C PHE A 800 -23.56 -62.85 74.74
N PRO A 801 -22.30 -63.48 74.76
CA PRO A 801 -21.34 -63.91 73.62
C PRO A 801 -21.02 -65.43 73.13
N PHE A 802 -20.07 -65.73 72.14
CA PHE A 802 -19.66 -67.08 71.48
C PHE A 802 -18.31 -67.23 70.57
N ASP A 803 -17.54 -68.36 70.46
CA ASP A 803 -16.08 -68.48 69.96
C ASP A 803 -15.61 -69.17 68.58
N ILE A 804 -14.28 -69.18 68.16
CA ILE A 804 -13.73 -69.65 66.80
C ILE A 804 -12.16 -69.98 66.58
N ALA A 805 -11.66 -70.16 65.31
CA ALA A 805 -10.26 -70.48 64.83
C ALA A 805 -9.84 -69.89 63.42
N VAL A 806 -8.56 -69.97 62.95
CA VAL A 806 -8.01 -69.22 61.76
C VAL A 806 -7.04 -69.95 60.76
N GLU A 807 -6.78 -69.35 59.58
CA GLU A 807 -5.86 -69.72 58.47
C GLU A 807 -4.86 -68.59 58.09
N TRP A 808 -3.80 -68.85 57.31
CA TRP A 808 -2.71 -67.89 56.96
C TRP A 808 -2.37 -67.79 55.44
N GLY A 809 -1.83 -66.64 55.01
CA GLY A 809 -1.47 -66.30 53.63
C GLY A 809 0.02 -66.33 53.24
N ASN A 810 0.38 -65.67 52.13
CA ASN A 810 1.72 -65.74 51.49
C ASN A 810 2.87 -65.22 52.37
N SER A 811 3.99 -65.96 52.39
CA SER A 811 5.19 -65.73 53.21
C SER A 811 6.37 -65.08 52.49
N THR A 812 6.29 -64.79 51.18
CA THR A 812 7.38 -64.11 50.45
C THR A 812 6.87 -62.87 49.73
N LEU A 813 7.44 -61.72 50.06
CA LEU A 813 6.96 -60.38 49.70
C LEU A 813 8.08 -59.55 49.04
N THR A 814 7.72 -58.46 48.35
CA THR A 814 8.67 -57.51 47.75
C THR A 814 8.46 -56.14 48.37
N TYR A 815 9.56 -55.43 48.64
CA TYR A 815 9.59 -54.10 49.25
C TYR A 815 8.64 -53.13 48.53
N ASN A 816 7.75 -52.51 49.30
CA ASN A 816 6.76 -51.56 48.81
C ASN A 816 6.68 -50.28 49.66
N ALA A 817 7.76 -49.93 50.36
CA ALA A 817 7.90 -48.81 51.28
C ALA A 817 6.94 -48.80 52.50
N ASN A 818 6.14 -49.85 52.70
CA ASN A 818 5.20 -49.99 53.83
C ASN A 818 5.61 -51.16 54.75
N ASN A 819 5.00 -51.25 55.93
CA ASN A 819 5.12 -52.44 56.78
C ASN A 819 4.30 -53.60 56.18
N GLN A 820 4.93 -54.75 55.94
CA GLN A 820 4.38 -55.93 55.28
C GLN A 820 4.40 -57.15 56.21
N HIS A 821 3.44 -58.07 56.04
CA HIS A 821 3.33 -59.37 56.71
C HIS A 821 2.34 -60.28 55.96
N PRO A 822 2.30 -61.60 56.24
CA PRO A 822 1.24 -62.50 55.77
C PRO A 822 -0.11 -62.14 56.38
N THR A 823 -1.19 -62.29 55.61
CA THR A 823 -2.57 -62.13 56.08
C THR A 823 -3.07 -63.37 56.82
N ALA A 824 -4.14 -63.24 57.61
CA ALA A 824 -4.85 -64.35 58.25
C ALA A 824 -6.38 -64.21 58.05
N SER A 825 -7.13 -65.31 58.13
CA SER A 825 -8.59 -65.33 57.96
C SER A 825 -9.28 -66.37 58.87
N ALA A 826 -10.51 -66.09 59.33
CA ALA A 826 -11.31 -67.01 60.15
C ALA A 826 -12.45 -67.63 59.32
N LYS A 827 -12.89 -68.85 59.67
CA LYS A 827 -14.04 -69.52 59.04
C LYS A 827 -14.97 -70.11 60.11
N GLY A 828 -16.29 -69.96 59.91
CA GLY A 828 -17.33 -70.44 60.83
C GLY A 828 -18.07 -69.37 61.64
N VAL A 829 -17.88 -68.08 61.32
CA VAL A 829 -18.33 -66.92 62.13
C VAL A 829 -19.85 -66.67 62.14
N GLY A 830 -20.64 -67.49 61.46
CA GLY A 830 -22.09 -67.31 61.32
C GLY A 830 -22.46 -66.08 60.47
N SER A 831 -23.58 -65.45 60.81
CA SER A 831 -24.11 -64.26 60.11
C SER A 831 -23.36 -62.96 60.40
N ASP A 832 -22.32 -62.99 61.25
CA ASP A 832 -21.38 -61.89 61.45
C ASP A 832 -20.30 -61.77 60.37
N GLY A 833 -20.29 -62.70 59.40
CA GLY A 833 -19.45 -62.62 58.22
C GLY A 833 -18.03 -63.08 58.48
N GLN A 834 -17.11 -62.14 58.67
CA GLN A 834 -15.67 -62.41 58.85
C GLN A 834 -15.18 -61.76 60.14
N LEU A 835 -14.47 -62.53 60.97
CA LEU A 835 -13.89 -62.01 62.21
C LEU A 835 -12.76 -61.03 61.91
N ASP A 836 -12.76 -59.89 62.59
CA ASP A 836 -11.63 -58.95 62.55
C ASP A 836 -10.39 -59.56 63.19
N LEU A 837 -9.37 -59.80 62.35
CA LEU A 837 -8.10 -60.42 62.71
C LEU A 837 -6.97 -59.39 62.65
N THR A 838 -6.53 -58.91 63.81
CA THR A 838 -5.35 -58.06 63.91
C THR A 838 -4.10 -58.92 63.82
N VAL A 839 -3.40 -58.84 62.70
CA VAL A 839 -2.06 -59.41 62.54
C VAL A 839 -1.00 -58.38 62.95
N SER A 840 -0.05 -58.83 63.75
CA SER A 840 1.11 -58.08 64.25
C SER A 840 2.41 -58.73 63.77
N GLY A 841 3.56 -58.06 63.95
CA GLY A 841 4.88 -58.58 63.54
C GLY A 841 5.37 -58.10 62.15
N ALA A 842 4.70 -57.10 61.58
CA ALA A 842 5.06 -56.52 60.30
C ALA A 842 6.48 -55.90 60.25
N LYS A 843 7.06 -55.88 59.06
CA LYS A 843 8.38 -55.31 58.77
C LYS A 843 8.37 -54.54 57.45
N LYS A 844 9.16 -53.47 57.35
CA LYS A 844 9.25 -52.65 56.14
C LYS A 844 10.42 -53.05 55.25
N ASP A 845 11.62 -53.11 55.82
CA ASP A 845 12.86 -53.27 55.06
C ASP A 845 13.11 -54.70 54.58
N VAL A 846 14.01 -54.83 53.59
CA VAL A 846 14.44 -56.11 53.02
C VAL A 846 15.09 -56.99 54.09
N GLY A 847 14.66 -58.25 54.17
CA GLY A 847 15.20 -59.22 55.13
C GLY A 847 14.39 -60.53 55.18
N SER A 848 14.94 -61.54 55.85
CA SER A 848 14.34 -62.87 56.02
C SER A 848 13.94 -63.16 57.47
N ASP A 849 13.25 -64.29 57.66
CA ASP A 849 13.01 -64.91 58.98
C ASP A 849 12.16 -64.04 59.94
N TYR A 850 11.31 -63.19 59.37
CA TYR A 850 10.34 -62.38 60.11
C TYR A 850 9.15 -63.23 60.59
N ILE A 851 8.49 -62.82 61.69
CA ILE A 851 7.41 -63.58 62.33
C ILE A 851 6.18 -62.67 62.52
N ALA A 852 5.02 -63.18 62.14
CA ALA A 852 3.70 -62.56 62.31
C ALA A 852 2.84 -63.32 63.34
N ARG A 853 1.97 -62.59 64.06
CA ARG A 853 1.07 -63.13 65.09
C ARG A 853 -0.32 -62.49 65.02
N VAL A 854 -1.38 -63.29 65.10
CA VAL A 854 -2.78 -62.85 64.98
C VAL A 854 -3.56 -62.93 66.29
N ILE A 855 -4.47 -61.97 66.50
CA ILE A 855 -5.47 -61.88 67.58
C ILE A 855 -6.79 -61.32 67.04
N THR A 856 -7.87 -61.35 67.82
CA THR A 856 -9.08 -60.54 67.57
C THR A 856 -9.36 -59.59 68.73
N SER A 857 -10.05 -58.50 68.43
CA SER A 857 -10.61 -57.52 69.38
C SER A 857 -12.11 -57.72 69.61
N ASN A 858 -12.77 -58.60 68.86
CA ASN A 858 -14.20 -58.81 69.00
C ASN A 858 -14.48 -59.67 70.25
N ASN A 859 -14.82 -59.01 71.36
CA ASN A 859 -15.19 -59.64 72.63
C ASN A 859 -16.36 -60.62 72.53
N ASN A 860 -17.07 -60.64 71.39
CA ASN A 860 -18.08 -61.65 71.13
C ASN A 860 -17.45 -63.03 70.83
N TYR A 861 -16.13 -63.17 70.53
CA TYR A 861 -15.42 -64.40 70.11
C TYR A 861 -13.97 -64.58 70.65
N THR A 862 -13.50 -65.83 70.77
CA THR A 862 -12.10 -66.23 71.12
C THR A 862 -11.38 -66.99 69.97
N ILE A 863 -10.03 -66.96 69.90
CA ILE A 863 -9.17 -67.60 68.87
C ILE A 863 -8.21 -68.67 69.43
N THR A 864 -7.86 -69.67 68.62
CA THR A 864 -7.06 -70.85 69.02
C THR A 864 -5.65 -71.04 68.40
N ASN A 865 -5.29 -70.48 67.23
CA ASN A 865 -4.02 -70.83 66.53
C ASN A 865 -3.23 -69.62 65.92
N PRO A 866 -2.34 -68.92 66.67
CA PRO A 866 -2.04 -67.52 66.37
C PRO A 866 -0.71 -67.09 65.68
N MET A 867 0.13 -67.92 65.03
CA MET A 867 1.48 -67.47 64.52
C MET A 867 1.94 -68.04 63.15
N GLN A 868 2.80 -67.30 62.42
CA GLN A 868 3.37 -67.62 61.07
C GLN A 868 4.71 -66.87 60.80
N SER A 869 5.55 -67.28 59.82
CA SER A 869 6.81 -66.59 59.41
C SER A 869 6.89 -66.16 57.91
N PHE A 870 7.80 -65.22 57.56
CA PHE A 870 7.91 -64.59 56.22
C PHE A 870 9.25 -63.86 55.89
N THR A 871 9.39 -63.38 54.63
CA THR A 871 10.58 -62.71 54.03
C THR A 871 10.19 -61.56 53.07
N ILE A 872 11.05 -60.52 52.92
CA ILE A 872 10.90 -59.35 52.02
C ILE A 872 12.13 -59.18 51.11
N MET A 873 11.92 -58.93 49.79
CA MET A 873 12.98 -58.73 48.76
C MET A 873 13.07 -57.28 48.21
N PRO A 874 14.23 -56.82 47.65
CA PRO A 874 14.40 -55.45 47.12
C PRO A 874 13.52 -55.10 45.90
N TYR A 875 13.36 -53.79 45.63
CA TYR A 875 12.59 -53.25 44.51
C TYR A 875 13.48 -52.64 43.40
N SER A 876 13.34 -53.11 42.15
CA SER A 876 14.09 -52.57 41.00
C SER A 876 13.47 -51.29 40.46
N ILE A 877 14.26 -50.23 40.28
CA ILE A 877 13.78 -48.92 39.82
C ILE A 877 14.66 -48.35 38.69
N ALA A 878 14.01 -47.77 37.68
CA ALA A 878 14.68 -47.09 36.57
C ALA A 878 14.88 -45.59 36.88
N VAL A 879 16.00 -45.05 36.40
CA VAL A 879 16.31 -43.62 36.47
C VAL A 879 15.93 -42.90 35.18
N LYS A 880 15.36 -41.70 35.31
CA LYS A 880 15.11 -40.77 34.21
C LYS A 880 16.16 -39.67 34.23
N TRP A 881 16.87 -39.53 33.11
CA TRP A 881 17.90 -38.52 32.91
C TRP A 881 17.35 -37.24 32.23
N SER A 882 17.97 -36.11 32.55
CA SER A 882 17.73 -34.79 31.97
C SER A 882 19.04 -34.00 31.87
N ASN A 883 19.03 -32.85 31.18
CA ASN A 883 20.21 -32.01 30.96
C ASN A 883 21.39 -32.75 30.28
N THR A 884 21.07 -33.66 29.35
CA THR A 884 22.05 -34.48 28.60
C THR A 884 22.71 -33.74 27.43
N SER A 885 22.26 -32.54 27.09
CA SER A 885 23.04 -31.60 26.28
C SER A 885 23.15 -30.27 27.03
N LEU A 886 24.37 -29.76 27.09
CA LEU A 886 24.80 -28.59 27.85
C LEU A 886 25.66 -27.69 26.93
N VAL A 887 25.97 -26.48 27.39
CA VAL A 887 26.88 -25.55 26.70
C VAL A 887 28.01 -25.19 27.65
N TYR A 888 29.23 -25.02 27.14
CA TYR A 888 30.38 -24.60 27.92
C TYR A 888 30.09 -23.29 28.68
N ASN A 889 30.31 -23.30 29.99
CA ASN A 889 30.00 -22.19 30.89
C ASN A 889 31.14 -21.92 31.90
N ALA A 890 32.37 -22.33 31.54
CA ALA A 890 33.59 -22.30 32.36
C ALA A 890 33.58 -23.09 33.69
N ASN A 891 32.48 -23.77 34.04
CA ASN A 891 32.29 -24.53 35.28
C ASN A 891 32.19 -26.04 35.03
N ASN A 892 32.30 -26.86 36.10
CA ASN A 892 32.00 -28.29 36.03
C ASN A 892 30.48 -28.51 35.91
N GLN A 893 30.07 -29.38 34.99
CA GLN A 893 28.68 -29.70 34.68
C GLN A 893 28.45 -31.22 34.60
N SER A 894 27.21 -31.64 34.77
CA SER A 894 26.74 -33.02 34.53
C SER A 894 25.25 -33.03 34.19
N PRO A 895 24.74 -34.07 33.50
CA PRO A 895 23.32 -34.32 33.42
C PRO A 895 22.74 -34.60 34.82
N THR A 896 21.43 -34.44 34.96
CA THR A 896 20.67 -34.72 36.18
C THR A 896 19.90 -36.03 36.05
N ALA A 897 19.74 -36.77 37.16
CA ALA A 897 19.03 -38.04 37.22
C ALA A 897 17.95 -37.97 38.29
N SER A 898 16.83 -38.65 38.05
CA SER A 898 15.68 -38.72 38.97
C SER A 898 15.10 -40.13 38.98
N ALA A 899 14.64 -40.61 40.13
CA ALA A 899 13.95 -41.89 40.28
C ALA A 899 12.46 -41.64 40.56
N THR A 900 11.58 -42.37 39.87
CA THR A 900 10.12 -42.20 39.98
C THR A 900 9.45 -43.54 40.22
N GLY A 901 8.46 -43.59 41.12
CA GLY A 901 7.80 -44.84 41.53
C GLY A 901 8.29 -45.41 42.87
N LEU A 902 8.89 -44.57 43.72
CA LEU A 902 9.42 -44.95 45.04
C LEU A 902 8.32 -45.29 46.08
N GLY A 903 7.07 -44.92 45.83
CA GLY A 903 5.98 -45.08 46.80
C GLY A 903 6.14 -44.14 48.00
N ALA A 904 5.91 -44.66 49.20
CA ALA A 904 5.88 -43.87 50.44
C ALA A 904 7.23 -43.28 50.88
N ASP A 905 8.35 -43.74 50.31
CA ASP A 905 9.69 -43.20 50.61
C ASP A 905 9.94 -41.82 49.98
N GLY A 906 9.16 -41.44 48.96
CA GLY A 906 9.12 -40.09 48.37
C GLY A 906 10.34 -39.72 47.52
N GLN A 907 11.55 -39.86 48.04
CA GLN A 907 12.81 -39.51 47.40
C GLN A 907 13.88 -40.59 47.64
N LEU A 908 14.78 -40.74 46.68
CA LEU A 908 15.93 -41.65 46.74
C LEU A 908 17.19 -40.83 46.48
N ASP A 909 18.19 -40.97 47.34
CA ASP A 909 19.48 -40.30 47.14
C ASP A 909 20.23 -40.93 45.96
N LEU A 910 20.48 -40.11 44.95
CA LEU A 910 21.13 -40.47 43.70
C LEU A 910 22.45 -39.71 43.55
N THR A 911 23.56 -40.44 43.62
CA THR A 911 24.90 -39.88 43.41
C THR A 911 25.29 -40.02 41.94
N ILE A 912 25.45 -38.89 41.26
CA ILE A 912 25.89 -38.82 39.85
C ILE A 912 27.40 -38.60 39.80
N SER A 913 28.09 -39.44 39.04
CA SER A 913 29.53 -39.37 38.78
C SER A 913 29.80 -39.07 37.31
N GLY A 914 30.95 -38.45 37.01
CA GLY A 914 31.35 -38.13 35.63
C GLY A 914 31.24 -36.66 35.20
N THR A 915 31.18 -35.69 36.13
CA THR A 915 31.21 -34.24 35.83
C THR A 915 32.38 -33.83 34.93
N ARG A 916 32.17 -32.84 34.06
CA ARG A 916 33.18 -32.30 33.12
C ARG A 916 33.01 -30.78 32.95
N LYS A 917 34.10 -30.08 32.65
CA LYS A 917 34.09 -28.63 32.34
C LYS A 917 34.05 -28.35 30.84
N ASP A 918 34.97 -28.96 30.11
CA ASP A 918 35.27 -28.65 28.70
C ASP A 918 34.18 -29.13 27.72
N ALA A 919 34.26 -28.67 26.48
CA ALA A 919 33.37 -29.12 25.41
C ALA A 919 33.76 -30.53 24.92
N GLY A 920 32.77 -31.40 24.71
CA GLY A 920 32.96 -32.78 24.24
C GLY A 920 31.81 -33.73 24.58
N ASP A 921 31.96 -34.97 24.13
CA ASP A 921 31.06 -36.09 24.39
C ASP A 921 31.55 -36.91 25.60
N TYR A 922 30.66 -37.18 26.55
CA TYR A 922 30.97 -37.81 27.83
C TYR A 922 29.90 -38.82 28.26
N THR A 923 30.14 -39.51 29.39
CA THR A 923 29.17 -40.43 30.00
C THR A 923 29.14 -40.21 31.50
N ALA A 924 27.93 -40.03 32.04
CA ALA A 924 27.66 -39.95 33.46
C ALA A 924 27.09 -41.28 33.98
N ILE A 925 27.34 -41.58 35.26
CA ILE A 925 26.87 -42.81 35.91
C ILE A 925 26.21 -42.47 37.24
N VAL A 926 25.01 -42.96 37.49
CA VAL A 926 24.24 -42.74 38.73
C VAL A 926 24.19 -43.99 39.61
N THR A 927 24.27 -43.78 40.92
CA THR A 927 24.28 -44.83 41.96
C THR A 927 23.39 -44.43 43.14
N THR A 928 23.02 -45.39 43.99
CA THR A 928 22.34 -45.13 45.27
C THR A 928 22.93 -46.04 46.36
N SER A 929 22.78 -45.66 47.62
CA SER A 929 23.22 -46.41 48.81
C SER A 929 22.09 -47.20 49.49
N ASN A 930 20.82 -47.00 49.09
CA ASN A 930 19.68 -47.62 49.75
C ASN A 930 19.48 -49.08 49.32
N ALA A 931 19.72 -50.02 50.24
CA ALA A 931 19.64 -51.47 50.02
C ALA A 931 18.22 -52.01 49.71
N ASN A 932 17.15 -51.23 49.98
CA ASN A 932 15.80 -51.61 49.61
C ASN A 932 15.53 -51.47 48.10
N TYR A 933 16.42 -50.78 47.35
CA TYR A 933 16.28 -50.53 45.91
C TYR A 933 17.47 -51.04 45.08
N THR A 934 17.24 -51.28 43.79
CA THR A 934 18.29 -51.57 42.80
C THR A 934 18.08 -50.74 41.54
N ILE A 935 19.09 -49.97 41.12
CA ILE A 935 19.03 -49.13 39.91
C ILE A 935 19.20 -49.99 38.65
N ILE A 936 18.30 -49.83 37.68
CA ILE A 936 18.48 -50.34 36.31
C ILE A 936 18.79 -49.21 35.32
N ASN A 937 19.66 -49.49 34.35
CA ASN A 937 20.23 -48.54 33.38
C ASN A 937 20.95 -47.33 34.03
N PRO A 938 22.05 -47.55 34.78
CA PRO A 938 22.73 -46.49 35.53
C PRO A 938 23.63 -45.55 34.70
N GLU A 939 23.78 -45.75 33.39
CA GLU A 939 24.70 -44.99 32.52
C GLU A 939 23.94 -44.09 31.52
N GLN A 940 24.46 -42.89 31.24
CA GLN A 940 23.89 -41.97 30.25
C GLN A 940 24.97 -41.14 29.55
N GLY A 941 24.93 -41.09 28.21
CA GLY A 941 25.76 -40.18 27.42
C GLY A 941 25.29 -38.74 27.52
N CYS A 942 26.23 -37.78 27.60
CA CYS A 942 25.94 -36.35 27.63
C CYS A 942 26.95 -35.54 26.81
N VAL A 943 26.53 -34.41 26.25
CA VAL A 943 27.33 -33.56 25.36
C VAL A 943 27.43 -32.15 25.91
N ILE A 944 28.65 -31.64 26.13
CA ILE A 944 28.90 -30.22 26.39
C ILE A 944 29.31 -29.59 25.05
N LYS A 945 28.49 -28.69 24.52
CA LYS A 945 28.78 -27.97 23.27
C LYS A 945 29.71 -26.77 23.52
N PRO A 946 30.57 -26.38 22.56
CA PRO A 946 31.32 -25.13 22.65
C PRO A 946 30.42 -23.91 22.86
N TYR A 947 30.93 -22.88 23.52
CA TYR A 947 30.23 -21.62 23.70
C TYR A 947 30.28 -20.77 22.42
N GLY A 948 29.10 -20.33 21.96
CA GLY A 948 28.95 -19.51 20.76
C GLY A 948 29.41 -18.07 20.98
N LEU A 949 30.63 -17.74 20.53
CA LEU A 949 31.14 -16.36 20.48
C LEU A 949 30.50 -15.60 19.31
N THR A 950 30.20 -14.33 19.55
CA THR A 950 30.03 -13.34 18.50
C THR A 950 31.29 -12.50 18.46
N VAL A 951 31.94 -12.37 17.30
CA VAL A 951 33.04 -11.42 17.10
C VAL A 951 32.51 -10.05 16.67
N GLU A 952 33.07 -8.99 17.23
CA GLU A 952 32.89 -7.63 16.73
C GLU A 952 33.92 -7.35 15.64
N TRP A 953 33.44 -6.97 14.46
CA TRP A 953 34.24 -6.75 13.25
C TRP A 953 34.53 -5.25 13.04
N GLY A 954 35.80 -4.85 13.15
CA GLY A 954 36.26 -3.48 12.89
C GLY A 954 36.97 -3.34 11.54
N ASN A 955 36.95 -2.14 10.96
CA ASN A 955 37.60 -1.80 9.68
C ASN A 955 37.15 -2.69 8.51
N THR A 956 35.90 -2.56 8.07
CA THR A 956 35.36 -3.29 6.90
C THR A 956 35.37 -2.48 5.59
N LEU A 957 35.95 -1.28 5.61
CA LEU A 957 36.08 -0.38 4.47
C LEU A 957 37.49 0.21 4.46
N PHE A 958 38.13 0.17 3.30
CA PHE A 958 39.48 0.68 3.04
C PHE A 958 39.50 1.41 1.70
N SER A 959 40.52 2.24 1.46
CA SER A 959 40.81 2.80 0.13
C SER A 959 42.06 2.15 -0.44
N TYR A 960 42.13 1.99 -1.77
CA TYR A 960 43.33 1.47 -2.42
C TYR A 960 44.55 2.37 -2.19
N ASP A 961 45.58 1.82 -1.53
CA ASP A 961 46.81 2.49 -1.10
C ASP A 961 48.09 1.64 -1.37
N LYS A 962 47.95 0.50 -2.06
CA LYS A 962 48.96 -0.57 -2.29
C LYS A 962 49.35 -1.42 -1.06
N ALA A 963 48.67 -1.31 0.08
CA ALA A 963 48.89 -2.15 1.27
C ALA A 963 47.95 -3.37 1.34
N PHE A 964 48.29 -4.37 2.17
CA PHE A 964 47.41 -5.49 2.50
C PHE A 964 46.39 -5.09 3.56
N HIS A 965 45.11 -5.06 3.19
CA HIS A 965 43.99 -4.79 4.08
C HIS A 965 43.22 -6.06 4.45
N LYS A 966 42.81 -6.11 5.73
CA LYS A 966 41.78 -7.02 6.25
C LYS A 966 41.11 -6.38 7.47
N PRO A 967 39.84 -6.73 7.75
CA PRO A 967 39.18 -6.38 9.00
C PRO A 967 39.92 -6.89 10.23
N THR A 968 39.64 -6.24 11.35
CA THR A 968 39.95 -6.73 12.70
C THR A 968 38.74 -7.44 13.27
N ALA A 969 38.95 -8.44 14.13
CA ALA A 969 37.89 -9.13 14.83
C ALA A 969 38.28 -9.28 16.31
N THR A 970 37.35 -8.99 17.22
CA THR A 970 37.56 -9.15 18.67
C THR A 970 36.37 -9.88 19.29
N ALA A 971 36.58 -10.61 20.39
CA ALA A 971 35.52 -11.24 21.16
C ALA A 971 35.93 -11.33 22.64
N THR A 972 34.95 -11.37 23.53
CA THR A 972 35.16 -11.56 24.97
C THR A 972 34.86 -13.01 25.34
N ALA A 973 35.79 -13.67 26.05
CA ALA A 973 35.61 -15.02 26.56
C ALA A 973 34.67 -15.07 27.79
N LEU A 974 34.31 -16.27 28.24
CA LEU A 974 33.67 -16.43 29.55
C LEU A 974 34.73 -16.45 30.66
N SER A 975 34.51 -15.65 31.71
CA SER A 975 35.40 -15.54 32.88
C SER A 975 36.83 -15.10 32.51
N SER A 976 37.85 -15.74 33.08
CA SER A 976 39.27 -15.47 32.81
C SER A 976 39.90 -16.45 31.81
N ASP A 977 39.10 -17.10 30.97
CA ASP A 977 39.62 -17.93 29.88
C ASP A 977 40.34 -17.03 28.86
N VAL A 978 41.50 -17.48 28.37
CA VAL A 978 42.21 -16.80 27.27
C VAL A 978 41.75 -17.40 25.94
N ILE A 979 41.47 -16.52 24.97
CA ILE A 979 41.17 -16.85 23.58
C ILE A 979 41.96 -15.90 22.67
N ASN A 980 42.43 -16.39 21.52
CA ASN A 980 43.00 -15.56 20.46
C ASN A 980 42.07 -15.61 19.24
N ILE A 981 41.62 -14.44 18.79
CA ILE A 981 40.89 -14.31 17.52
C ILE A 981 41.89 -13.95 16.43
N SER A 982 41.94 -14.73 15.35
CA SER A 982 42.79 -14.45 14.19
C SER A 982 41.96 -14.28 12.91
N VAL A 983 42.33 -13.29 12.08
CA VAL A 983 41.62 -12.97 10.83
C VAL A 983 42.48 -13.28 9.61
N SER A 984 41.88 -13.98 8.65
CA SER A 984 42.44 -14.34 7.34
C SER A 984 41.62 -13.73 6.20
N GLY A 985 42.19 -13.68 4.99
CA GLY A 985 41.52 -13.18 3.77
C GLY A 985 41.98 -11.81 3.25
N GLU A 986 43.17 -11.33 3.65
CA GLU A 986 43.73 -10.04 3.23
C GLU A 986 43.93 -9.86 1.71
N LYS A 987 43.79 -8.61 1.24
CA LYS A 987 43.86 -8.20 -0.17
C LYS A 987 44.49 -6.80 -0.33
N ILE A 988 44.95 -6.48 -1.54
CA ILE A 988 45.54 -5.19 -1.90
C ILE A 988 44.66 -4.43 -2.89
N ASP A 989 44.26 -5.10 -3.98
CA ASP A 989 43.45 -4.51 -5.05
C ASP A 989 42.09 -4.02 -4.56
N ALA A 990 41.49 -3.08 -5.30
CA ALA A 990 40.12 -2.66 -5.06
C ALA A 990 39.12 -3.77 -5.43
N GLY A 991 38.09 -3.94 -4.59
CA GLY A 991 37.08 -4.99 -4.75
C GLY A 991 36.32 -5.31 -3.46
N ASN A 992 35.41 -6.28 -3.56
CA ASN A 992 34.66 -6.83 -2.44
C ASN A 992 35.21 -8.22 -2.08
N TYR A 993 35.51 -8.44 -0.80
CA TYR A 993 36.20 -9.63 -0.32
C TYR A 993 35.57 -10.15 0.98
N THR A 994 35.82 -11.43 1.29
CA THR A 994 35.38 -12.04 2.54
C THR A 994 36.58 -12.32 3.43
N ALA A 995 36.54 -11.82 4.66
CA ALA A 995 37.49 -12.16 5.71
C ALA A 995 36.89 -13.24 6.62
N VAL A 996 37.75 -14.10 7.17
CA VAL A 996 37.33 -15.23 8.04
C VAL A 996 38.08 -15.14 9.37
N ALA A 997 37.32 -15.08 10.46
CA ALA A 997 37.81 -15.13 11.82
C ALA A 997 37.83 -16.58 12.34
N SER A 998 38.86 -16.92 13.12
CA SER A 998 38.97 -18.19 13.84
C SER A 998 39.38 -17.96 15.29
N VAL A 999 38.99 -18.90 16.16
CA VAL A 999 39.38 -18.95 17.59
C VAL A 999 40.22 -20.19 17.84
N ASP A 1000 41.25 -20.07 18.68
CA ASP A 1000 42.22 -21.14 18.98
C ASP A 1000 41.75 -22.13 20.07
N ASN A 1001 40.71 -21.78 20.82
CA ASN A 1001 40.22 -22.52 21.98
C ASN A 1001 38.97 -23.35 21.65
N SER A 1002 39.07 -24.69 21.74
CA SER A 1002 38.00 -25.64 21.37
C SER A 1002 36.76 -25.61 22.27
N ASN A 1003 36.81 -24.93 23.43
CA ASN A 1003 35.63 -24.68 24.26
C ASN A 1003 34.72 -23.58 23.69
N TYR A 1004 35.14 -22.93 22.60
CA TYR A 1004 34.44 -21.83 21.95
C TYR A 1004 34.26 -22.07 20.44
N SER A 1005 33.24 -21.45 19.85
CA SER A 1005 32.99 -21.46 18.40
C SER A 1005 32.46 -20.09 17.96
N ILE A 1006 32.96 -19.53 16.85
CA ILE A 1006 32.50 -18.23 16.37
C ILE A 1006 31.23 -18.39 15.52
N ASN A 1007 30.13 -17.79 15.94
CA ASN A 1007 28.83 -17.84 15.27
C ASN A 1007 28.81 -17.03 13.96
N ASN A 1008 29.48 -15.88 13.94
CA ASN A 1008 29.60 -14.96 12.80
C ASN A 1008 31.04 -14.93 12.25
N ALA A 1009 31.58 -16.12 11.96
CA ALA A 1009 32.98 -16.34 11.60
C ALA A 1009 33.45 -15.66 10.29
N THR A 1010 32.56 -15.02 9.52
CA THR A 1010 32.90 -14.32 8.28
C THR A 1010 32.34 -12.90 8.27
N THR A 1011 33.01 -11.99 7.55
CA THR A 1011 32.48 -10.68 7.19
C THR A 1011 32.90 -10.28 5.78
N SER A 1012 32.12 -9.40 5.14
CA SER A 1012 32.49 -8.80 3.87
C SER A 1012 33.18 -7.45 4.08
N PHE A 1013 34.34 -7.26 3.46
CA PHE A 1013 35.05 -5.99 3.44
C PHE A 1013 35.27 -5.50 2.02
N SER A 1014 35.44 -4.20 1.88
CA SER A 1014 35.54 -3.52 0.59
C SER A 1014 36.78 -2.64 0.57
N ILE A 1015 37.59 -2.78 -0.48
CA ILE A 1015 38.68 -1.84 -0.80
C ILE A 1015 38.17 -0.98 -1.96
N GLU A 1016 37.98 0.31 -1.73
CA GLU A 1016 37.45 1.24 -2.72
C GLU A 1016 38.52 1.69 -3.73
N LYS A 1017 38.11 1.84 -4.99
CA LYS A 1017 38.98 2.38 -6.05
C LYS A 1017 39.34 3.83 -5.77
N LEU A 1018 40.58 4.22 -6.04
CA LEU A 1018 41.00 5.61 -5.86
C LEU A 1018 40.53 6.48 -7.05
N ALA A 1019 40.11 7.71 -6.74
CA ALA A 1019 39.41 8.59 -7.67
C ALA A 1019 40.37 9.54 -8.40
N LEU A 1020 40.42 9.44 -9.72
CA LEU A 1020 41.26 10.26 -10.58
C LEU A 1020 40.50 11.46 -11.15
N THR A 1021 41.18 12.60 -11.22
CA THR A 1021 40.75 13.82 -11.92
C THR A 1021 41.76 14.11 -13.04
N LEU A 1022 41.28 14.58 -14.20
CA LEU A 1022 42.11 14.85 -15.37
C LEU A 1022 42.24 16.37 -15.57
N GLU A 1023 43.46 16.88 -15.70
CA GLU A 1023 43.73 18.21 -16.23
C GLU A 1023 43.91 18.12 -17.75
N TRP A 1024 43.41 19.08 -18.51
CA TRP A 1024 43.45 19.07 -19.98
C TRP A 1024 44.36 20.18 -20.53
N ASN A 1025 44.90 19.95 -21.73
CA ASN A 1025 45.48 21.01 -22.54
C ASN A 1025 44.37 21.88 -23.18
N ASP A 1026 44.77 22.99 -23.82
CA ASP A 1026 43.85 23.97 -24.40
C ASP A 1026 42.73 23.33 -25.26
N SER A 1027 41.49 23.81 -25.06
CA SER A 1027 40.29 23.24 -25.68
C SER A 1027 39.51 24.21 -26.59
N SER A 1028 40.01 25.43 -26.78
CA SER A 1028 39.34 26.48 -27.55
C SER A 1028 40.23 26.93 -28.71
N PHE A 1029 39.76 26.70 -29.94
CA PHE A 1029 40.51 26.93 -31.17
C PHE A 1029 39.74 27.83 -32.14
N LYS A 1030 40.44 28.33 -33.18
CA LYS A 1030 39.82 29.00 -34.33
C LYS A 1030 39.98 28.11 -35.55
N TYR A 1031 39.02 28.15 -36.46
CA TYR A 1031 39.12 27.41 -37.71
C TYR A 1031 40.24 27.98 -38.59
N ASP A 1032 41.25 27.16 -38.88
CA ASP A 1032 42.44 27.47 -39.68
C ASP A 1032 42.64 26.48 -40.85
N GLY A 1033 41.78 25.46 -40.96
CA GLY A 1033 41.89 24.35 -41.90
C GLY A 1033 42.66 23.12 -41.38
N SER A 1034 43.18 23.14 -40.16
CA SER A 1034 44.00 22.07 -39.57
C SER A 1034 43.20 21.14 -38.62
N GLU A 1035 43.80 20.02 -38.22
CA GLU A 1035 43.33 19.26 -37.05
C GLU A 1035 44.02 19.74 -35.77
N HIS A 1036 43.22 20.06 -34.76
CA HIS A 1036 43.67 20.45 -33.42
C HIS A 1036 43.66 19.22 -32.50
N PRO A 1037 44.81 18.75 -31.99
CA PRO A 1037 44.88 17.56 -31.14
C PRO A 1037 44.35 17.85 -29.74
N VAL A 1038 43.65 16.88 -29.14
CA VAL A 1038 43.13 16.98 -27.77
C VAL A 1038 43.83 15.97 -26.88
N SER A 1039 44.31 16.41 -25.71
CA SER A 1039 45.07 15.57 -24.77
C SER A 1039 44.91 16.00 -23.31
N VAL A 1040 45.01 15.02 -22.41
CA VAL A 1040 45.20 15.23 -20.98
C VAL A 1040 46.61 15.78 -20.74
N LYS A 1041 46.69 16.85 -19.94
CA LYS A 1041 47.91 17.55 -19.52
C LYS A 1041 48.57 16.87 -18.30
N GLY A 1042 47.75 16.38 -17.38
CA GLY A 1042 48.17 15.76 -16.13
C GLY A 1042 47.01 15.07 -15.42
N ILE A 1043 47.33 14.29 -14.39
CA ILE A 1043 46.37 13.54 -13.58
C ILE A 1043 46.53 13.99 -12.12
N MET A 1044 45.44 13.89 -11.34
CA MET A 1044 45.46 14.07 -9.89
C MET A 1044 44.67 12.97 -9.20
N GLY A 1045 45.21 12.43 -8.10
CA GLY A 1045 44.59 11.38 -7.27
C GLY A 1045 45.20 9.99 -7.48
N GLU A 1046 46.25 9.88 -8.29
CA GLU A 1046 47.10 8.71 -8.42
C GLU A 1046 47.99 8.48 -7.18
N LEU A 1047 48.39 7.23 -6.96
CA LEU A 1047 49.46 6.91 -6.01
C LEU A 1047 50.82 7.03 -6.72
N SER A 1048 51.83 7.45 -5.96
CA SER A 1048 53.20 7.62 -6.47
C SER A 1048 53.66 6.41 -7.29
N GLY A 1049 54.11 6.69 -8.52
CA GLY A 1049 54.59 5.72 -9.51
C GLY A 1049 53.58 5.37 -10.62
N ASP A 1050 52.27 5.58 -10.43
CA ASP A 1050 51.26 5.02 -11.34
C ASP A 1050 50.89 5.93 -12.52
N GLU A 1051 51.24 7.23 -12.47
CA GLU A 1051 50.88 8.26 -13.45
C GLU A 1051 51.12 7.81 -14.91
N SER A 1052 52.30 7.26 -15.21
CA SER A 1052 52.67 6.81 -16.56
C SER A 1052 51.85 5.60 -17.04
N GLU A 1053 51.44 4.69 -16.14
CA GLU A 1053 50.59 3.56 -16.52
C GLU A 1053 49.16 4.04 -16.76
N ILE A 1054 48.65 4.92 -15.88
CA ILE A 1054 47.33 5.53 -15.99
C ILE A 1054 47.19 6.31 -17.31
N LEU A 1055 48.13 7.20 -17.62
CA LEU A 1055 48.17 7.96 -18.87
C LEU A 1055 48.15 7.05 -20.11
N SER A 1056 48.87 5.93 -20.07
CA SER A 1056 48.88 4.93 -21.16
C SER A 1056 47.55 4.18 -21.33
N GLY A 1057 46.76 4.07 -20.25
CA GLY A 1057 45.47 3.36 -20.23
C GLY A 1057 44.26 4.17 -20.70
N LEU A 1058 44.43 5.48 -20.96
CA LEU A 1058 43.37 6.40 -21.37
C LEU A 1058 42.92 6.16 -22.82
N LYS A 1059 41.61 5.94 -23.03
CA LYS A 1059 40.96 5.97 -24.35
C LYS A 1059 40.04 7.17 -24.47
N TYR A 1060 40.26 7.96 -25.52
CA TYR A 1060 39.51 9.17 -25.87
C TYR A 1060 38.42 8.85 -26.92
N SER A 1061 37.25 9.50 -26.84
CA SER A 1061 36.18 9.36 -27.86
C SER A 1061 36.57 9.92 -29.23
N ALA A 1062 37.36 11.00 -29.26
CA ALA A 1062 38.07 11.49 -30.44
C ALA A 1062 39.43 12.08 -30.00
N LYS A 1063 40.42 12.07 -30.90
CA LYS A 1063 41.80 12.53 -30.60
C LYS A 1063 42.11 13.94 -31.09
N SER A 1064 41.24 14.49 -31.95
CA SER A 1064 41.39 15.79 -32.59
C SER A 1064 40.03 16.38 -32.95
N VAL A 1065 39.98 17.70 -33.16
CA VAL A 1065 38.83 18.44 -33.72
C VAL A 1065 39.31 19.34 -34.86
N LYS A 1066 38.45 19.59 -35.87
CA LYS A 1066 38.81 20.41 -37.05
C LYS A 1066 37.73 21.41 -37.44
N ASN A 1067 36.54 20.93 -37.76
CA ASN A 1067 35.44 21.79 -38.20
C ASN A 1067 34.83 22.59 -37.04
N VAL A 1068 34.16 23.68 -37.36
CA VAL A 1068 33.46 24.55 -36.40
C VAL A 1068 32.36 23.78 -35.65
N GLY A 1069 32.29 24.03 -34.35
CA GLY A 1069 31.33 23.42 -33.44
C GLY A 1069 31.93 23.23 -32.05
N SER A 1070 31.20 22.50 -31.19
CA SER A 1070 31.68 22.06 -29.88
C SER A 1070 31.54 20.54 -29.79
N THR A 1071 32.63 19.85 -29.48
CA THR A 1071 32.72 18.39 -29.41
C THR A 1071 33.06 17.95 -27.99
N ASN A 1072 32.25 17.08 -27.41
CA ASN A 1072 32.49 16.52 -26.08
C ASN A 1072 33.46 15.33 -26.17
N ILE A 1073 34.70 15.54 -25.74
CA ILE A 1073 35.73 14.50 -25.66
C ILE A 1073 35.61 13.80 -24.31
N VAL A 1074 35.29 12.50 -24.35
CA VAL A 1074 35.12 11.63 -23.18
C VAL A 1074 36.36 10.75 -23.05
N VAL A 1075 36.87 10.58 -21.82
CA VAL A 1075 38.01 9.68 -21.54
C VAL A 1075 37.57 8.52 -20.66
N THR A 1076 38.08 7.34 -20.96
CA THR A 1076 37.82 6.09 -20.23
C THR A 1076 39.14 5.39 -19.90
N LEU A 1077 39.20 4.71 -18.75
CA LEU A 1077 40.29 3.77 -18.44
C LEU A 1077 39.95 2.40 -19.05
N SER A 1078 40.89 1.84 -19.82
CA SER A 1078 40.66 0.57 -20.52
C SER A 1078 41.81 -0.44 -20.43
N ASN A 1079 42.90 -0.09 -19.75
CA ASN A 1079 43.86 -1.07 -19.23
C ASN A 1079 43.24 -1.69 -17.97
N GLU A 1080 43.00 -3.01 -17.97
CA GLU A 1080 42.40 -3.73 -16.83
C GLU A 1080 43.25 -3.64 -15.56
N GLY A 1081 44.58 -3.54 -15.65
CA GLY A 1081 45.46 -3.37 -14.49
C GLY A 1081 45.14 -2.10 -13.72
N VAL A 1082 45.06 -0.97 -14.44
CA VAL A 1082 44.73 0.34 -13.86
C VAL A 1082 43.25 0.43 -13.49
N SER A 1083 42.34 0.06 -14.38
CA SER A 1083 40.88 0.23 -14.19
C SER A 1083 40.31 -0.66 -13.08
N LYS A 1084 41.04 -1.68 -12.64
CA LYS A 1084 40.76 -2.46 -11.43
C LYS A 1084 40.81 -1.58 -10.17
N ASN A 1085 41.87 -0.80 -10.00
CA ASN A 1085 42.19 -0.10 -8.75
C ASN A 1085 41.90 1.40 -8.77
N TYR A 1086 41.78 1.99 -9.97
CA TYR A 1086 41.44 3.40 -10.18
C TYR A 1086 40.15 3.59 -10.96
N TYR A 1087 39.53 4.75 -10.82
CA TYR A 1087 38.46 5.22 -11.71
C TYR A 1087 38.59 6.71 -12.01
N ILE A 1088 38.28 7.12 -13.24
CA ILE A 1088 38.11 8.54 -13.57
C ILE A 1088 36.78 9.00 -12.98
N LYS A 1089 36.79 10.14 -12.27
CA LYS A 1089 35.58 10.75 -11.71
C LYS A 1089 34.56 11.04 -12.82
N ALA A 1090 33.30 10.65 -12.59
CA ALA A 1090 32.23 10.80 -13.58
C ALA A 1090 32.10 12.28 -14.01
N GLY A 1091 31.98 12.52 -15.33
CA GLY A 1091 31.93 13.87 -15.90
C GLY A 1091 33.28 14.49 -16.27
N ALA A 1092 34.39 13.73 -16.28
CA ALA A 1092 35.68 14.19 -16.80
C ALA A 1092 35.71 14.28 -18.34
N THR A 1093 34.88 15.18 -18.89
CA THR A 1093 34.74 15.44 -20.33
C THR A 1093 35.31 16.81 -20.67
N CYS A 1094 36.14 16.90 -21.71
CA CYS A 1094 36.56 18.18 -22.26
C CYS A 1094 35.60 18.62 -23.37
N VAL A 1095 35.10 19.85 -23.29
CA VAL A 1095 34.35 20.47 -24.39
C VAL A 1095 35.34 21.19 -25.28
N CYS A 1096 35.64 20.62 -26.44
CA CYS A 1096 36.55 21.21 -27.42
C CYS A 1096 35.75 22.05 -28.43
N THR A 1097 35.98 23.35 -28.47
CA THR A 1097 35.24 24.29 -29.33
C THR A 1097 36.14 24.91 -30.39
N VAL A 1098 35.68 24.91 -31.63
CA VAL A 1098 36.32 25.57 -32.78
C VAL A 1098 35.41 26.69 -33.28
N SER A 1099 35.87 27.94 -33.24
CA SER A 1099 35.09 29.11 -33.71
C SER A 1099 35.31 29.40 -35.20
N PRO A 1100 34.32 29.96 -35.94
CA PRO A 1100 34.47 30.30 -37.35
C PRO A 1100 35.64 31.23 -37.70
N ALA A 1101 36.15 31.05 -38.91
CA ALA A 1101 36.99 32.04 -39.59
C ALA A 1101 36.15 33.18 -40.18
N LEU A 1102 36.77 34.34 -40.42
CA LEU A 1102 36.11 35.54 -40.95
C LEU A 1102 36.41 35.71 -42.45
N LEU A 1103 35.37 35.89 -43.26
CA LEU A 1103 35.46 36.23 -44.68
C LEU A 1103 35.11 37.70 -44.92
N SER A 1104 35.71 38.30 -45.94
CA SER A 1104 35.34 39.62 -46.44
C SER A 1104 35.21 39.60 -47.96
N LEU A 1105 34.20 40.30 -48.48
CA LEU A 1105 33.90 40.43 -49.91
C LEU A 1105 34.32 41.81 -50.40
N ASN A 1106 34.96 41.88 -51.57
CA ASN A 1106 35.21 43.14 -52.26
C ASN A 1106 34.54 43.20 -53.63
N TRP A 1107 33.65 44.18 -53.83
CA TRP A 1107 32.96 44.44 -55.09
C TRP A 1107 33.61 45.56 -55.92
N SER A 1108 34.73 46.16 -55.48
CA SER A 1108 35.28 47.39 -56.10
C SER A 1108 35.78 47.24 -57.54
N ALA A 1109 35.91 46.00 -58.05
CA ALA A 1109 36.24 45.70 -59.44
C ALA A 1109 34.99 45.49 -60.34
N CYS A 1110 33.79 45.43 -59.74
CA CYS A 1110 32.53 45.34 -60.47
C CYS A 1110 32.08 46.74 -60.92
N ALA A 1111 31.34 46.82 -62.03
CA ALA A 1111 30.77 48.06 -62.52
C ALA A 1111 29.25 48.06 -62.31
N ASN A 1112 28.71 49.23 -61.97
CA ASN A 1112 27.29 49.40 -61.67
C ASN A 1112 26.40 49.39 -62.92
N GLU A 1113 26.98 49.56 -64.12
CA GLU A 1113 26.26 49.54 -65.39
C GLU A 1113 27.11 48.85 -66.48
N TYR A 1114 26.44 48.05 -67.30
CA TYR A 1114 26.97 47.39 -68.49
C TYR A 1114 26.02 47.65 -69.67
N GLN A 1115 26.51 47.43 -70.89
CA GLN A 1115 25.67 47.42 -72.10
C GLN A 1115 25.23 45.98 -72.42
N TYR A 1116 24.04 45.83 -72.98
CA TYR A 1116 23.54 44.57 -73.52
C TYR A 1116 24.47 44.04 -74.63
N SER A 1117 24.60 42.72 -74.73
CA SER A 1117 25.53 42.07 -75.66
C SER A 1117 25.09 40.67 -76.11
N GLY A 1118 23.89 40.22 -75.72
CA GLY A 1118 23.40 38.85 -75.96
C GLY A 1118 24.10 37.75 -75.15
N ALA A 1119 25.15 38.06 -74.39
CA ALA A 1119 25.92 37.11 -73.59
C ALA A 1119 25.59 37.19 -72.08
N VAL A 1120 25.80 36.10 -71.36
CA VAL A 1120 25.65 36.05 -69.89
C VAL A 1120 26.65 37.00 -69.24
N LYS A 1121 26.15 37.91 -68.40
CA LYS A 1121 26.99 38.80 -67.59
C LYS A 1121 27.21 38.21 -66.20
N THR A 1122 28.46 37.90 -65.88
CA THR A 1122 28.90 37.55 -64.53
C THR A 1122 29.39 38.79 -63.77
N VAL A 1123 29.04 38.85 -62.49
CA VAL A 1123 29.42 39.87 -61.51
C VAL A 1123 29.63 39.16 -60.18
N GLN A 1124 30.86 39.16 -59.65
CA GLN A 1124 31.25 38.42 -58.46
C GLN A 1124 32.26 39.24 -57.65
N ALA A 1125 32.19 39.15 -56.32
CA ALA A 1125 33.14 39.79 -55.43
C ALA A 1125 34.39 38.94 -55.26
N ASP A 1126 35.54 39.60 -55.10
CA ASP A 1126 36.75 38.93 -54.61
C ASP A 1126 36.52 38.50 -53.15
N VAL A 1127 36.78 37.22 -52.85
CA VAL A 1127 36.59 36.64 -51.51
C VAL A 1127 37.93 36.54 -50.80
N SER A 1128 38.03 37.14 -49.61
CA SER A 1128 39.23 37.15 -48.77
C SER A 1128 38.97 36.52 -47.40
N GLY A 1129 40.01 35.96 -46.77
CA GLY A 1129 39.92 35.29 -45.46
C GLY A 1129 39.68 33.77 -45.50
N ILE A 1130 39.77 33.13 -46.67
CA ILE A 1130 39.67 31.67 -46.80
C ILE A 1130 40.92 31.02 -46.17
N MET A 1131 40.74 29.92 -45.43
CA MET A 1131 41.78 29.24 -44.68
C MET A 1131 42.24 27.95 -45.39
N GLY A 1132 43.54 27.64 -45.29
CA GLY A 1132 44.13 26.41 -45.81
C GLY A 1132 43.92 26.21 -47.32
N ALA A 1133 43.31 25.09 -47.69
CA ALA A 1133 43.02 24.70 -49.08
C ALA A 1133 41.52 24.65 -49.39
N ASP A 1134 40.70 25.32 -48.58
CA ASP A 1134 39.25 25.35 -48.74
C ASP A 1134 38.85 26.09 -50.04
N THR A 1135 37.83 25.58 -50.74
CA THR A 1135 37.35 26.13 -52.02
C THR A 1135 35.82 26.09 -52.10
N ASN A 1136 35.23 26.87 -53.01
CA ASN A 1136 33.77 26.98 -53.20
C ASN A 1136 33.00 27.42 -51.94
N ILE A 1137 33.63 28.19 -51.06
CA ILE A 1137 33.06 28.61 -49.77
C ILE A 1137 31.99 29.70 -49.90
N VAL A 1138 31.93 30.44 -51.02
CA VAL A 1138 30.89 31.45 -51.30
C VAL A 1138 30.22 31.17 -52.64
N LYS A 1139 28.89 31.14 -52.65
CA LYS A 1139 28.04 31.11 -53.84
C LYS A 1139 27.53 32.52 -54.16
N PHE A 1140 27.43 32.84 -55.45
CA PHE A 1140 26.80 34.07 -55.94
C PHE A 1140 25.47 33.76 -56.64
N GLU A 1141 24.40 34.39 -56.20
CA GLU A 1141 23.01 34.16 -56.63
C GLU A 1141 22.44 35.46 -57.24
N TYR A 1142 21.90 35.40 -58.47
CA TYR A 1142 21.46 36.58 -59.24
C TYR A 1142 19.95 36.74 -59.21
N PHE A 1143 19.51 37.99 -59.11
CA PHE A 1143 18.11 38.41 -59.04
C PHE A 1143 17.86 39.55 -60.02
N ASP A 1144 16.67 39.59 -60.61
CA ASP A 1144 16.12 40.69 -61.40
C ASP A 1144 14.81 41.19 -60.77
N ASN A 1145 14.16 42.19 -61.38
CA ASN A 1145 12.94 42.79 -60.86
C ASN A 1145 11.75 41.82 -60.66
N ASN A 1146 11.82 40.59 -61.18
CA ASN A 1146 10.79 39.55 -61.02
C ASN A 1146 11.15 38.48 -59.96
N GLY A 1147 12.36 38.52 -59.40
CA GLY A 1147 12.85 37.52 -58.43
C GLY A 1147 14.21 36.95 -58.80
N ALA A 1148 14.46 35.68 -58.47
CA ALA A 1148 15.73 35.01 -58.83
C ALA A 1148 15.80 34.76 -60.34
N CYS A 1149 16.92 35.12 -60.98
CA CYS A 1149 17.08 34.98 -62.42
C CYS A 1149 17.02 33.50 -62.85
N SER A 1150 16.31 33.22 -63.94
CA SER A 1150 16.32 31.92 -64.60
C SER A 1150 17.76 31.45 -64.86
N ASN A 1151 18.08 30.22 -64.49
CA ASN A 1151 19.43 29.62 -64.55
C ASN A 1151 20.53 30.41 -63.80
N ASN A 1152 20.18 31.35 -62.92
CA ASN A 1152 21.12 32.16 -62.13
C ASN A 1152 22.04 33.06 -62.99
N GLN A 1153 21.49 33.69 -64.04
CA GLN A 1153 22.23 34.45 -65.05
C GLN A 1153 21.54 35.78 -65.40
N ALA A 1154 22.30 36.88 -65.41
CA ALA A 1154 21.88 38.16 -65.99
C ALA A 1154 22.26 38.21 -67.47
N ILE A 1155 21.33 38.61 -68.36
CA ILE A 1155 21.55 38.58 -69.82
C ILE A 1155 20.88 39.77 -70.53
N ASN A 1156 19.57 39.93 -70.34
CA ASN A 1156 18.75 40.96 -70.98
C ASN A 1156 18.98 42.34 -70.35
N ALA A 1157 18.57 43.42 -71.03
CA ALA A 1157 18.56 44.75 -70.44
C ALA A 1157 17.58 44.83 -69.25
N GLY A 1158 18.00 45.45 -68.16
CA GLY A 1158 17.27 45.52 -66.88
C GLY A 1158 18.18 45.81 -65.69
N GLU A 1159 17.55 45.98 -64.52
CA GLU A 1159 18.24 46.08 -63.22
C GLU A 1159 18.40 44.68 -62.61
N TYR A 1160 19.58 44.40 -62.06
CA TYR A 1160 19.92 43.13 -61.42
C TYR A 1160 20.57 43.35 -60.05
N THR A 1161 20.51 42.34 -59.18
CA THR A 1161 21.29 42.29 -57.93
C THR A 1161 21.88 40.90 -57.75
N VAL A 1162 23.17 40.83 -57.42
CA VAL A 1162 23.85 39.58 -57.07
C VAL A 1162 24.09 39.53 -55.56
N ARG A 1163 23.68 38.42 -54.93
CA ARG A 1163 23.81 38.14 -53.50
C ARG A 1163 24.86 37.05 -53.27
N ALA A 1164 25.78 37.29 -52.35
CA ALA A 1164 26.81 36.36 -51.92
C ALA A 1164 26.36 35.59 -50.66
N LYS A 1165 26.60 34.27 -50.63
CA LYS A 1165 26.16 33.38 -49.55
C LYS A 1165 27.24 32.34 -49.22
N ILE A 1166 27.58 32.18 -47.94
CA ILE A 1166 28.54 31.18 -47.48
C ILE A 1166 27.94 29.76 -47.60
N ILE A 1167 28.77 28.80 -47.98
CA ILE A 1167 28.49 27.36 -47.98
C ILE A 1167 29.18 26.71 -46.78
N GLY A 1168 28.39 26.09 -45.90
CA GLY A 1168 28.88 25.44 -44.68
C GLY A 1168 29.08 26.41 -43.50
N ASN A 1169 29.52 25.87 -42.36
CA ASN A 1169 29.52 26.57 -41.07
C ASN A 1169 30.93 26.97 -40.58
N ASN A 1170 31.99 26.61 -41.32
CA ASN A 1170 33.38 26.88 -40.92
C ASN A 1170 33.76 28.38 -40.99
N TYR A 1171 32.94 29.20 -41.65
CA TYR A 1171 33.18 30.60 -41.94
C TYR A 1171 31.94 31.45 -41.66
N VAL A 1172 32.16 32.72 -41.30
CA VAL A 1172 31.12 33.77 -41.27
C VAL A 1172 31.64 35.03 -41.98
N PHE A 1173 30.75 35.86 -42.52
CA PHE A 1173 31.16 37.16 -43.06
C PHE A 1173 31.52 38.11 -41.91
N THR A 1174 32.55 38.92 -42.12
CA THR A 1174 32.98 39.97 -41.20
C THR A 1174 31.85 40.98 -41.04
N GLN A 1175 31.59 41.45 -39.82
CA GLN A 1175 30.52 42.41 -39.55
C GLN A 1175 30.69 43.68 -40.41
N GLY A 1176 29.64 44.07 -41.15
CA GLY A 1176 29.68 45.17 -42.11
C GLY A 1176 30.10 44.79 -43.54
N THR A 1177 30.39 43.51 -43.83
CA THR A 1177 30.60 43.04 -45.20
C THR A 1177 29.34 43.24 -46.03
N VAL A 1178 29.45 43.91 -47.17
CA VAL A 1178 28.36 44.07 -48.14
C VAL A 1178 28.19 42.76 -48.92
N THR A 1179 27.09 42.06 -48.67
CA THR A 1179 26.80 40.74 -49.30
C THR A 1179 25.98 40.85 -50.58
N GLU A 1180 25.57 42.05 -50.99
CA GLU A 1180 24.72 42.27 -52.17
C GLU A 1180 25.25 43.43 -53.01
N PHE A 1181 25.24 43.26 -54.33
CA PHE A 1181 25.69 44.28 -55.29
C PHE A 1181 24.69 44.40 -56.43
N SER A 1182 24.14 45.59 -56.63
CA SER A 1182 23.18 45.89 -57.69
C SER A 1182 23.88 46.49 -58.91
N PHE A 1183 23.51 46.03 -60.10
CA PHE A 1183 24.06 46.50 -61.37
C PHE A 1183 23.01 46.46 -62.47
N LYS A 1184 23.20 47.31 -63.46
CA LYS A 1184 22.31 47.47 -64.61
C LYS A 1184 22.90 46.89 -65.88
N ILE A 1185 22.04 46.36 -66.75
CA ILE A 1185 22.34 46.14 -68.17
C ILE A 1185 21.45 47.10 -68.97
N SER A 1186 22.06 48.04 -69.69
CA SER A 1186 21.35 49.01 -70.53
C SER A 1186 21.22 48.54 -71.99
N PRO A 1187 20.15 48.93 -72.71
CA PRO A 1187 19.93 48.51 -74.09
C PRO A 1187 20.87 49.17 -75.09
N ILE A 1188 21.11 48.48 -76.21
CA ILE A 1188 21.87 49.03 -77.34
C ILE A 1188 21.00 50.06 -78.09
N SER A 1189 21.53 51.27 -78.29
CA SER A 1189 20.92 52.25 -79.19
C SER A 1189 21.23 51.95 -80.65
N ILE A 1190 20.20 51.82 -81.49
CA ILE A 1190 20.30 51.59 -82.94
C ILE A 1190 19.76 52.78 -83.74
N THR A 1191 20.27 53.00 -84.95
CA THR A 1191 19.60 53.85 -85.96
C THR A 1191 18.79 52.99 -86.91
N THR A 1192 17.84 53.59 -87.63
CA THR A 1192 17.08 52.93 -88.70
C THR A 1192 17.09 53.76 -89.97
N GLN A 1193 17.06 53.11 -91.14
CA GLN A 1193 17.13 53.76 -92.45
C GLN A 1193 16.23 53.03 -93.46
N ALA A 1194 15.59 53.76 -94.36
CA ALA A 1194 14.84 53.21 -95.48
C ALA A 1194 15.73 53.01 -96.72
N ASP A 1195 15.45 51.97 -97.51
CA ASP A 1195 16.09 51.73 -98.82
C ASP A 1195 15.90 52.89 -99.81
N LYS A 1196 14.77 53.59 -99.72
CA LYS A 1196 14.40 54.78 -100.50
C LYS A 1196 13.24 55.53 -99.84
N THR A 1197 13.13 56.81 -100.16
CA THR A 1197 12.10 57.73 -99.64
C THR A 1197 11.21 58.32 -100.74
N GLU A 1198 11.28 57.81 -101.96
CA GLU A 1198 10.48 58.26 -103.10
C GLU A 1198 10.01 57.06 -103.93
N PHE A 1199 8.73 57.06 -104.29
CA PHE A 1199 8.07 55.97 -105.01
C PHE A 1199 7.17 56.52 -106.12
N ILE A 1200 7.26 55.96 -107.33
CA ILE A 1200 6.37 56.34 -108.44
C ILE A 1200 5.03 55.61 -108.27
N TYR A 1201 3.92 56.35 -108.31
CA TYR A 1201 2.57 55.81 -108.19
C TYR A 1201 2.28 54.75 -109.26
N ASN A 1202 1.92 53.54 -108.80
CA ASN A 1202 1.60 52.39 -109.65
C ASN A 1202 0.37 51.60 -109.18
N GLY A 1203 -0.45 52.18 -108.28
CA GLY A 1203 -1.66 51.57 -107.72
C GLY A 1203 -1.44 50.48 -106.65
N ASN A 1204 -0.20 50.04 -106.41
CA ASN A 1204 0.12 49.11 -105.32
C ASN A 1204 0.54 49.85 -104.04
N ALA A 1205 0.65 49.10 -102.94
CA ALA A 1205 1.15 49.65 -101.68
C ALA A 1205 2.66 49.83 -101.73
N GLN A 1206 3.13 50.99 -101.31
CA GLN A 1206 4.55 51.34 -101.28
C GLN A 1206 5.08 51.20 -99.85
N THR A 1207 5.98 50.25 -99.64
CA THR A 1207 6.69 50.03 -98.38
C THR A 1207 8.16 50.41 -98.54
N PRO A 1208 8.66 51.47 -97.87
CA PRO A 1208 10.09 51.55 -97.56
C PRO A 1208 10.52 50.29 -96.79
N VAL A 1209 11.60 49.67 -97.25
CA VAL A 1209 12.29 48.61 -96.52
C VAL A 1209 13.19 49.28 -95.49
N VAL A 1210 12.77 49.23 -94.23
CA VAL A 1210 13.53 49.82 -93.11
C VAL A 1210 14.47 48.78 -92.52
N THR A 1211 15.76 49.09 -92.48
CA THR A 1211 16.79 48.29 -91.78
C THR A 1211 17.23 48.99 -90.50
N ALA A 1212 17.76 48.21 -89.55
CA ALA A 1212 18.41 48.71 -88.35
C ALA A 1212 19.95 48.77 -88.54
N SER A 1213 20.64 49.47 -87.65
CA SER A 1213 22.11 49.41 -87.55
C SER A 1213 22.65 48.14 -86.85
N ASP A 1214 21.76 47.28 -86.35
CA ASP A 1214 22.05 45.93 -85.85
C ASP A 1214 20.96 44.97 -86.36
N ASP A 1215 21.32 44.02 -87.21
CA ASP A 1215 20.38 43.06 -87.83
C ASP A 1215 19.66 42.17 -86.80
N ASN A 1216 20.14 42.11 -85.56
CA ASN A 1216 19.51 41.35 -84.47
C ASN A 1216 18.32 42.10 -83.81
N ALA A 1217 18.11 43.37 -84.15
CA ALA A 1217 17.01 44.18 -83.59
C ALA A 1217 15.72 44.02 -84.42
N GLU A 1218 14.76 43.24 -83.91
CA GLU A 1218 13.48 43.01 -84.61
C GLU A 1218 12.60 44.28 -84.64
N LEU A 1219 12.48 44.88 -85.82
CA LEU A 1219 11.74 46.13 -86.07
C LEU A 1219 10.23 45.91 -86.29
N VAL A 1220 9.43 46.90 -85.88
CA VAL A 1220 7.97 46.96 -86.05
C VAL A 1220 7.59 48.32 -86.67
N LEU A 1221 6.97 48.28 -87.86
CA LEU A 1221 6.66 49.46 -88.68
C LEU A 1221 5.19 49.91 -88.56
N SER A 1222 4.96 51.22 -88.62
CA SER A 1222 3.64 51.84 -88.57
C SER A 1222 3.54 53.03 -89.53
N TYR A 1223 2.61 52.99 -90.49
CA TYR A 1223 2.47 54.03 -91.52
C TYR A 1223 1.44 55.10 -91.14
N TYR A 1224 1.74 56.34 -91.48
CA TYR A 1224 0.93 57.54 -91.29
C TYR A 1224 0.98 58.38 -92.57
N LYS A 1225 -0.01 59.23 -92.80
CA LYS A 1225 0.09 60.28 -93.82
C LYS A 1225 0.76 61.51 -93.22
N LYS A 1226 1.65 62.19 -93.96
CA LYS A 1226 2.53 63.19 -93.37
C LYS A 1226 1.73 64.38 -92.83
N GLY A 1227 2.00 64.73 -91.58
CA GLY A 1227 1.23 65.74 -90.83
C GLY A 1227 -0.10 65.24 -90.23
N GLU A 1228 -0.55 64.02 -90.53
CA GLU A 1228 -1.74 63.41 -89.93
C GLU A 1228 -1.37 62.44 -88.79
N SER A 1229 -2.08 62.50 -87.67
CA SER A 1229 -1.81 61.67 -86.48
C SER A 1229 -2.57 60.34 -86.44
N GLN A 1230 -3.36 60.01 -87.47
CA GLN A 1230 -4.02 58.71 -87.57
C GLN A 1230 -3.13 57.68 -88.28
N LYS A 1231 -2.93 56.53 -87.63
CA LYS A 1231 -2.23 55.38 -88.22
C LYS A 1231 -3.05 54.77 -89.34
N LEU A 1232 -2.43 54.61 -90.52
CA LEU A 1232 -3.00 53.90 -91.65
C LEU A 1232 -3.13 52.40 -91.34
N SER A 1233 -4.17 51.76 -91.87
CA SER A 1233 -4.43 50.33 -91.69
C SER A 1233 -3.43 49.40 -92.41
N GLY A 1234 -2.50 49.98 -93.18
CA GLY A 1234 -1.46 49.30 -93.93
C GLY A 1234 -0.55 50.32 -94.62
N ALA A 1235 0.38 49.85 -95.46
CA ALA A 1235 1.24 50.73 -96.23
C ALA A 1235 0.44 51.53 -97.30
N PRO A 1236 0.79 52.81 -97.53
CA PRO A 1236 0.03 53.71 -98.40
C PRO A 1236 0.11 53.32 -99.88
N LYS A 1237 -0.88 53.78 -100.66
CA LYS A 1237 -1.02 53.50 -102.10
C LYS A 1237 -1.10 54.77 -102.95
N ASP A 1238 -1.84 55.75 -102.47
CA ASP A 1238 -2.23 56.94 -103.22
C ASP A 1238 -1.14 58.01 -103.18
N ILE A 1239 -1.13 58.91 -104.17
CA ILE A 1239 -0.15 60.00 -104.29
C ILE A 1239 -0.16 60.91 -103.05
N GLY A 1240 1.03 61.32 -102.60
CA GLY A 1240 1.25 62.24 -101.47
C GLY A 1240 2.40 61.81 -100.55
N GLU A 1241 2.69 62.63 -99.55
CA GLU A 1241 3.71 62.37 -98.55
C GLU A 1241 3.19 61.53 -97.36
N TYR A 1242 4.03 60.64 -96.86
CA TYR A 1242 3.76 59.70 -95.77
C TYR A 1242 4.94 59.60 -94.81
N THR A 1243 4.70 59.08 -93.61
CA THR A 1243 5.71 58.83 -92.58
C THR A 1243 5.60 57.39 -92.10
N VAL A 1244 6.71 56.64 -92.10
CA VAL A 1244 6.80 55.35 -91.38
C VAL A 1244 7.45 55.57 -90.03
N VAL A 1245 6.71 55.31 -88.96
CA VAL A 1245 7.23 55.27 -87.59
C VAL A 1245 7.73 53.86 -87.30
N VAL A 1246 8.91 53.79 -86.71
CA VAL A 1246 9.70 52.57 -86.49
C VAL A 1246 9.81 52.34 -84.99
N SER A 1247 9.71 51.09 -84.56
CA SER A 1247 9.82 50.68 -83.15
C SER A 1247 10.54 49.34 -83.04
N VAL A 1248 11.12 49.04 -81.88
CA VAL A 1248 11.80 47.76 -81.60
C VAL A 1248 10.93 46.86 -80.72
N LYS A 1249 11.05 45.55 -80.93
CA LYS A 1249 10.32 44.53 -80.18
C LYS A 1249 11.10 44.09 -78.93
N GLY A 1250 10.61 44.49 -77.76
CA GLY A 1250 11.22 44.19 -76.46
C GLY A 1250 12.30 45.21 -76.06
N ASN A 1251 12.93 44.97 -74.91
CA ASN A 1251 13.64 46.01 -74.15
C ASN A 1251 15.17 45.99 -74.30
N ASN A 1252 15.75 45.08 -75.08
CA ASN A 1252 17.21 44.93 -75.23
C ASN A 1252 17.84 45.96 -76.19
N TYR A 1253 17.00 46.61 -77.00
CA TYR A 1253 17.36 47.63 -77.98
C TYR A 1253 16.51 48.88 -77.75
N SER A 1254 16.99 50.02 -78.23
CA SER A 1254 16.24 51.28 -78.30
C SER A 1254 16.59 52.02 -79.59
N ILE A 1255 15.63 52.66 -80.24
CA ILE A 1255 15.92 53.47 -81.43
C ILE A 1255 16.47 54.84 -80.99
N LEU A 1256 17.54 55.28 -81.63
CA LEU A 1256 18.16 56.58 -81.41
C LEU A 1256 17.21 57.69 -81.89
N GLN A 1257 16.98 58.68 -81.02
CA GLN A 1257 16.04 59.77 -81.25
C GLN A 1257 16.30 60.48 -82.59
N GLY A 1258 15.26 60.59 -83.43
CA GLY A 1258 15.35 61.15 -84.78
C GLY A 1258 15.52 60.10 -85.89
N PHE A 1259 15.68 58.81 -85.53
CA PHE A 1259 15.66 57.67 -86.45
C PHE A 1259 14.46 56.73 -86.20
N ASP A 1260 13.50 57.18 -85.39
CA ASP A 1260 12.24 56.53 -85.04
C ASP A 1260 11.09 56.87 -86.01
N SER A 1261 11.31 57.79 -86.96
CA SER A 1261 10.37 58.08 -88.05
C SER A 1261 11.11 58.43 -89.35
N ILE A 1262 10.62 57.94 -90.49
CA ILE A 1262 11.17 58.21 -91.82
C ILE A 1262 10.05 58.68 -92.74
N ASP A 1263 10.19 59.87 -93.32
CA ASP A 1263 9.28 60.39 -94.34
C ASP A 1263 9.58 59.79 -95.72
N PHE A 1264 8.54 59.55 -96.51
CA PHE A 1264 8.63 59.16 -97.91
C PHE A 1264 7.43 59.66 -98.73
N GLU A 1265 7.63 59.91 -100.03
CA GLU A 1265 6.58 60.38 -100.93
C GLU A 1265 6.21 59.34 -102.00
N ILE A 1266 4.93 59.31 -102.36
CA ILE A 1266 4.42 58.63 -103.55
C ILE A 1266 4.06 59.70 -104.59
N VAL A 1267 4.83 59.79 -105.68
CA VAL A 1267 4.73 60.86 -106.70
C VAL A 1267 4.08 60.39 -108.01
N GLU A 1268 3.50 61.34 -108.75
CA GLU A 1268 2.92 61.07 -110.08
C GLU A 1268 4.00 60.95 -111.17
N SER A 1269 3.82 60.06 -112.16
CA SER A 1269 4.84 59.80 -113.19
C SER A 1269 4.92 60.93 -114.22
N VAL A 1270 6.00 61.71 -114.19
CA VAL A 1270 6.33 62.66 -115.26
C VAL A 1270 6.62 61.89 -116.56
N LYS A 1271 6.01 62.33 -117.67
CA LYS A 1271 6.34 61.85 -119.03
C LYS A 1271 7.20 62.87 -119.78
N GLU A 1272 8.24 62.36 -120.42
CA GLU A 1272 8.37 62.49 -121.88
C GLU A 1272 8.08 61.11 -122.51
#